data_AF-A0A9P1HV54-F1
#
_entry.id   AF-A0A9P1HV54-F1
#
_cell.length_a   1.000
_cell.length_b   1.000
_cell.length_c   1.000
_cell.angle_alpha   90.00
_cell.angle_beta   90.00
_cell.angle_gamma   90.00
#
_symmetry.space_group_name_H-M   'P 1'
#
loop_
_entity.id
_entity.type
_entity.pdbx_description
1 polymer ?
#
loop_
_entity_poly.entity_id
_entity_poly.type
_entity_poly.pdbx_seq_one_letter_code
_entity_poly.pdbx_strand_id
1 'polypeptide(L)'
;MWFELHRLLEFVQGFTDIDNDEAVETLLIELERYKSRLQQICKNSPKSAQDRAVLKTEAEIKVDGTSFQVDDLICAETKIISDIFNINELEALQLVLSGEAQLANFSGLNRGLVAVICYYDMHRFLAEVLRIVLSWDKFSMTEKLKAFIENNFAQLSVFKHLLELQGKFNVQSEFTLLSQPEVNGLGGTRHQQVLRSLIEDINESTCEALYSVCEWGCDKNREFAAELYPILKAVPVAEKFSPFHLSVWCSLVKLTSSDVLSQSSSAQHTISDMINEIRNETMWSDQSVCGTIQLVCGISIRAMAVNTVDHMNIANVDIDVDRLVDRAVQNLALKFVRYGILASDSFKNCSAHVKLVDTIFKQVISHFPAKLMEIERNSEDELHWVDQMAEKQQQVTPNGHFSTFLGCITDLYSFADSPKVSNSVKTMIHNLSIGYSSVGSMELCRFMERGRIACHAVHSVGYLEFLRSVCRSKATAAFLFDIFARVPAHHDTMFGWEQVMGALRSYERLFREHKQIAPHFGNQFAAAPQPVIPPQDLAGLISWINLAKCIAELDSEAASMFLEDRSWSLVDAAMGVIAAPVPLVLKGALFHLLASIARKEIAVQRIWASLQSYQICSFAENGALLGLQQELEERECVERRFDTSVGFVHLMSSLLQFSIPDIAAPYLQYLTKSIVSQMASRSYEDAQQMWELAEVSLNALLTILKKSYTDARAVAVREPHVQLLVQILNDTPVYRAICAVLMEDCDVFLSPSPGGSSHRPSLKAAQIAIEILSLACSRYNALKSAIRAANSDFLLATLQVLMLSPLRQTGDNVIDLCFIYLEQADEHPYHSMHAAQIVHDLCLVRPSLQSKMVEQIRFRMRSTGIQSQVKAVRSVLNCQQIQFTIEDLLNKDIQDLDPQWCRGETARLVLEFLADSVQSDPKGQNICYLLFGFNSPSGGQLYSDDSRRTGFHEVIKIVEQFENDLPLKLPFSAVIEPAFRLLQLLVSVDCSYANNVLRYLRSSDLIKRLVSAPALVDCLDRYKSTDDTSTMFSLSRMIAGSVLHLCALEISYLLKNGHYDMPAELYKILLDSREDDDMMEEDCGNLLFNVLQKSHIRVNAEIEFPKLMHFNAQKLLQLFDDCKTKTVFGIIQNDVECLHSLLKREILATQNEDIAYVEREMTAVLEYCTDLNGELLQRGSTCSLVSGCTALLNIVAVFSPVPFLSTVSQLDILTDASFILMEFASSCPSEPLVNICDTILRVCKAICVMSKEIHTEVSLRVLFVLVS
;
A
#
# COMPACT_ATOMS: atom_id res chain seq x y z
N MET A 1 -2.26 21.42 -22.52
CA MET A 1 -1.87 21.92 -21.17
C MET A 1 -1.73 20.86 -20.06
N TRP A 2 -2.80 20.31 -19.46
CA TRP A 2 -2.67 19.42 -18.28
C TRP A 2 -1.76 18.21 -18.54
N PHE A 3 -1.97 17.51 -19.66
CA PHE A 3 -1.15 16.37 -20.08
C PHE A 3 0.33 16.73 -20.34
N GLU A 4 0.61 17.93 -20.87
CA GLU A 4 1.99 18.35 -21.15
C GLU A 4 2.77 18.62 -19.86
N LEU A 5 2.13 19.24 -18.87
CA LEU A 5 2.75 19.49 -17.57
C LEU A 5 2.88 18.21 -16.75
N HIS A 6 1.96 17.26 -16.90
CA HIS A 6 2.10 15.94 -16.31
C HIS A 6 3.33 15.21 -16.87
N ARG A 7 3.52 15.22 -18.21
CA ARG A 7 4.73 14.64 -18.85
C ARG A 7 6.02 15.35 -18.43
N LEU A 8 6.00 16.68 -18.27
CA LEU A 8 7.16 17.41 -17.76
C LEU A 8 7.54 16.94 -16.35
N LEU A 9 6.55 16.75 -15.48
CA LEU A 9 6.79 16.24 -14.14
C LEU A 9 7.38 14.84 -14.17
N GLU A 10 6.81 13.92 -14.95
CA GLU A 10 7.35 12.55 -15.12
C GLU A 10 8.80 12.58 -15.64
N PHE A 11 9.07 13.44 -16.62
CA PHE A 11 10.41 13.61 -17.18
C PHE A 11 11.42 14.11 -16.15
N VAL A 12 11.08 15.14 -15.36
CA VAL A 12 11.96 15.70 -14.32
C VAL A 12 12.14 14.73 -13.16
N GLN A 13 11.10 13.98 -12.77
CA GLN A 13 11.18 12.96 -11.72
C GLN A 13 12.08 11.78 -12.12
N GLY A 14 12.10 11.41 -13.41
CA GLY A 14 12.95 10.35 -13.95
C GLY A 14 14.38 10.78 -14.29
N PHE A 15 14.73 12.07 -14.17
CA PHE A 15 16.03 12.59 -14.59
C PHE A 15 17.11 12.39 -13.51
N THR A 16 18.09 11.51 -13.78
CA THR A 16 19.20 11.21 -12.85
C THR A 16 20.54 11.82 -13.26
N ASP A 17 20.72 12.17 -14.53
CA ASP A 17 22.03 12.48 -15.13
C ASP A 17 22.40 13.97 -14.99
N ILE A 18 22.34 14.51 -13.77
CA ILE A 18 22.58 15.94 -13.46
C ILE A 18 24.04 16.40 -13.64
N ASP A 19 24.97 15.46 -13.75
CA ASP A 19 26.40 15.65 -13.98
C ASP A 19 26.81 15.52 -15.47
N ASN A 20 25.87 15.13 -16.35
CA ASN A 20 26.11 14.95 -17.77
C ASN A 20 25.68 16.16 -18.60
N ASP A 21 26.63 16.85 -19.23
CA ASP A 21 26.39 18.07 -20.01
C ASP A 21 25.40 17.90 -21.20
N GLU A 22 25.40 16.75 -21.90
CA GLU A 22 24.52 16.52 -23.06
C GLU A 22 23.06 16.26 -22.62
N ALA A 23 22.89 15.46 -21.56
CA ALA A 23 21.58 15.20 -20.97
C ALA A 23 20.98 16.48 -20.36
N VAL A 24 21.82 17.27 -19.67
CA VAL A 24 21.45 18.57 -19.11
C VAL A 24 21.00 19.55 -20.19
N GLU A 25 21.60 19.55 -21.38
CA GLU A 25 21.17 20.44 -22.47
C GLU A 25 19.73 20.15 -22.91
N THR A 26 19.37 18.87 -23.00
CA THR A 26 17.99 18.45 -23.31
C THR A 26 17.01 18.88 -22.21
N LEU A 27 17.40 18.69 -20.94
CA LEU A 27 16.61 19.13 -19.79
C LEU A 27 16.40 20.65 -19.78
N LEU A 28 17.43 21.43 -20.05
CA LEU A 28 17.36 22.90 -20.06
C LEU A 28 16.41 23.41 -21.15
N ILE A 29 16.37 22.78 -22.33
CA ILE A 29 15.43 23.11 -23.39
C ILE A 29 13.98 22.93 -22.93
N GLU A 30 13.68 21.80 -22.27
CA GLU A 30 12.35 21.52 -21.73
C GLU A 30 11.97 22.47 -20.59
N LEU A 31 12.89 22.76 -19.66
CA LEU A 31 12.64 23.70 -18.56
C LEU A 31 12.44 25.14 -19.06
N GLU A 32 13.21 25.59 -20.06
CA GLU A 32 13.11 26.95 -20.60
C GLU A 32 11.72 27.19 -21.22
N ARG A 33 11.07 26.16 -21.80
CA ARG A 33 9.71 26.24 -22.36
C ARG A 33 8.66 26.63 -21.30
N TYR A 34 8.84 26.21 -20.05
CA TYR A 34 7.88 26.45 -18.96
C TYR A 34 8.38 27.42 -17.89
N LYS A 35 9.57 28.00 -18.07
CA LYS A 35 10.26 28.88 -17.12
C LYS A 35 9.39 29.99 -16.52
N SER A 36 8.66 30.73 -17.35
CA SER A 36 7.83 31.84 -16.85
C SER A 36 6.73 31.36 -15.91
N ARG A 37 6.15 30.18 -16.18
CA ARG A 37 5.12 29.54 -15.34
C ARG A 37 5.71 28.98 -14.06
N LEU A 38 6.92 28.41 -14.10
CA LEU A 38 7.65 27.96 -12.91
C LEU A 38 8.03 29.13 -12.00
N GLN A 39 8.40 30.28 -12.55
CA GLN A 39 8.67 31.51 -11.78
C GLN A 39 7.41 32.14 -11.17
N GLN A 40 6.23 31.87 -11.73
CA GLN A 40 4.97 32.53 -11.39
C GLN A 40 3.85 31.49 -11.15
N ILE A 41 4.10 30.50 -10.31
CA ILE A 41 3.13 29.45 -9.94
C ILE A 41 1.81 30.09 -9.47
N CYS A 42 0.66 29.51 -9.85
CA CYS A 42 -0.69 30.02 -9.57
C CYS A 42 -1.03 31.40 -10.19
N LYS A 43 -0.16 32.02 -10.99
CA LYS A 43 -0.52 33.17 -11.84
C LYS A 43 -0.90 32.69 -13.23
N ASN A 44 -2.06 33.13 -13.71
CA ASN A 44 -2.60 32.74 -15.01
C ASN A 44 -2.35 33.83 -16.06
N SER A 45 -2.31 33.43 -17.34
CA SER A 45 -2.42 34.34 -18.48
C SER A 45 -3.77 35.07 -18.41
N PRO A 46 -3.82 36.41 -18.52
CA PRO A 46 -5.07 37.16 -18.36
C PRO A 46 -6.05 36.91 -19.51
N LYS A 47 -7.34 37.18 -19.25
CA LYS A 47 -8.42 37.08 -20.24
C LYS A 47 -8.14 37.93 -21.49
N SER A 48 -8.59 37.43 -22.64
CA SER A 48 -8.43 38.08 -23.94
C SER A 48 -9.80 38.32 -24.57
N ALA A 49 -10.16 39.59 -24.74
CA ALA A 49 -11.41 39.95 -25.41
C ALA A 49 -11.48 39.43 -26.86
N GLN A 50 -10.32 39.21 -27.49
CA GLN A 50 -10.22 38.62 -28.82
C GLN A 50 -10.54 37.12 -28.77
N ASP A 51 -9.93 36.37 -27.86
CA ASP A 51 -10.14 34.92 -27.74
C ASP A 51 -11.55 34.59 -27.24
N ARG A 52 -12.11 35.44 -26.35
CA ARG A 52 -13.52 35.34 -25.94
C ARG A 52 -14.49 35.55 -27.09
N ALA A 53 -14.13 36.38 -28.07
CA ALA A 53 -14.97 36.61 -29.26
C ALA A 53 -14.86 35.47 -30.29
N VAL A 54 -13.76 34.71 -30.28
CA VAL A 54 -13.57 33.48 -31.07
C VAL A 54 -14.41 32.32 -30.49
N LEU A 55 -14.64 32.31 -29.18
CA LEU A 55 -15.42 31.28 -28.48
C LEU A 55 -16.95 31.44 -28.70
N LYS A 56 -17.44 30.88 -29.81
CA LYS A 56 -18.87 30.85 -30.20
C LYS A 56 -19.34 29.41 -30.43
N THR A 57 -20.64 29.19 -30.26
CA THR A 57 -21.29 27.91 -30.58
C THR A 57 -21.05 27.54 -32.05
N GLU A 58 -20.73 26.27 -32.31
CA GLU A 58 -20.37 25.72 -33.64
C GLU A 58 -19.07 26.30 -34.25
N ALA A 59 -18.28 27.06 -33.48
CA ALA A 59 -16.97 27.50 -33.94
C ALA A 59 -16.00 26.30 -33.97
N GLU A 60 -15.27 26.17 -35.08
CA GLU A 60 -14.17 25.22 -35.21
C GLU A 60 -12.89 25.87 -34.68
N ILE A 61 -12.45 25.44 -33.50
CA ILE A 61 -11.24 25.95 -32.84
C ILE A 61 -10.15 24.89 -32.95
N LYS A 62 -8.95 25.31 -33.38
CA LYS A 62 -7.78 24.43 -33.41
C LYS A 62 -7.08 24.45 -32.06
N VAL A 63 -7.03 23.29 -31.41
CA VAL A 63 -6.31 23.05 -30.17
C VAL A 63 -5.24 22.00 -30.45
N ASP A 64 -3.97 22.33 -30.24
CA ASP A 64 -2.81 21.43 -30.45
C ASP A 64 -2.79 20.72 -31.82
N GLY A 65 -3.18 21.46 -32.88
CA GLY A 65 -3.20 20.96 -34.26
C GLY A 65 -4.46 20.21 -34.67
N THR A 66 -5.37 19.93 -33.73
CA THR A 66 -6.63 19.21 -34.00
C THR A 66 -7.82 20.18 -34.00
N SER A 67 -8.68 20.09 -35.01
CA SER A 67 -9.90 20.89 -35.10
C SER A 67 -10.99 20.33 -34.20
N PHE A 68 -11.56 21.16 -33.33
CA PHE A 68 -12.65 20.79 -32.42
C PHE A 68 -13.87 21.71 -32.61
N GLN A 69 -15.07 21.14 -32.65
CA GLN A 69 -16.32 21.89 -32.71
C GLN A 69 -16.85 22.16 -31.30
N VAL A 70 -17.02 23.43 -30.95
CA VAL A 70 -17.47 23.85 -29.62
C VAL A 70 -19.01 23.83 -29.54
N ASP A 71 -19.56 23.01 -28.65
CA ASP A 71 -20.99 23.01 -28.33
C ASP A 71 -21.37 24.14 -27.35
N ASP A 72 -22.68 24.35 -27.14
CA ASP A 72 -23.18 25.40 -26.24
C ASP A 72 -22.74 25.20 -24.77
N LEU A 73 -22.63 23.94 -24.32
CA LEU A 73 -22.31 23.61 -22.93
C LEU A 73 -20.82 23.85 -22.61
N ILE A 74 -19.92 23.42 -23.51
CA ILE A 74 -18.48 23.66 -23.45
C ILE A 74 -18.21 25.15 -23.53
N CYS A 75 -18.93 25.87 -24.41
CA CYS A 75 -18.80 27.33 -24.52
C CYS A 75 -19.16 28.04 -23.20
N ALA A 76 -20.24 27.61 -22.54
CA ALA A 76 -20.66 28.15 -21.24
C ALA A 76 -19.66 27.80 -20.12
N GLU A 77 -19.26 26.53 -20.00
CA GLU A 77 -18.31 26.07 -18.98
C GLU A 77 -16.93 26.72 -19.14
N THR A 78 -16.46 26.90 -20.37
CA THR A 78 -15.20 27.58 -20.67
C THR A 78 -15.23 29.03 -20.20
N LYS A 79 -16.33 29.75 -20.43
CA LYS A 79 -16.50 31.14 -19.96
C LYS A 79 -16.52 31.21 -18.44
N ILE A 80 -17.21 30.27 -17.78
CA ILE A 80 -17.25 30.15 -16.32
C ILE A 80 -15.83 29.95 -15.76
N ILE A 81 -15.08 28.97 -16.27
CA ILE A 81 -13.71 28.68 -15.82
C ILE A 81 -12.77 29.85 -16.08
N SER A 82 -12.87 30.47 -17.26
CA SER A 82 -12.14 31.69 -17.59
C SER A 82 -12.45 32.80 -16.59
N ASP A 83 -13.72 32.95 -16.21
CA ASP A 83 -14.16 34.01 -15.32
C ASP A 83 -13.71 33.84 -13.87
N ILE A 84 -13.79 32.61 -13.35
CA ILE A 84 -13.40 32.25 -11.98
C ILE A 84 -11.91 32.43 -11.76
N PHE A 85 -11.10 31.81 -12.62
CA PHE A 85 -9.65 31.78 -12.46
C PHE A 85 -8.96 32.96 -13.14
N ASN A 86 -9.71 33.84 -13.81
CA ASN A 86 -9.16 34.93 -14.61
C ASN A 86 -8.08 34.45 -15.59
N ILE A 87 -8.39 33.37 -16.32
CA ILE A 87 -7.51 32.70 -17.27
C ILE A 87 -7.97 32.94 -18.71
N ASN A 88 -7.02 32.95 -19.65
CA ASN A 88 -7.29 33.07 -21.08
C ASN A 88 -8.32 32.03 -21.56
N GLU A 89 -9.20 32.44 -22.48
CA GLU A 89 -10.32 31.63 -22.94
C GLU A 89 -9.90 30.34 -23.69
N LEU A 90 -8.77 30.34 -24.40
CA LEU A 90 -8.26 29.12 -25.06
C LEU A 90 -7.63 28.15 -24.05
N GLU A 91 -6.95 28.67 -23.03
CA GLU A 91 -6.42 27.86 -21.93
C GLU A 91 -7.56 27.26 -21.08
N ALA A 92 -8.63 28.03 -20.84
CA ALA A 92 -9.85 27.55 -20.19
C ALA A 92 -10.53 26.44 -21.01
N LEU A 93 -10.58 26.57 -22.35
CA LEU A 93 -11.12 25.54 -23.24
C LEU A 93 -10.30 24.25 -23.14
N GLN A 94 -8.97 24.35 -23.16
CA GLN A 94 -8.09 23.19 -22.98
C GLN A 94 -8.32 22.47 -21.64
N LEU A 95 -8.61 23.22 -20.56
CA LEU A 95 -8.94 22.64 -19.25
C LEU A 95 -10.29 21.91 -19.26
N VAL A 96 -11.32 22.47 -19.91
CA VAL A 96 -12.63 21.80 -20.07
C VAL A 96 -12.48 20.49 -20.85
N LEU A 97 -11.72 20.51 -21.95
CA LEU A 97 -11.44 19.31 -22.75
C LEU A 97 -10.63 18.27 -21.96
N SER A 98 -9.68 18.72 -21.14
CA SER A 98 -8.94 17.83 -20.22
C SER A 98 -9.89 17.22 -19.18
N GLY A 99 -10.83 18.00 -18.63
CA GLY A 99 -11.85 17.52 -17.71
C GLY A 99 -12.81 16.52 -18.35
N GLU A 100 -13.12 16.68 -19.64
CA GLU A 100 -13.91 15.71 -20.41
C GLU A 100 -13.17 14.38 -20.60
N ALA A 101 -11.89 14.44 -20.97
CA ALA A 101 -11.04 13.26 -21.08
C ALA A 101 -10.89 12.52 -19.74
N GLN A 102 -10.86 13.25 -18.63
CA GLN A 102 -10.71 12.70 -17.27
C GLN A 102 -12.05 12.34 -16.60
N LEU A 103 -13.20 12.64 -17.21
CA LEU A 103 -14.52 12.40 -16.62
C LEU A 103 -14.75 10.93 -16.22
N ALA A 104 -14.15 9.99 -16.96
CA ALA A 104 -14.23 8.56 -16.67
C ALA A 104 -13.64 8.19 -15.29
N ASN A 105 -12.64 8.94 -14.83
CA ASN A 105 -11.90 8.71 -13.58
C ASN A 105 -12.62 9.29 -12.35
N PHE A 106 -13.53 10.26 -12.54
CA PHE A 106 -14.22 10.93 -11.44
C PHE A 106 -15.74 10.66 -11.47
N SER A 107 -16.19 9.68 -10.70
CA SER A 107 -17.61 9.30 -10.67
C SER A 107 -18.49 10.32 -9.95
N GLY A 108 -19.63 10.67 -10.56
CA GLY A 108 -20.63 11.55 -9.92
C GLY A 108 -20.30 13.04 -9.99
N LEU A 109 -19.19 13.40 -10.65
CA LEU A 109 -18.83 14.76 -10.98
C LEU A 109 -19.21 15.08 -12.42
N ASN A 110 -19.50 16.35 -12.69
CA ASN A 110 -19.68 16.85 -14.05
C ASN A 110 -18.33 17.30 -14.63
N ARG A 111 -18.28 17.54 -15.94
CA ARG A 111 -17.07 17.98 -16.67
C ARG A 111 -16.45 19.22 -16.05
N GLY A 112 -17.26 20.23 -15.70
CA GLY A 112 -16.78 21.46 -15.06
C GLY A 112 -16.06 21.23 -13.73
N LEU A 113 -16.59 20.39 -12.84
CA LEU A 113 -15.95 20.06 -11.56
C LEU A 113 -14.64 19.29 -11.73
N VAL A 114 -14.53 18.45 -12.76
CA VAL A 114 -13.28 17.76 -13.11
C VAL A 114 -12.27 18.75 -13.71
N ALA A 115 -12.71 19.70 -14.53
CA ALA A 115 -11.84 20.76 -15.04
C ALA A 115 -11.27 21.64 -13.90
N VAL A 116 -12.03 21.89 -12.83
CA VAL A 116 -11.53 22.54 -11.60
C VAL A 116 -10.44 21.69 -10.93
N ILE A 117 -10.61 20.36 -10.85
CA ILE A 117 -9.56 19.45 -10.35
C ILE A 117 -8.29 19.58 -11.20
N CYS A 118 -8.42 19.45 -12.53
CA CYS A 118 -7.29 19.57 -13.47
C CYS A 118 -6.57 20.92 -13.35
N TYR A 119 -7.29 22.01 -13.06
CA TYR A 119 -6.69 23.33 -12.87
C TYR A 119 -5.74 23.37 -11.68
N TYR A 120 -6.17 22.90 -10.50
CA TYR A 120 -5.29 22.87 -9.32
C TYR A 120 -4.17 21.84 -9.48
N ASP A 121 -4.45 20.68 -10.05
CA ASP A 121 -3.46 19.63 -10.27
C ASP A 121 -2.33 20.08 -11.23
N MET A 122 -2.65 20.90 -12.23
CA MET A 122 -1.66 21.54 -13.08
C MET A 122 -0.69 22.45 -12.30
N HIS A 123 -1.20 23.25 -11.36
CA HIS A 123 -0.34 24.09 -10.50
C HIS A 123 0.46 23.26 -9.51
N ARG A 124 -0.08 22.12 -9.05
CA ARG A 124 0.65 21.13 -8.26
C ARG A 124 1.86 20.60 -9.04
N PHE A 125 1.68 20.23 -10.32
CA PHE A 125 2.80 19.81 -11.17
C PHE A 125 3.88 20.88 -11.30
N LEU A 126 3.51 22.14 -11.52
CA LEU A 126 4.46 23.25 -11.62
C LEU A 126 5.23 23.47 -10.30
N ALA A 127 4.52 23.45 -9.18
CA ALA A 127 5.13 23.59 -7.85
C ALA A 127 6.10 22.44 -7.57
N GLU A 128 5.73 21.22 -7.93
CA GLU A 128 6.53 20.02 -7.71
C GLU A 128 7.78 19.98 -8.60
N VAL A 129 7.68 20.37 -9.87
CA VAL A 129 8.85 20.51 -10.76
C VAL A 129 9.84 21.52 -10.18
N LEU A 130 9.37 22.70 -9.74
CA LEU A 130 10.24 23.71 -9.14
C LEU A 130 10.93 23.17 -7.87
N ARG A 131 10.18 22.48 -7.02
CA ARG A 131 10.68 21.86 -5.79
C ARG A 131 11.79 20.84 -6.09
N ILE A 132 11.58 19.93 -7.05
CA ILE A 132 12.56 18.90 -7.44
C ILE A 132 13.83 19.56 -7.98
N VAL A 133 13.70 20.48 -8.95
CA VAL A 133 14.85 21.15 -9.56
C VAL A 133 15.71 21.88 -8.52
N LEU A 134 15.07 22.53 -7.55
CA LEU A 134 15.78 23.23 -6.47
C LEU A 134 16.34 22.30 -5.39
N SER A 135 15.87 21.05 -5.31
CA SER A 135 16.33 20.06 -4.34
C SER A 135 17.59 19.30 -4.77
N TRP A 136 18.00 19.42 -6.03
CA TRP A 136 19.20 18.76 -6.55
C TRP A 136 20.47 19.23 -5.86
N ASP A 137 21.41 18.30 -5.68
CA ASP A 137 22.66 18.57 -5.00
C ASP A 137 23.55 19.55 -5.79
N LYS A 138 23.79 20.72 -5.19
CA LYS A 138 24.60 21.81 -5.77
C LYS A 138 26.04 21.38 -6.08
N PHE A 139 26.57 20.37 -5.39
CA PHE A 139 27.96 19.92 -5.56
C PHE A 139 28.14 18.90 -6.69
N SER A 140 27.09 18.15 -7.03
CA SER A 140 27.15 17.06 -8.01
C SER A 140 26.72 17.46 -9.41
N MET A 141 26.20 18.68 -9.62
CA MET A 141 25.65 19.12 -10.90
C MET A 141 26.63 19.89 -11.79
N THR A 142 26.34 19.95 -13.10
CA THR A 142 27.10 20.77 -14.06
C THR A 142 26.99 22.28 -13.74
N GLU A 143 28.04 23.05 -14.05
CA GLU A 143 28.04 24.50 -13.85
C GLU A 143 26.99 25.22 -14.72
N LYS A 144 26.61 24.65 -15.88
CA LYS A 144 25.52 25.19 -16.72
C LYS A 144 24.18 25.13 -16.00
N LEU A 145 23.84 23.97 -15.41
CA LEU A 145 22.59 23.77 -14.69
C LEU A 145 22.55 24.64 -13.42
N LYS A 146 23.66 24.69 -12.68
CA LYS A 146 23.81 25.54 -11.50
C LYS A 146 23.58 27.02 -11.82
N ALA A 147 24.24 27.54 -12.86
CA ALA A 147 24.06 28.91 -13.30
C ALA A 147 22.63 29.18 -13.80
N PHE A 148 21.98 28.20 -14.44
CA PHE A 148 20.58 28.32 -14.84
C PHE A 148 19.65 28.48 -13.63
N ILE A 149 19.81 27.65 -12.60
CA ILE A 149 18.99 27.71 -11.39
C ILE A 149 19.20 29.03 -10.64
N GLU A 150 20.46 29.44 -10.45
CA GLU A 150 20.78 30.70 -9.75
C GLU A 150 20.23 31.93 -10.49
N ASN A 151 20.37 31.97 -11.82
CA ASN A 151 19.93 33.12 -12.61
C ASN A 151 18.40 33.21 -12.78
N ASN A 152 17.69 32.08 -12.76
CA ASN A 152 16.26 32.06 -13.06
C ASN A 152 15.37 31.87 -11.83
N PHE A 153 15.78 31.08 -10.84
CA PHE A 153 14.93 30.72 -9.69
C PHE A 153 15.41 31.35 -8.38
N ALA A 154 16.72 31.52 -8.16
CA ALA A 154 17.27 32.19 -6.96
C ALA A 154 17.23 33.73 -7.07
N GLN A 155 16.04 34.28 -7.35
CA GLN A 155 15.81 35.70 -7.61
C GLN A 155 14.82 36.29 -6.61
N LEU A 156 15.01 37.58 -6.25
CA LEU A 156 14.14 38.29 -5.30
C LEU A 156 12.67 38.29 -5.74
N SER A 157 12.40 38.35 -7.04
CA SER A 157 11.04 38.29 -7.59
C SER A 157 10.35 36.95 -7.32
N VAL A 158 11.07 35.84 -7.49
CA VAL A 158 10.57 34.49 -7.23
C VAL A 158 10.37 34.30 -5.73
N PHE A 159 11.34 34.72 -4.91
CA PHE A 159 11.25 34.69 -3.45
C PHE A 159 10.00 35.43 -2.94
N LYS A 160 9.78 36.68 -3.39
CA LYS A 160 8.58 37.46 -3.03
C LYS A 160 7.29 36.79 -3.48
N HIS A 161 7.26 36.22 -4.68
CA HIS A 161 6.08 35.54 -5.21
C HIS A 161 5.72 34.29 -4.38
N LEU A 162 6.69 33.44 -4.08
CA LEU A 162 6.48 32.27 -3.22
C LEU A 162 6.05 32.68 -1.80
N LEU A 163 6.65 33.73 -1.25
CA LEU A 163 6.27 34.28 0.06
C LEU A 163 4.82 34.79 0.06
N GLU A 164 4.39 35.48 -1.00
CA GLU A 164 3.01 35.93 -1.15
C GLU A 164 2.00 34.78 -1.26
N LEU A 165 2.36 33.69 -1.95
CA LEU A 165 1.53 32.49 -2.05
C LEU A 165 1.28 31.88 -0.67
N GLN A 166 2.33 31.71 0.14
CA GLN A 166 2.20 31.16 1.50
C GLN A 166 1.26 31.99 2.41
N GLY A 167 1.12 33.29 2.14
CA GLY A 167 0.22 34.17 2.88
C GLY A 167 -1.23 34.18 2.38
N LYS A 168 -1.44 34.02 1.06
CA LYS A 168 -2.73 34.29 0.41
C LYS A 168 -3.44 33.06 -0.14
N PHE A 169 -2.71 32.00 -0.50
CA PHE A 169 -3.25 30.82 -1.16
C PHE A 169 -3.49 29.69 -0.14
N ASN A 170 -4.74 29.45 0.24
CA ASN A 170 -5.08 28.38 1.17
C ASN A 170 -6.48 27.80 0.89
N VAL A 171 -6.79 26.66 1.52
CA VAL A 171 -8.07 25.96 1.31
C VAL A 171 -9.26 26.88 1.53
N GLN A 172 -9.20 27.77 2.53
CA GLN A 172 -10.30 28.69 2.81
C GLN A 172 -10.47 29.76 1.73
N SER A 173 -9.38 30.36 1.23
CA SER A 173 -9.45 31.37 0.15
C SER A 173 -9.99 30.76 -1.13
N GLU A 174 -9.47 29.59 -1.51
CA GLU A 174 -9.83 28.89 -2.73
C GLU A 174 -11.26 28.33 -2.68
N PHE A 175 -11.69 27.78 -1.54
CA PHE A 175 -13.07 27.33 -1.39
C PHE A 175 -14.04 28.51 -1.41
N THR A 176 -13.65 29.66 -0.85
CA THR A 176 -14.44 30.89 -0.94
C THR A 176 -14.58 31.34 -2.39
N LEU A 177 -13.50 31.29 -3.18
CA LEU A 177 -13.52 31.59 -4.62
C LEU A 177 -14.48 30.65 -5.38
N LEU A 178 -14.43 29.34 -5.10
CA LEU A 178 -15.26 28.34 -5.78
C LEU A 178 -16.72 28.29 -5.30
N SER A 179 -17.00 28.83 -4.10
CA SER A 179 -18.34 28.89 -3.51
C SER A 179 -19.25 29.99 -4.08
N GLN A 180 -18.75 30.78 -5.03
CA GLN A 180 -19.54 31.84 -5.66
C GLN A 180 -20.80 31.26 -6.34
N PRO A 181 -21.98 31.91 -6.18
CA PRO A 181 -23.27 31.35 -6.59
C PRO A 181 -23.42 31.14 -8.10
N GLU A 182 -22.64 31.84 -8.93
CA GLU A 182 -22.65 31.71 -10.39
C GLU A 182 -21.76 30.55 -10.91
N VAL A 183 -20.96 29.95 -10.01
CA VAL A 183 -19.85 29.05 -10.34
C VAL A 183 -20.15 27.61 -9.97
N ASN A 184 -20.76 27.38 -8.79
CA ASN A 184 -21.00 26.04 -8.22
C ASN A 184 -19.77 25.12 -8.35
N GLY A 185 -18.58 25.66 -8.06
CA GLY A 185 -17.30 25.00 -8.29
C GLY A 185 -16.91 23.99 -7.20
N LEU A 186 -17.74 23.84 -6.17
CA LEU A 186 -17.59 22.85 -5.10
C LEU A 186 -18.65 21.76 -5.27
N GLY A 187 -18.21 20.54 -5.55
CA GLY A 187 -19.05 19.35 -5.63
C GLY A 187 -19.36 18.74 -4.25
N GLY A 188 -19.69 17.44 -4.24
CA GLY A 188 -19.88 16.68 -3.02
C GLY A 188 -18.60 16.53 -2.18
N THR A 189 -18.71 15.88 -1.01
CA THR A 189 -17.61 15.72 -0.03
C THR A 189 -16.32 15.16 -0.64
N ARG A 190 -16.43 14.15 -1.52
CA ARG A 190 -15.28 13.56 -2.22
C ARG A 190 -14.53 14.57 -3.10
N HIS A 191 -15.26 15.42 -3.83
CA HIS A 191 -14.65 16.47 -4.66
C HIS A 191 -13.92 17.50 -3.81
N GLN A 192 -14.54 17.93 -2.71
CA GLN A 192 -13.93 18.88 -1.78
C GLN A 192 -12.67 18.30 -1.13
N GLN A 193 -12.64 17.01 -0.80
CA GLN A 193 -11.43 16.36 -0.27
C GLN A 193 -10.28 16.32 -1.30
N VAL A 194 -10.58 15.96 -2.55
CA VAL A 194 -9.57 15.97 -3.64
C VAL A 194 -9.02 17.38 -3.82
N LEU A 195 -9.88 18.41 -3.88
CA LEU A 195 -9.43 19.79 -4.02
C LEU A 195 -8.60 20.26 -2.82
N ARG A 196 -9.02 19.92 -1.59
CA ARG A 196 -8.25 20.23 -0.39
C ARG A 196 -6.84 19.65 -0.48
N SER A 197 -6.71 18.37 -0.83
CA SER A 197 -5.41 17.70 -0.98
C SER A 197 -4.54 18.42 -2.00
N LEU A 198 -5.07 18.73 -3.19
CA LEU A 198 -4.30 19.43 -4.23
C LEU A 198 -3.81 20.82 -3.78
N ILE A 199 -4.65 21.57 -3.07
CA ILE A 199 -4.29 22.91 -2.55
C ILE A 199 -3.25 22.80 -1.44
N GLU A 200 -3.35 21.79 -0.58
CA GLU A 200 -2.37 21.52 0.47
C GLU A 200 -1.03 21.08 -0.14
N ASP A 201 -1.03 20.20 -1.15
CA ASP A 201 0.17 19.76 -1.88
C ASP A 201 0.89 20.94 -2.55
N ILE A 202 0.15 21.85 -3.22
CA ILE A 202 0.74 23.07 -3.82
C ILE A 202 1.43 23.92 -2.74
N ASN A 203 0.79 24.10 -1.59
CA ASN A 203 1.35 24.87 -0.49
C ASN A 203 2.60 24.21 0.09
N GLU A 204 2.61 22.88 0.22
CA GLU A 204 3.77 22.12 0.68
C GLU A 204 4.94 22.25 -0.31
N SER A 205 4.73 21.96 -1.60
CA SER A 205 5.79 22.04 -2.61
C SER A 205 6.34 23.45 -2.77
N THR A 206 5.49 24.49 -2.72
CA THR A 206 5.95 25.88 -2.76
C THR A 206 6.67 26.32 -1.49
N CYS A 207 6.33 25.76 -0.32
CA CYS A 207 7.04 26.02 0.93
C CYS A 207 8.44 25.39 0.91
N GLU A 208 8.57 24.15 0.43
CA GLU A 208 9.88 23.50 0.24
C GLU A 208 10.72 24.23 -0.82
N ALA A 209 10.11 24.65 -1.93
CA ALA A 209 10.79 25.48 -2.93
C ALA A 209 11.28 26.82 -2.34
N LEU A 210 10.47 27.50 -1.52
CA LEU A 210 10.86 28.73 -0.83
C LEU A 210 12.08 28.49 0.08
N TYR A 211 12.09 27.39 0.81
CA TYR A 211 13.24 27.00 1.65
C TYR A 211 14.49 26.76 0.80
N SER A 212 14.39 26.00 -0.30
CA SER A 212 15.53 25.77 -1.20
C SER A 212 16.02 27.07 -1.86
N VAL A 213 15.12 27.99 -2.23
CA VAL A 213 15.52 29.32 -2.74
C VAL A 213 16.39 30.08 -1.73
N CYS A 214 16.13 29.93 -0.43
CA CYS A 214 16.99 30.49 0.61
C CYS A 214 18.40 29.87 0.64
N GLU A 215 18.54 28.57 0.30
CA GLU A 215 19.85 27.90 0.18
C GLU A 215 20.60 28.36 -1.07
N TRP A 216 19.91 28.43 -2.20
CA TRP A 216 20.48 28.86 -3.48
C TRP A 216 20.83 30.36 -3.51
N GLY A 217 20.06 31.20 -2.82
CA GLY A 217 20.19 32.66 -2.81
C GLY A 217 21.25 33.22 -1.85
N CYS A 218 22.36 32.52 -1.59
CA CYS A 218 23.35 32.91 -0.58
C CYS A 218 23.94 34.33 -0.78
N ASP A 219 24.06 34.79 -2.03
CA ASP A 219 24.55 36.15 -2.34
C ASP A 219 23.48 37.25 -2.19
N LYS A 220 22.20 36.87 -2.11
CA LYS A 220 21.06 37.78 -1.94
C LYS A 220 20.40 37.65 -0.57
N ASN A 221 21.04 36.94 0.36
CA ASN A 221 20.49 36.65 1.69
C ASN A 221 20.06 37.90 2.45
N ARG A 222 20.81 39.00 2.33
CA ARG A 222 20.50 40.30 2.93
C ARG A 222 19.20 40.89 2.39
N GLU A 223 19.01 40.86 1.08
CA GLU A 223 17.79 41.36 0.43
C GLU A 223 16.57 40.52 0.80
N PHE A 224 16.75 39.19 0.87
CA PHE A 224 15.67 38.28 1.24
C PHE A 224 15.28 38.47 2.72
N ALA A 225 16.24 38.57 3.62
CA ALA A 225 16.00 38.77 5.05
C ALA A 225 15.27 40.09 5.34
N ALA A 226 15.57 41.16 4.60
CA ALA A 226 14.94 42.47 4.75
C ALA A 226 13.41 42.44 4.55
N GLU A 227 12.89 41.53 3.71
CA GLU A 227 11.45 41.37 3.47
C GLU A 227 10.75 40.62 4.63
N LEU A 228 11.49 39.83 5.42
CA LEU A 228 10.93 38.96 6.45
C LEU A 228 10.79 39.65 7.81
N TYR A 229 11.71 40.55 8.18
CA TYR A 229 11.69 41.23 9.49
C TYR A 229 10.39 41.99 9.77
N PRO A 230 9.81 42.79 8.84
CA PRO A 230 8.56 43.50 9.09
C PRO A 230 7.40 42.56 9.41
N ILE A 231 7.36 41.39 8.76
CA ILE A 231 6.32 40.38 8.95
C ILE A 231 6.44 39.76 10.34
N LEU A 232 7.64 39.32 10.73
CA LEU A 232 7.86 38.68 12.04
C LEU A 232 7.65 39.63 13.23
N LYS A 233 8.02 40.91 13.08
CA LYS A 233 7.77 41.93 14.13
C LYS A 233 6.28 42.22 14.34
N ALA A 234 5.49 42.06 13.30
CA ALA A 234 4.05 42.28 13.32
C ALA A 234 3.25 41.05 13.78
N VAL A 235 3.91 39.91 14.08
CA VAL A 235 3.23 38.71 14.57
C VAL A 235 2.52 39.03 15.89
N PRO A 236 1.19 38.91 15.96
CA PRO A 236 0.47 39.19 17.19
C PRO A 236 0.84 38.16 18.26
N VAL A 237 0.71 38.55 19.53
CA VAL A 237 0.84 37.61 20.66
C VAL A 237 -0.24 36.53 20.50
N ALA A 238 0.17 35.35 20.08
CA ALA A 238 -0.68 34.23 19.75
C ALA A 238 -0.04 32.94 20.27
N GLU A 239 -0.86 31.95 20.59
CA GLU A 239 -0.35 30.68 21.12
C GLU A 239 0.45 29.88 20.08
N LYS A 240 0.18 30.07 18.77
CA LYS A 240 0.77 29.29 17.67
C LYS A 240 1.08 30.14 16.44
N PHE A 241 2.12 29.77 15.69
CA PHE A 241 2.35 30.30 14.36
C PHE A 241 1.30 29.82 13.36
N SER A 242 0.81 30.76 12.55
CA SER A 242 0.11 30.44 11.31
C SER A 242 1.09 29.80 10.31
N PRO A 243 0.60 29.05 9.31
CA PRO A 243 1.47 28.49 8.27
C PRO A 243 2.37 29.53 7.63
N PHE A 244 1.81 30.71 7.33
CA PHE A 244 2.56 31.83 6.78
C PHE A 244 3.70 32.32 7.71
N HIS A 245 3.40 32.56 9.00
CA HIS A 245 4.43 33.01 9.95
C HIS A 245 5.51 31.95 10.16
N LEU A 246 5.14 30.67 10.12
CA LEU A 246 6.09 29.56 10.18
C LEU A 246 7.05 29.57 8.97
N SER A 247 6.54 29.67 7.74
CA SER A 247 7.37 29.71 6.53
C SER A 247 8.29 30.94 6.49
N VAL A 248 7.82 32.09 6.98
CA VAL A 248 8.63 33.31 7.13
C VAL A 248 9.76 33.09 8.14
N TRP A 249 9.45 32.51 9.31
CA TRP A 249 10.44 32.22 10.35
C TRP A 249 11.48 31.21 9.85
N CYS A 250 11.05 30.09 9.26
CA CYS A 250 11.94 29.08 8.72
C CYS A 250 12.86 29.64 7.63
N SER A 251 12.33 30.49 6.74
CA SER A 251 13.13 31.18 5.72
C SER A 251 14.23 32.06 6.35
N LEU A 252 13.88 32.88 7.35
CA LEU A 252 14.86 33.76 8.00
C LEU A 252 15.96 32.98 8.73
N VAL A 253 15.56 31.95 9.48
CA VAL A 253 16.50 31.06 10.19
C VAL A 253 17.42 30.37 9.18
N LYS A 254 16.90 29.94 8.03
CA LYS A 254 17.73 29.29 7.02
C LYS A 254 18.73 30.26 6.37
N LEU A 255 18.28 31.45 5.97
CA LEU A 255 19.14 32.50 5.41
C LEU A 255 20.28 32.92 6.35
N THR A 256 20.06 32.80 7.66
CA THR A 256 21.02 33.14 8.70
C THR A 256 21.76 31.93 9.26
N SER A 257 21.56 30.73 8.71
CA SER A 257 22.28 29.52 9.13
C SER A 257 23.75 29.53 8.70
N SER A 258 24.60 28.81 9.42
CA SER A 258 26.02 28.67 9.09
C SER A 258 26.26 28.16 7.66
N ASP A 259 25.41 27.25 7.17
CA ASP A 259 25.56 26.61 5.87
C ASP A 259 25.39 27.59 4.70
N VAL A 260 24.53 28.60 4.87
CA VAL A 260 24.27 29.65 3.88
C VAL A 260 25.25 30.79 4.05
N LEU A 261 25.55 31.17 5.30
CA LEU A 261 26.47 32.27 5.60
C LEU A 261 27.92 31.94 5.21
N SER A 262 28.38 30.69 5.33
CA SER A 262 29.73 30.28 4.90
C SER A 262 29.95 30.48 3.39
N GLN A 263 28.89 30.38 2.60
CA GLN A 263 28.91 30.53 1.14
C GLN A 263 28.66 31.98 0.71
N SER A 264 28.26 32.86 1.63
CA SER A 264 27.86 34.22 1.31
C SER A 264 29.01 35.20 1.43
N SER A 265 29.23 35.98 0.37
CA SER A 265 30.18 37.10 0.37
C SER A 265 29.77 38.25 1.31
N SER A 266 28.51 38.28 1.79
CA SER A 266 27.95 39.38 2.59
C SER A 266 27.58 38.97 4.03
N ALA A 267 28.06 37.80 4.51
CA ALA A 267 27.71 37.24 5.81
C ALA A 267 27.86 38.23 6.99
N GLN A 268 28.94 39.02 7.03
CA GLN A 268 29.17 40.03 8.06
C GLN A 268 28.03 41.06 8.14
N HIS A 269 27.57 41.53 6.97
CA HIS A 269 26.52 42.54 6.88
C HIS A 269 25.16 41.97 7.27
N THR A 270 24.86 40.75 6.83
CA THR A 270 23.62 40.04 7.18
C THR A 270 23.51 39.82 8.70
N ILE A 271 24.58 39.41 9.37
CA ILE A 271 24.59 39.26 10.84
C ILE A 271 24.46 40.63 11.53
N SER A 272 25.16 41.66 11.04
CA SER A 272 25.08 43.00 11.63
C SER A 272 23.67 43.59 11.54
N ASP A 273 23.00 43.40 10.39
CA ASP A 273 21.61 43.80 10.20
C ASP A 273 20.68 43.01 11.14
N MET A 274 20.85 41.69 11.25
CA MET A 274 20.10 40.86 12.20
C MET A 274 20.25 41.34 13.64
N ILE A 275 21.47 41.67 14.09
CA ILE A 275 21.73 42.21 15.43
C ILE A 275 20.99 43.54 15.64
N ASN A 276 20.95 44.41 14.63
CA ASN A 276 20.24 45.68 14.71
C ASN A 276 18.72 45.46 14.84
N GLU A 277 18.18 44.48 14.11
CA GLU A 277 16.75 44.14 14.12
C GLU A 277 16.28 43.55 15.47
N ILE A 278 17.12 42.75 16.14
CA ILE A 278 16.80 42.10 17.43
C ILE A 278 17.18 42.93 18.66
N ARG A 279 17.99 44.00 18.51
CA ARG A 279 18.45 44.81 19.65
C ARG A 279 17.31 45.56 20.34
N ASN A 280 16.32 46.02 19.59
CA ASN A 280 15.17 46.74 20.13
C ASN A 280 13.94 45.83 20.23
N GLU A 281 13.86 45.10 21.35
CA GLU A 281 12.79 44.13 21.64
C GLU A 281 11.39 44.76 21.64
N THR A 282 11.27 46.06 21.92
CA THR A 282 9.96 46.77 21.94
C THR A 282 9.33 46.94 20.55
N MET A 283 10.11 46.75 19.48
CA MET A 283 9.59 46.78 18.10
C MET A 283 8.91 45.47 17.70
N TRP A 284 9.03 44.43 18.52
CA TRP A 284 8.40 43.13 18.30
C TRP A 284 7.10 43.07 19.10
N SER A 285 6.00 42.74 18.42
CA SER A 285 4.69 42.63 19.06
C SER A 285 4.65 41.47 20.06
N ASP A 286 5.37 40.38 19.76
CA ASP A 286 5.61 39.26 20.65
C ASP A 286 7.13 39.11 20.92
N GLN A 287 7.52 39.33 22.18
CA GLN A 287 8.92 39.23 22.60
C GLN A 287 9.45 37.80 22.49
N SER A 288 8.59 36.79 22.58
CA SER A 288 9.02 35.39 22.48
C SER A 288 9.44 35.01 21.07
N VAL A 289 8.83 35.60 20.05
CA VAL A 289 9.28 35.51 18.66
C VAL A 289 10.66 36.15 18.51
N CYS A 290 10.87 37.35 19.09
CA CYS A 290 12.19 37.98 19.12
C CYS A 290 13.23 37.08 19.79
N GLY A 291 12.87 36.45 20.92
CA GLY A 291 13.69 35.49 21.64
C GLY A 291 14.15 34.32 20.75
N THR A 292 13.29 33.78 19.89
CA THR A 292 13.71 32.70 18.96
C THR A 292 14.76 33.18 17.95
N ILE A 293 14.64 34.41 17.44
CA ILE A 293 15.61 34.99 16.50
C ILE A 293 16.92 35.36 17.21
N GLN A 294 16.85 35.82 18.47
CA GLN A 294 18.02 36.04 19.33
C GLN A 294 18.82 34.74 19.54
N LEU A 295 18.12 33.62 19.81
CA LEU A 295 18.73 32.31 19.95
C LEU A 295 19.44 31.89 18.66
N VAL A 296 18.75 31.97 17.52
CA VAL A 296 19.31 31.62 16.21
C VAL A 296 20.51 32.50 15.86
N CYS A 297 20.44 33.81 16.12
CA CYS A 297 21.57 34.72 15.91
C CYS A 297 22.81 34.30 16.71
N GLY A 298 22.63 33.97 18.00
CA GLY A 298 23.72 33.49 18.85
C GLY A 298 24.33 32.19 18.32
N ILE A 299 23.49 31.25 17.88
CA ILE A 299 23.92 29.99 17.26
C ILE A 299 24.73 30.25 15.99
N SER A 300 24.23 31.07 15.08
CA SER A 300 24.89 31.37 13.81
C SER A 300 26.27 32.00 14.00
N ILE A 301 26.39 32.98 14.91
CA ILE A 301 27.68 33.62 15.23
C ILE A 301 28.66 32.59 15.79
N ARG A 302 28.19 31.75 16.73
CA ARG A 302 29.04 30.73 17.37
C ARG A 302 29.46 29.64 16.40
N ALA A 303 28.56 29.16 15.55
CA ALA A 303 28.84 28.17 14.52
C ALA A 303 29.87 28.70 13.51
N MET A 304 29.72 29.95 13.06
CA MET A 304 30.69 30.62 12.18
C MET A 304 32.04 30.83 12.86
N ALA A 305 32.06 31.06 14.18
CA ALA A 305 33.30 31.23 14.93
C ALA A 305 34.10 29.92 15.12
N VAL A 306 33.47 28.75 14.98
CA VAL A 306 34.14 27.45 15.12
C VAL A 306 35.06 27.15 13.92
N ASN A 307 34.68 27.58 12.70
CA ASN A 307 35.51 27.41 11.50
C ASN A 307 36.44 28.62 11.32
N THR A 308 37.75 28.38 11.19
CA THR A 308 38.75 29.46 11.07
C THR A 308 38.57 30.35 9.84
N VAL A 309 38.07 29.82 8.72
CA VAL A 309 37.83 30.60 7.49
C VAL A 309 36.61 31.49 7.66
N ASP A 310 35.52 30.94 8.18
CA ASP A 310 34.28 31.67 8.39
C ASP A 310 34.39 32.70 9.52
N HIS A 311 35.18 32.40 10.57
CA HIS A 311 35.46 33.34 11.66
C HIS A 311 36.07 34.65 11.14
N MET A 312 36.92 34.59 10.12
CA MET A 312 37.49 35.79 9.49
C MET A 312 36.43 36.64 8.78
N ASN A 313 35.39 36.00 8.24
CA ASN A 313 34.28 36.69 7.57
C ASN A 313 33.37 37.46 8.55
N ILE A 314 33.45 37.17 9.85
CA ILE A 314 32.61 37.80 10.89
C ILE A 314 33.41 38.50 12.00
N ALA A 315 34.73 38.57 11.89
CA ALA A 315 35.62 39.05 12.95
C ALA A 315 35.35 40.48 13.46
N ASN A 316 34.64 41.31 12.67
CA ASN A 316 34.28 42.69 13.04
C ASN A 316 32.94 42.79 13.81
N VAL A 317 32.26 41.68 14.08
CA VAL A 317 30.99 41.66 14.83
C VAL A 317 31.29 41.59 16.34
N ASP A 318 31.26 42.73 17.02
CA ASP A 318 31.49 42.83 18.47
C ASP A 318 30.17 42.69 19.26
N ILE A 319 29.85 41.46 19.69
CA ILE A 319 28.70 41.16 20.54
C ILE A 319 29.00 40.04 21.54
N ASP A 320 28.47 40.20 22.77
CA ASP A 320 28.52 39.16 23.80
C ASP A 320 27.44 38.11 23.50
N VAL A 321 27.87 37.01 22.86
CA VAL A 321 26.98 35.92 22.41
C VAL A 321 26.30 35.22 23.59
N ASP A 322 26.99 35.04 24.71
CA ASP A 322 26.41 34.37 25.89
C ASP A 322 25.28 35.21 26.49
N ARG A 323 25.46 36.54 26.57
CA ARG A 323 24.38 37.46 26.97
C ARG A 323 23.21 37.48 25.99
N LEU A 324 23.46 37.29 24.70
CA LEU A 324 22.39 37.22 23.71
C LEU A 324 21.54 35.95 23.91
N VAL A 325 22.17 34.81 24.19
CA VAL A 325 21.48 33.56 24.52
C VAL A 325 20.71 33.69 25.84
N ASP A 326 21.26 34.37 26.85
CA ASP A 326 20.55 34.68 28.09
C ASP A 326 19.24 35.44 27.86
N ARG A 327 19.28 36.48 27.02
CA ARG A 327 18.08 37.24 26.66
C ARG A 327 17.06 36.38 25.93
N ALA A 328 17.51 35.52 25.01
CA ALA A 328 16.62 34.60 24.32
C ALA A 328 15.87 33.67 25.29
N VAL A 329 16.58 33.11 26.28
CA VAL A 329 15.98 32.25 27.31
C VAL A 329 15.00 33.04 28.19
N GLN A 330 15.37 34.26 28.61
CA GLN A 330 14.50 35.16 29.37
C GLN A 330 13.23 35.54 28.60
N ASN A 331 13.36 35.75 27.29
CA ASN A 331 12.24 35.99 26.37
C ASN A 331 11.47 34.71 26.02
N LEU A 332 11.60 33.62 26.78
CA LEU A 332 10.84 32.38 26.64
C LEU A 332 10.99 31.69 25.26
N ALA A 333 12.12 31.89 24.56
CA ALA A 333 12.34 31.34 23.21
C ALA A 333 12.03 29.84 23.11
N LEU A 334 12.51 29.04 24.07
CA LEU A 334 12.30 27.58 24.08
C LEU A 334 10.82 27.20 24.23
N LYS A 335 10.05 27.94 25.04
CA LYS A 335 8.61 27.70 25.20
C LYS A 335 7.87 28.01 23.92
N PHE A 336 8.24 29.11 23.25
CA PHE A 336 7.64 29.47 21.98
C PHE A 336 8.01 28.51 20.85
N VAL A 337 9.24 27.97 20.83
CA VAL A 337 9.59 26.88 19.91
C VAL A 337 8.70 25.66 20.16
N ARG A 338 8.48 25.25 21.41
CA ARG A 338 7.64 24.09 21.74
C ARG A 338 6.16 24.30 21.38
N TYR A 339 5.56 25.34 21.94
CA TYR A 339 4.11 25.54 21.89
C TYR A 339 3.66 26.43 20.73
N GLY A 340 4.53 27.30 20.24
CA GLY A 340 4.27 28.21 19.13
C GLY A 340 4.61 27.62 17.76
N ILE A 341 5.78 26.98 17.65
CA ILE A 341 6.33 26.48 16.37
C ILE A 341 6.00 24.99 16.18
N LEU A 342 6.45 24.10 17.07
CA LEU A 342 6.24 22.66 16.91
C LEU A 342 4.75 22.26 16.99
N ALA A 343 3.95 22.98 17.78
CA ALA A 343 2.51 22.73 17.89
C ALA A 343 1.68 23.35 16.75
N SER A 344 2.32 24.03 15.79
CA SER A 344 1.65 24.54 14.58
C SER A 344 1.23 23.38 13.68
N ASP A 345 -0.01 23.39 13.19
CA ASP A 345 -0.58 22.27 12.45
C ASP A 345 0.17 21.97 11.14
N SER A 346 0.74 22.99 10.51
CA SER A 346 1.52 22.90 9.27
C SER A 346 2.99 22.52 9.47
N PHE A 347 3.50 22.49 10.71
CA PHE A 347 4.92 22.23 10.96
C PHE A 347 5.34 20.85 10.46
N LYS A 348 4.56 19.82 10.82
CA LYS A 348 4.81 18.42 10.51
C LYS A 348 4.56 18.04 9.03
N ASN A 349 4.09 18.98 8.22
CA ASN A 349 3.81 18.73 6.80
C ASN A 349 5.06 18.95 5.93
N CYS A 350 6.10 19.65 6.43
CA CYS A 350 7.26 20.01 5.63
C CYS A 350 8.54 19.45 6.24
N SER A 351 9.29 18.65 5.46
CA SER A 351 10.52 17.98 5.90
C SER A 351 11.64 18.96 6.25
N ALA A 352 11.70 20.09 5.54
CA ALA A 352 12.68 21.14 5.78
C ALA A 352 12.51 21.81 7.16
N HIS A 353 11.27 22.00 7.62
CA HIS A 353 11.00 22.55 8.96
C HIS A 353 11.58 21.67 10.07
N VAL A 354 11.38 20.35 9.95
CA VAL A 354 11.89 19.36 10.90
C VAL A 354 13.41 19.37 10.93
N LYS A 355 14.05 19.34 9.75
CA LYS A 355 15.52 19.40 9.61
C LYS A 355 16.09 20.68 10.23
N LEU A 356 15.46 21.83 9.98
CA LEU A 356 15.90 23.12 10.48
C LEU A 356 15.87 23.18 12.00
N VAL A 357 14.75 22.79 12.63
CA VAL A 357 14.60 22.85 14.08
C VAL A 357 15.49 21.82 14.80
N ASP A 358 15.64 20.61 14.25
CA ASP A 358 16.60 19.64 14.78
C ASP A 358 18.04 20.18 14.75
N THR A 359 18.41 20.85 13.66
CA THR A 359 19.74 21.46 13.51
C THR A 359 19.98 22.53 14.59
N ILE A 360 18.99 23.37 14.88
CA ILE A 360 19.05 24.36 15.98
C ILE A 360 19.34 23.65 17.30
N PHE A 361 18.58 22.60 17.66
CA PHE A 361 18.77 21.91 18.94
C PHE A 361 20.14 21.23 19.05
N LYS A 362 20.60 20.57 17.99
CA LYS A 362 21.93 19.97 17.95
C LYS A 362 23.04 21.01 18.06
N GLN A 363 22.86 22.18 17.45
CA GLN A 363 23.81 23.29 17.56
C GLN A 363 23.80 23.92 18.95
N VAL A 364 22.66 24.01 19.64
CA VAL A 364 22.61 24.43 21.06
C VAL A 364 23.46 23.48 21.92
N ILE A 365 23.28 22.17 21.77
CA ILE A 365 24.05 21.17 22.54
C ILE A 365 25.54 21.26 22.20
N SER A 366 25.89 21.40 20.92
CA SER A 366 27.28 21.35 20.45
C SER A 366 28.05 22.64 20.72
N HIS A 367 27.41 23.80 20.64
CA HIS A 367 28.07 25.10 20.71
C HIS A 367 27.94 25.81 22.06
N PHE A 368 26.93 25.47 22.86
CA PHE A 368 26.66 26.06 24.17
C PHE A 368 26.51 25.05 25.33
N PRO A 369 27.40 24.04 25.47
CA PRO A 369 27.26 23.01 26.52
C PRO A 369 27.33 23.60 27.94
N ALA A 370 28.20 24.60 28.16
CA ALA A 370 28.30 25.28 29.46
C ALA A 370 27.01 26.05 29.81
N LYS A 371 26.38 26.68 28.82
CA LYS A 371 25.15 27.43 29.04
C LYS A 371 23.96 26.50 29.29
N LEU A 372 23.92 25.36 28.60
CA LEU A 372 22.89 24.36 28.84
C LEU A 372 22.96 23.78 30.26
N MET A 373 24.17 23.55 30.80
CA MET A 373 24.35 23.15 32.21
C MET A 373 23.90 24.24 33.20
N GLU A 374 24.11 25.51 32.87
CA GLU A 374 23.61 26.63 33.68
C GLU A 374 22.07 26.66 33.70
N ILE A 375 21.43 26.47 32.54
CA ILE A 375 19.97 26.41 32.40
C ILE A 375 19.39 25.21 33.17
N GLU A 376 20.05 24.05 33.10
CA GLU A 376 19.69 22.84 33.85
C GLU A 376 19.71 23.11 35.37
N ARG A 377 20.82 23.63 35.88
CA ARG A 377 20.97 23.94 37.32
C ARG A 377 19.94 24.95 37.80
N ASN A 378 19.73 26.04 37.05
CA ASN A 378 18.75 27.06 37.42
C ASN A 378 17.33 26.49 37.42
N SER A 379 17.03 25.58 36.48
CA SER A 379 15.73 24.89 36.43
C SER A 379 15.57 23.88 37.57
N GLU A 380 16.65 23.26 38.05
CA GLU A 380 16.61 22.32 39.18
C GLU A 380 16.40 23.06 40.51
N ASP A 381 17.09 24.19 40.72
CA ASP A 381 16.86 25.08 41.86
C ASP A 381 15.40 25.57 41.91
N GLU A 382 14.82 25.88 40.74
CA GLU A 382 13.42 26.26 40.59
C GLU A 382 12.46 25.11 40.96
N LEU A 383 12.72 23.88 40.51
CA LEU A 383 11.88 22.71 40.80
C LEU A 383 11.92 22.33 42.28
N HIS A 384 13.10 22.35 42.91
CA HIS A 384 13.22 22.15 44.35
C HIS A 384 12.45 23.20 45.15
N TRP A 385 12.41 24.44 44.66
CA TRP A 385 11.58 25.46 45.26
C TRP A 385 10.08 25.19 45.06
N VAL A 386 9.65 24.71 43.88
CA VAL A 386 8.27 24.28 43.63
C VAL A 386 7.84 23.16 44.57
N ASP A 387 8.69 22.14 44.80
CA ASP A 387 8.40 21.07 45.75
C ASP A 387 8.19 21.62 47.17
N GLN A 388 9.07 22.53 47.62
CA GLN A 388 8.93 23.20 48.92
C GLN A 388 7.64 24.04 49.04
N MET A 389 7.16 24.62 47.92
CA MET A 389 5.90 25.36 47.90
C MET A 389 4.69 24.40 47.87
N ALA A 390 4.78 23.28 47.14
CA ALA A 390 3.76 22.25 47.09
C ALA A 390 3.53 21.59 48.46
N GLU A 391 4.61 21.33 49.21
CA GLU A 391 4.54 20.90 50.61
C GLU A 391 3.81 21.91 51.51
N LYS A 392 3.93 23.21 51.19
CA LYS A 392 3.20 24.31 51.85
C LYS A 392 1.80 24.55 51.27
N GLN A 393 1.31 23.68 50.39
CA GLN A 393 0.03 23.79 49.67
C GLN A 393 -0.10 25.09 48.85
N GLN A 394 1.02 25.65 48.40
CA GLN A 394 1.08 26.80 47.51
C GLN A 394 1.41 26.34 46.10
N GLN A 395 0.58 26.73 45.13
CA GLN A 395 0.84 26.43 43.72
C GLN A 395 1.75 27.50 43.14
N VAL A 396 2.88 27.07 42.59
CA VAL A 396 3.73 27.93 41.76
C VAL A 396 4.04 27.26 40.44
N THR A 397 4.03 28.05 39.36
CA THR A 397 4.37 27.61 38.01
C THR A 397 5.84 27.88 37.71
N PRO A 398 6.66 26.85 37.51
CA PRO A 398 8.05 27.05 37.10
C PRO A 398 8.14 27.54 35.64
N ASN A 399 9.19 28.27 35.33
CA ASN A 399 9.62 28.57 33.98
C ASN A 399 10.04 27.30 33.25
N GLY A 400 10.76 26.38 33.91
CA GLY A 400 11.02 25.04 33.40
C GLY A 400 11.73 25.04 32.04
N HIS A 401 12.68 25.96 31.83
CA HIS A 401 13.38 26.13 30.55
C HIS A 401 14.09 24.85 30.09
N PHE A 402 14.72 24.13 31.02
CA PHE A 402 15.43 22.90 30.72
C PHE A 402 14.48 21.75 30.35
N SER A 403 13.41 21.56 31.14
CA SER A 403 12.34 20.60 30.81
C SER A 403 11.68 20.91 29.47
N THR A 404 11.52 22.20 29.14
CA THR A 404 10.99 22.64 27.86
C THR A 404 11.94 22.28 26.72
N PHE A 405 13.26 22.46 26.90
CA PHE A 405 14.27 22.08 25.90
C PHE A 405 14.22 20.58 25.57
N LEU A 406 14.24 19.71 26.60
CA LEU A 406 14.09 18.26 26.40
C LEU A 406 12.76 17.92 25.74
N GLY A 407 11.68 18.58 26.17
CA GLY A 407 10.35 18.45 25.59
C GLY A 407 10.29 18.84 24.12
N CYS A 408 10.99 19.89 23.68
CA CYS A 408 11.05 20.27 22.27
C CYS A 408 11.63 19.16 21.40
N ILE A 409 12.72 18.52 21.83
CA ILE A 409 13.35 17.43 21.08
C ILE A 409 12.44 16.19 21.12
N THR A 410 11.82 15.93 22.27
CA THR A 410 10.85 14.83 22.44
C THR A 410 9.68 14.97 21.48
N ASP A 411 9.03 16.14 21.46
CA ASP A 411 7.88 16.43 20.60
C ASP A 411 8.29 16.33 19.11
N LEU A 412 9.44 16.89 18.72
CA LEU A 412 9.95 16.85 17.35
C LEU A 412 10.16 15.42 16.84
N TYR A 413 10.83 14.58 17.63
CA TYR A 413 11.11 13.20 17.22
C TYR A 413 9.89 12.28 17.37
N SER A 414 8.91 12.63 18.21
CA SER A 414 7.64 11.87 18.34
C SER A 414 6.76 11.96 17.09
N PHE A 415 6.99 12.94 16.20
CA PHE A 415 6.26 13.05 14.93
C PHE A 415 6.42 11.81 14.05
N ALA A 416 7.53 11.07 14.18
CA ALA A 416 7.72 9.80 13.47
C ALA A 416 6.68 8.73 13.86
N ASP A 417 6.17 8.77 15.09
CA ASP A 417 5.14 7.85 15.60
C ASP A 417 3.73 8.24 15.13
N SER A 418 3.55 9.46 14.65
CA SER A 418 2.25 9.95 14.22
C SER A 418 1.87 9.37 12.86
N PRO A 419 0.69 8.74 12.73
CA PRO A 419 0.21 8.26 11.44
C PRO A 419 -0.12 9.40 10.46
N LYS A 420 -0.33 10.62 10.97
CA LYS A 420 -0.73 11.81 10.18
C LYS A 420 0.43 12.47 9.42
N VAL A 421 1.66 12.02 9.64
CA VAL A 421 2.88 12.64 9.10
C VAL A 421 3.31 11.90 7.84
N SER A 422 3.75 12.66 6.82
CA SER A 422 4.20 12.11 5.54
C SER A 422 5.43 11.21 5.69
N ASN A 423 5.58 10.24 4.79
CA ASN A 423 6.72 9.31 4.82
C ASN A 423 8.06 10.04 4.66
N SER A 424 8.10 11.14 3.90
CA SER A 424 9.30 11.98 3.74
C SER A 424 9.79 12.52 5.09
N VAL A 425 8.88 13.06 5.91
CA VAL A 425 9.20 13.57 7.25
C VAL A 425 9.62 12.45 8.20
N LYS A 426 8.97 11.28 8.16
CA LYS A 426 9.37 10.12 8.97
C LYS A 426 10.81 9.70 8.67
N THR A 427 11.11 9.48 7.38
CA THR A 427 12.47 9.13 6.94
C THR A 427 13.49 10.19 7.34
N MET A 428 13.13 11.48 7.25
CA MET A 428 13.99 12.57 7.72
C MET A 428 14.32 12.43 9.21
N ILE A 429 13.32 12.21 10.08
CA ILE A 429 13.54 12.04 11.53
C ILE A 429 14.43 10.83 11.84
N HIS A 430 14.21 9.70 11.16
CA HIS A 430 15.05 8.51 11.31
C HIS A 430 16.51 8.80 10.95
N ASN A 431 16.76 9.56 9.87
CA ASN A 431 18.12 9.94 9.48
C ASN A 431 18.76 10.91 10.49
N LEU A 432 18.01 11.88 11.01
CA LEU A 432 18.50 12.85 11.98
C LEU A 432 18.90 12.18 13.31
N SER A 433 18.19 11.13 13.72
CA SER A 433 18.49 10.36 14.95
C SER A 433 19.94 9.86 15.00
N ILE A 434 20.50 9.43 13.86
CA ILE A 434 21.86 8.85 13.77
C ILE A 434 22.94 9.82 14.29
N GLY A 435 22.71 11.13 14.18
CA GLY A 435 23.64 12.15 14.68
C GLY A 435 23.97 12.02 16.17
N TYR A 436 23.05 11.48 16.97
CA TYR A 436 23.20 11.29 18.41
C TYR A 436 24.09 10.10 18.79
N SER A 437 24.38 9.18 17.85
CA SER A 437 25.32 8.08 18.03
C SER A 437 26.60 8.21 17.20
N SER A 438 26.76 9.32 16.48
CA SER A 438 27.89 9.51 15.55
C SER A 438 29.15 9.95 16.28
N VAL A 439 30.29 9.32 15.96
CA VAL A 439 31.62 9.70 16.46
C VAL A 439 31.97 11.15 16.07
N GLY A 440 31.39 11.67 14.98
CA GLY A 440 31.58 13.06 14.53
C GLY A 440 30.86 14.10 15.40
N SER A 441 30.03 13.70 16.37
CA SER A 441 29.21 14.59 17.18
C SER A 441 29.37 14.32 18.68
N MET A 442 30.62 14.37 19.16
CA MET A 442 30.99 14.03 20.55
C MET A 442 30.18 14.75 21.63
N GLU A 443 29.78 16.01 21.44
CA GLU A 443 28.97 16.73 22.44
C GLU A 443 27.53 16.20 22.52
N LEU A 444 26.95 15.72 21.41
CA LEU A 444 25.65 15.04 21.42
C LEU A 444 25.74 13.73 22.22
N CYS A 445 26.79 12.94 21.97
CA CYS A 445 27.06 11.70 22.71
C CYS A 445 27.22 11.96 24.21
N ARG A 446 28.01 12.98 24.59
CA ARG A 446 28.17 13.39 26.00
C ARG A 446 26.87 13.85 26.62
N PHE A 447 26.04 14.57 25.88
CA PHE A 447 24.73 14.99 26.36
C PHE A 447 23.82 13.80 26.66
N MET A 448 23.83 12.75 25.82
CA MET A 448 23.10 11.51 26.10
C MET A 448 23.63 10.78 27.34
N GLU A 449 24.96 10.73 27.51
CA GLU A 449 25.59 10.10 28.66
C GLU A 449 25.21 10.73 30.01
N ARG A 450 24.80 12.00 30.02
CA ARG A 450 24.32 12.70 31.23
C ARG A 450 23.02 12.13 31.77
N GLY A 451 22.23 11.43 30.96
CA GLY A 451 21.00 10.76 31.43
C GLY A 451 21.23 9.71 32.54
N ARG A 452 22.49 9.34 32.80
CA ARG A 452 22.88 8.47 33.93
C ARG A 452 22.93 9.20 35.27
N ILE A 453 23.16 10.50 35.28
CA ILE A 453 23.43 11.26 36.51
C ILE A 453 22.11 11.53 37.22
N ALA A 454 22.09 11.30 38.54
CA ALA A 454 20.95 11.65 39.37
C ALA A 454 20.67 13.17 39.31
N CYS A 455 19.41 13.51 39.00
CA CYS A 455 18.86 14.86 38.98
C CYS A 455 17.42 14.81 39.51
N HIS A 456 16.78 15.98 39.63
CA HIS A 456 15.36 16.08 39.99
C HIS A 456 14.47 15.13 39.16
N ALA A 457 13.46 14.51 39.77
CA ALA A 457 12.63 13.47 39.14
C ALA A 457 12.00 13.92 37.81
N VAL A 458 11.52 15.17 37.74
CA VAL A 458 10.98 15.79 36.50
C VAL A 458 12.02 15.84 35.37
N HIS A 459 13.28 16.18 35.68
CA HIS A 459 14.36 16.19 34.68
C HIS A 459 14.75 14.77 34.29
N SER A 460 14.83 13.85 35.25
CA SER A 460 15.13 12.43 34.96
C SER A 460 14.11 11.81 34.00
N VAL A 461 12.81 12.00 34.26
CA VAL A 461 11.74 11.55 33.36
C VAL A 461 11.88 12.22 31.99
N GLY A 462 12.07 13.55 31.95
CA GLY A 462 12.23 14.29 30.69
C GLY A 462 13.45 13.84 29.88
N TYR A 463 14.57 13.49 30.52
CA TYR A 463 15.74 12.93 29.84
C TYR A 463 15.43 11.55 29.26
N LEU A 464 14.80 10.66 30.02
CA LEU A 464 14.45 9.33 29.52
C LEU A 464 13.48 9.38 28.34
N GLU A 465 12.52 10.30 28.37
CA GLU A 465 11.61 10.56 27.24
C GLU A 465 12.37 11.08 26.01
N PHE A 466 13.30 12.02 26.20
CA PHE A 466 14.21 12.49 25.15
C PHE A 466 15.07 11.35 24.56
N LEU A 467 15.70 10.52 25.40
CA LEU A 467 16.53 9.41 24.93
C LEU A 467 15.70 8.41 24.15
N ARG A 468 14.48 8.12 24.62
CA ARG A 468 13.53 7.25 23.91
C ARG A 468 13.12 7.85 22.58
N SER A 469 12.75 9.13 22.52
CA SER A 469 12.27 9.76 21.28
C SER A 469 13.37 9.83 20.22
N VAL A 470 14.61 10.07 20.63
CA VAL A 470 15.77 10.11 19.73
C VAL A 470 16.23 8.72 19.31
N CYS A 471 15.91 7.66 20.05
CA CYS A 471 16.26 6.28 19.70
C CYS A 471 15.41 5.78 18.52
N ARG A 472 15.88 6.01 17.27
CA ARG A 472 15.15 5.66 16.03
C ARG A 472 15.94 4.75 15.08
N SER A 473 17.14 4.33 15.47
CA SER A 473 18.03 3.49 14.66
C SER A 473 18.75 2.46 15.53
N LYS A 474 19.16 1.33 14.93
CA LYS A 474 19.97 0.30 15.61
C LYS A 474 21.24 0.89 16.24
N ALA A 475 21.93 1.79 15.54
CA ALA A 475 23.14 2.43 16.03
C ALA A 475 22.91 3.24 17.32
N THR A 476 21.83 4.03 17.36
CA THR A 476 21.47 4.82 18.55
C THR A 476 21.02 3.92 19.70
N ALA A 477 20.28 2.85 19.41
CA ALA A 477 19.86 1.86 20.41
C ALA A 477 21.04 1.14 21.06
N ALA A 478 22.00 0.64 20.26
CA ALA A 478 23.20 -0.03 20.76
C ALA A 478 24.06 0.92 21.61
N PHE A 479 24.22 2.17 21.18
CA PHE A 479 24.94 3.19 21.95
C PHE A 479 24.28 3.48 23.31
N LEU A 480 22.95 3.69 23.32
CA LEU A 480 22.18 3.88 24.55
C LEU A 480 22.25 2.68 25.49
N PHE A 481 22.17 1.46 24.94
CA PHE A 481 22.31 0.24 25.74
C PHE A 481 23.65 0.22 26.48
N ASP A 482 24.75 0.47 25.76
CA ASP A 482 26.11 0.48 26.30
C ASP A 482 26.30 1.54 27.40
N ILE A 483 25.72 2.73 27.24
CA ILE A 483 25.77 3.81 28.24
C ILE A 483 25.28 3.30 29.60
N PHE A 484 24.11 2.65 29.63
CA PHE A 484 23.43 2.23 30.86
C PHE A 484 23.83 0.83 31.35
N ALA A 485 24.46 0.01 30.50
CA ALA A 485 25.01 -1.29 30.90
C ALA A 485 26.35 -1.15 31.65
N ARG A 486 27.16 -0.14 31.33
CA ARG A 486 28.52 0.04 31.89
C ARG A 486 28.55 1.03 33.05
N VAL A 487 27.77 0.79 34.10
CA VAL A 487 27.81 1.61 35.33
C VAL A 487 28.86 1.06 36.29
N PRO A 488 29.87 1.85 36.72
CA PRO A 488 30.84 1.41 37.71
C PRO A 488 30.16 1.11 39.06
N ALA A 489 30.45 -0.06 39.66
CA ALA A 489 29.84 -0.56 40.90
C ALA A 489 30.08 0.29 42.17
N HIS A 490 30.75 1.45 42.06
CA HIS A 490 31.16 2.32 43.18
C HIS A 490 30.64 3.76 43.05
N HIS A 491 29.68 4.02 42.17
CA HIS A 491 29.06 5.33 42.02
C HIS A 491 27.56 5.28 42.35
N ASP A 492 27.22 5.61 43.60
CA ASP A 492 25.84 5.64 44.11
C ASP A 492 24.96 6.70 43.44
N THR A 493 25.53 7.58 42.60
CA THR A 493 24.84 8.70 41.95
C THR A 493 24.50 8.45 40.48
N MET A 494 24.81 7.27 39.93
CA MET A 494 24.54 6.92 38.53
C MET A 494 23.49 5.80 38.42
N PHE A 495 22.53 5.98 37.51
CA PHE A 495 21.51 4.99 37.19
C PHE A 495 21.89 4.13 35.99
N GLY A 496 21.58 2.83 36.07
CA GLY A 496 21.72 1.84 35.00
C GLY A 496 20.65 0.76 35.10
N TRP A 497 20.76 -0.26 34.24
CA TRP A 497 19.76 -1.31 34.14
C TRP A 497 19.59 -2.13 35.43
N GLU A 498 20.69 -2.38 36.17
CA GLU A 498 20.65 -3.15 37.42
C GLU A 498 19.80 -2.45 38.50
N GLN A 499 19.94 -1.12 38.64
CA GLN A 499 19.19 -0.32 39.61
C GLN A 499 17.69 -0.35 39.30
N VAL A 500 17.31 -0.26 38.02
CA VAL A 500 15.90 -0.34 37.59
C VAL A 500 15.31 -1.72 37.90
N MET A 501 16.02 -2.81 37.59
CA MET A 501 15.55 -4.17 37.93
C MET A 501 15.48 -4.40 39.44
N GLY A 502 16.41 -3.83 40.20
CA GLY A 502 16.39 -3.82 41.67
C GLY A 502 15.17 -3.10 42.23
N ALA A 503 14.78 -1.97 41.64
CA ALA A 503 13.57 -1.22 42.01
C ALA A 503 12.30 -2.05 41.74
N LEU A 504 12.18 -2.70 40.58
CA LEU A 504 11.04 -3.57 40.25
C LEU A 504 10.86 -4.70 41.28
N ARG A 505 11.95 -5.39 41.64
CA ARG A 505 11.92 -6.43 42.68
C ARG A 505 11.53 -5.89 44.05
N SER A 506 11.98 -4.68 44.38
CA SER A 506 11.66 -4.02 45.65
C SER A 506 10.17 -3.69 45.75
N TYR A 507 9.57 -3.19 44.65
CA TYR A 507 8.14 -2.94 44.56
C TYR A 507 7.32 -4.24 44.54
N GLU A 508 7.73 -5.27 43.80
CA GLU A 508 7.09 -6.59 43.86
C GLU A 508 7.00 -7.12 45.29
N ARG A 509 8.13 -7.10 46.02
CA ARG A 509 8.18 -7.53 47.43
C ARG A 509 7.24 -6.71 48.32
N LEU A 510 7.24 -5.38 48.16
CA LEU A 510 6.37 -4.47 48.91
C LEU A 510 4.90 -4.85 48.76
N PHE A 511 4.42 -5.03 47.52
CA PHE A 511 3.02 -5.38 47.27
C PHE A 511 2.68 -6.82 47.66
N ARG A 512 3.63 -7.76 47.56
CA ARG A 512 3.42 -9.16 47.95
C ARG A 512 3.29 -9.34 49.46
N GLU A 513 4.17 -8.70 50.24
CA GLU A 513 4.17 -8.80 51.71
C GLU A 513 2.87 -8.24 52.32
N HIS A 514 2.30 -7.18 51.76
CA HIS A 514 1.05 -6.59 52.24
C HIS A 514 -0.21 -7.40 51.86
N LYS A 515 -0.17 -8.21 50.80
CA LYS A 515 -1.28 -9.12 50.41
C LYS A 515 -1.53 -10.23 51.45
N GLN A 516 -0.53 -10.57 52.26
CA GLN A 516 -0.61 -11.61 53.29
C GLN A 516 -1.19 -11.12 54.63
N ILE A 517 -1.40 -9.80 54.81
CA ILE A 517 -1.88 -9.18 56.07
C ILE A 517 -3.40 -8.94 56.04
N ALA A 518 -4.18 -9.83 55.41
CA ALA A 518 -5.64 -9.81 55.56
C ALA A 518 -6.01 -10.32 56.98
N PRO A 519 -6.81 -9.59 57.78
CA PRO A 519 -6.96 -9.89 59.19
C PRO A 519 -7.86 -11.11 59.42
N HIS A 520 -7.24 -12.27 59.64
CA HIS A 520 -7.88 -13.38 60.35
C HIS A 520 -7.90 -13.08 61.85
N PHE A 521 -8.78 -12.19 62.29
CA PHE A 521 -9.52 -12.19 63.57
C PHE A 521 -10.14 -10.82 63.83
N GLY A 522 -11.38 -10.81 64.30
CA GLY A 522 -12.20 -9.61 64.52
C GLY A 522 -11.72 -8.68 65.64
N ASN A 523 -10.64 -7.94 65.40
CA ASN A 523 -10.34 -6.72 66.12
C ASN A 523 -10.23 -5.54 65.14
N GLN A 524 -11.03 -4.51 65.42
CA GLN A 524 -11.09 -3.24 64.71
C GLN A 524 -9.81 -2.42 64.93
N PHE A 525 -8.69 -2.83 64.33
CA PHE A 525 -7.55 -1.94 64.15
C PHE A 525 -7.64 -1.30 62.77
N ALA A 526 -7.34 0.00 62.70
CA ALA A 526 -7.36 0.81 61.49
C ALA A 526 -6.65 0.07 60.35
N ALA A 527 -7.30 -0.04 59.18
CA ALA A 527 -6.72 -0.64 57.99
C ALA A 527 -5.36 0.02 57.73
N ALA A 528 -4.30 -0.79 57.67
CA ALA A 528 -2.99 -0.29 57.24
C ALA A 528 -3.17 0.37 55.86
N PRO A 529 -2.56 1.54 55.61
CA PRO A 529 -2.67 2.21 54.32
C PRO A 529 -2.17 1.26 53.23
N GLN A 530 -2.95 1.12 52.15
CA GLN A 530 -2.53 0.30 51.01
C GLN A 530 -1.20 0.82 50.46
N PRO A 531 -0.27 -0.08 50.07
CA PRO A 531 0.95 0.35 49.40
C PRO A 531 0.60 1.08 48.10
N VAL A 532 1.17 2.28 47.89
CA VAL A 532 0.99 3.08 46.68
C VAL A 532 2.37 3.44 46.15
N ILE A 533 2.58 3.30 44.84
CA ILE A 533 3.78 3.79 44.16
C ILE A 533 3.64 5.31 44.01
N PRO A 534 4.60 6.13 44.47
CA PRO A 534 4.57 7.56 44.26
C PRO A 534 4.43 7.90 42.77
N PRO A 535 3.66 8.94 42.38
CA PRO A 535 3.45 9.27 40.96
C PRO A 535 4.75 9.55 40.18
N GLN A 536 5.72 10.18 40.83
CA GLN A 536 7.03 10.48 40.23
C GLN A 536 7.84 9.20 39.97
N ASP A 537 7.89 8.29 40.95
CA ASP A 537 8.53 6.98 40.81
C ASP A 537 7.86 6.13 39.74
N LEU A 538 6.53 6.14 39.70
CA LEU A 538 5.75 5.42 38.68
C LEU A 538 6.09 5.94 37.28
N ALA A 539 6.12 7.27 37.08
CA ALA A 539 6.53 7.88 35.81
C ALA A 539 7.97 7.50 35.43
N GLY A 540 8.90 7.59 36.38
CA GLY A 540 10.31 7.19 36.17
C GLY A 540 10.45 5.73 35.75
N LEU A 541 9.79 4.80 36.47
CA LEU A 541 9.80 3.37 36.13
C LEU A 541 9.24 3.12 34.73
N ILE A 542 8.11 3.74 34.39
CA ILE A 542 7.49 3.60 33.06
C ILE A 542 8.44 4.13 31.97
N SER A 543 9.09 5.28 32.18
CA SER A 543 10.04 5.84 31.21
C SER A 543 11.25 4.94 31.00
N TRP A 544 11.80 4.35 32.07
CA TRP A 544 12.88 3.34 31.97
C TRP A 544 12.46 2.09 31.21
N ILE A 545 11.28 1.53 31.52
CA ILE A 545 10.74 0.34 30.86
C ILE A 545 10.52 0.63 29.37
N ASN A 546 9.98 1.79 29.04
CA ASN A 546 9.73 2.20 27.66
C ASN A 546 11.03 2.43 26.87
N LEU A 547 12.08 2.96 27.51
CA LEU A 547 13.40 3.07 26.91
C LEU A 547 14.00 1.68 26.65
N ALA A 548 13.93 0.76 27.63
CA ALA A 548 14.37 -0.62 27.45
C ALA A 548 13.60 -1.33 26.32
N LYS A 549 12.28 -1.13 26.24
CA LYS A 549 11.43 -1.65 25.17
C LYS A 549 11.93 -1.16 23.81
N CYS A 550 12.08 0.16 23.66
CA CYS A 550 12.51 0.79 22.42
C CYS A 550 13.89 0.29 21.95
N ILE A 551 14.85 0.17 22.87
CA ILE A 551 16.18 -0.38 22.58
C ILE A 551 16.08 -1.84 22.13
N ALA A 552 15.31 -2.67 22.84
CA ALA A 552 15.16 -4.08 22.51
C ALA A 552 14.44 -4.31 21.16
N GLU A 553 13.55 -3.39 20.74
CA GLU A 553 12.90 -3.45 19.41
C GLU A 553 13.84 -3.11 18.25
N LEU A 554 14.83 -2.24 18.48
CA LEU A 554 15.76 -1.72 17.46
C LEU A 554 17.10 -2.46 17.41
N ASP A 555 17.59 -2.98 18.53
CA ASP A 555 18.84 -3.72 18.61
C ASP A 555 18.64 -5.12 19.20
N SER A 556 18.84 -6.11 18.34
CA SER A 556 18.73 -7.51 18.73
C SER A 556 19.82 -7.88 19.74
N GLU A 557 21.05 -7.38 19.66
CA GLU A 557 22.12 -7.75 20.58
C GLU A 557 21.79 -7.31 22.03
N ALA A 558 21.39 -6.05 22.22
CA ALA A 558 20.87 -5.56 23.49
C ALA A 558 19.71 -6.42 24.04
N ALA A 559 18.76 -6.82 23.19
CA ALA A 559 17.66 -7.69 23.61
C ALA A 559 18.12 -9.07 24.12
N SER A 560 19.21 -9.62 23.56
CA SER A 560 19.81 -10.87 24.07
C SER A 560 20.43 -10.67 25.45
N MET A 561 21.16 -9.57 25.64
CA MET A 561 21.79 -9.26 26.93
C MET A 561 20.76 -9.06 28.03
N PHE A 562 19.63 -8.40 27.73
CA PHE A 562 18.50 -8.27 28.67
C PHE A 562 17.94 -9.63 29.14
N LEU A 563 18.02 -10.68 28.31
CA LEU A 563 17.54 -12.02 28.62
C LEU A 563 18.59 -12.86 29.38
N GLU A 564 19.86 -12.75 29.00
CA GLU A 564 20.96 -13.60 29.45
C GLU A 564 21.55 -13.16 30.79
N ASP A 565 21.53 -11.85 31.10
CA ASP A 565 22.10 -11.34 32.35
C ASP A 565 21.32 -11.82 33.58
N ARG A 566 21.97 -12.67 34.36
CA ARG A 566 21.40 -13.27 35.57
C ARG A 566 21.20 -12.27 36.71
N SER A 567 21.97 -11.18 36.76
CA SER A 567 21.85 -10.14 37.79
C SER A 567 20.56 -9.32 37.60
N TRP A 568 20.18 -9.11 36.34
CA TRP A 568 18.97 -8.39 35.97
C TRP A 568 17.75 -9.27 36.15
N SER A 569 17.81 -10.53 35.71
CA SER A 569 16.70 -11.50 35.81
C SER A 569 15.38 -10.91 35.33
N LEU A 570 15.41 -10.21 34.21
CA LEU A 570 14.35 -9.32 33.74
C LEU A 570 12.99 -10.01 33.65
N VAL A 571 12.92 -11.20 33.05
CA VAL A 571 11.64 -11.93 32.87
C VAL A 571 10.98 -12.18 34.22
N ASP A 572 11.72 -12.69 35.20
CA ASP A 572 11.16 -12.99 36.53
C ASP A 572 10.79 -11.71 37.30
N ALA A 573 11.61 -10.65 37.19
CA ALA A 573 11.34 -9.37 37.83
C ALA A 573 10.06 -8.71 37.26
N ALA A 574 9.91 -8.70 35.94
CA ALA A 574 8.73 -8.16 35.26
C ALA A 574 7.47 -8.98 35.60
N MET A 575 7.55 -10.31 35.51
CA MET A 575 6.42 -11.21 35.78
C MET A 575 5.94 -11.15 37.24
N GLY A 576 6.87 -11.03 38.20
CA GLY A 576 6.53 -10.84 39.60
C GLY A 576 5.75 -9.54 39.85
N VAL A 577 6.17 -8.43 39.23
CA VAL A 577 5.44 -7.15 39.32
C VAL A 577 4.07 -7.23 38.64
N ILE A 578 3.96 -7.88 37.48
CA ILE A 578 2.69 -8.07 36.76
C ILE A 578 1.68 -8.86 37.62
N ALA A 579 2.14 -9.90 38.33
CA ALA A 579 1.30 -10.71 39.22
C ALA A 579 0.86 -9.95 40.50
N ALA A 580 1.55 -8.87 40.85
CA ALA A 580 1.23 -8.04 42.01
C ALA A 580 0.11 -7.01 41.71
N PRO A 581 -0.63 -6.52 42.73
CA PRO A 581 -1.69 -5.53 42.56
C PRO A 581 -1.13 -4.10 42.37
N VAL A 582 -0.35 -3.91 41.31
CA VAL A 582 0.24 -2.61 40.91
C VAL A 582 -0.67 -1.82 39.95
N PRO A 583 -0.38 -0.53 39.67
CA PRO A 583 -1.10 0.25 38.66
C PRO A 583 -1.11 -0.41 37.27
N LEU A 584 -2.25 -0.33 36.57
CA LEU A 584 -2.46 -0.99 35.28
C LEU A 584 -1.47 -0.54 34.20
N VAL A 585 -1.15 0.76 34.17
CA VAL A 585 -0.18 1.35 33.22
C VAL A 585 1.21 0.71 33.34
N LEU A 586 1.65 0.39 34.57
CA LEU A 586 2.93 -0.29 34.80
C LEU A 586 2.91 -1.73 34.27
N LYS A 587 1.79 -2.45 34.46
CA LYS A 587 1.63 -3.80 33.91
C LYS A 587 1.67 -3.80 32.39
N GLY A 588 0.93 -2.87 31.76
CA GLY A 588 0.94 -2.68 30.31
C GLY A 588 2.36 -2.45 29.77
N ALA A 589 3.10 -1.52 30.38
CA ALA A 589 4.49 -1.23 29.99
C ALA A 589 5.42 -2.46 30.10
N LEU A 590 5.31 -3.23 31.18
CA LEU A 590 6.09 -4.45 31.37
C LEU A 590 5.73 -5.55 30.36
N PHE A 591 4.45 -5.72 30.04
CA PHE A 591 4.05 -6.65 28.98
C PHE A 591 4.60 -6.24 27.61
N HIS A 592 4.62 -4.95 27.29
CA HIS A 592 5.25 -4.48 26.05
C HIS A 592 6.76 -4.73 26.01
N LEU A 593 7.48 -4.57 27.12
CA LEU A 593 8.90 -4.91 27.20
C LEU A 593 9.12 -6.43 27.03
N LEU A 594 8.28 -7.26 27.63
CA LEU A 594 8.33 -8.71 27.40
C LEU A 594 8.02 -9.07 25.94
N ALA A 595 7.10 -8.34 25.30
CA ALA A 595 6.76 -8.54 23.89
C ALA A 595 7.94 -8.26 22.96
N SER A 596 8.69 -7.16 23.19
CA SER A 596 9.86 -6.83 22.38
C SER A 596 10.96 -7.90 22.50
N ILE A 597 11.14 -8.46 23.70
CA ILE A 597 12.10 -9.56 23.95
C ILE A 597 11.62 -10.89 23.34
N ALA A 598 10.31 -11.15 23.38
CA ALA A 598 9.68 -12.36 22.85
C ALA A 598 9.80 -12.50 21.33
N ARG A 599 10.24 -11.46 20.60
CA ARG A 599 10.60 -11.56 19.17
C ARG A 599 11.76 -12.53 18.92
N LYS A 600 12.48 -12.95 19.96
CA LYS A 600 13.54 -13.97 19.90
C LYS A 600 13.05 -15.30 20.42
N GLU A 601 13.24 -16.35 19.63
CA GLU A 601 12.82 -17.72 19.96
C GLU A 601 13.37 -18.21 21.32
N ILE A 602 14.61 -17.84 21.66
CA ILE A 602 15.27 -18.23 22.92
C ILE A 602 14.50 -17.73 24.16
N ALA A 603 13.83 -16.58 24.06
CA ALA A 603 13.07 -16.00 25.17
C ALA A 603 11.71 -16.69 25.39
N VAL A 604 11.13 -17.24 24.32
CA VAL A 604 9.73 -17.71 24.28
C VAL A 604 9.46 -18.79 25.32
N GLN A 605 10.32 -19.79 25.42
CA GLN A 605 10.15 -20.88 26.39
C GLN A 605 10.20 -20.38 27.84
N ARG A 606 11.11 -19.45 28.14
CA ARG A 606 11.25 -18.85 29.49
C ARG A 606 10.04 -18.01 29.86
N ILE A 607 9.51 -17.23 28.91
CA ILE A 607 8.33 -16.39 29.12
C ILE A 607 7.08 -17.26 29.34
N TRP A 608 6.87 -18.31 28.53
CA TRP A 608 5.77 -19.26 28.71
C TRP A 608 5.82 -19.96 30.07
N ALA A 609 6.99 -20.46 30.48
CA ALA A 609 7.18 -21.06 31.80
C ALA A 609 6.88 -20.07 32.94
N SER A 610 7.28 -18.80 32.78
CA SER A 610 7.00 -17.75 33.76
C SER A 610 5.52 -17.40 33.82
N LEU A 611 4.84 -17.29 32.68
CA LEU A 611 3.38 -17.06 32.60
C LEU A 611 2.59 -18.11 33.38
N GLN A 612 2.98 -19.37 33.25
CA GLN A 612 2.39 -20.49 33.99
C GLN A 612 2.72 -20.43 35.48
N SER A 613 3.99 -20.21 35.85
CA SER A 613 4.46 -20.17 37.24
C SER A 613 3.74 -19.10 38.07
N TYR A 614 3.55 -17.91 37.48
CA TYR A 614 2.86 -16.79 38.12
C TYR A 614 1.32 -16.82 37.96
N GLN A 615 0.77 -17.84 37.28
CA GLN A 615 -0.68 -18.01 37.05
C GLN A 615 -1.39 -16.75 36.51
N ILE A 616 -0.74 -16.03 35.58
CA ILE A 616 -1.26 -14.76 35.03
C ILE A 616 -2.66 -14.93 34.42
N CYS A 617 -2.90 -16.04 33.73
CA CYS A 617 -4.22 -16.45 33.27
C CYS A 617 -4.36 -17.96 33.46
N SER A 618 -5.47 -18.42 34.03
CA SER A 618 -5.70 -19.84 34.32
C SER A 618 -7.18 -20.19 34.27
N PHE A 619 -7.48 -21.49 34.21
CA PHE A 619 -8.83 -22.01 34.34
C PHE A 619 -9.19 -22.28 35.80
N ALA A 620 -10.34 -21.77 36.23
CA ALA A 620 -11.02 -22.26 37.42
C ALA A 620 -11.56 -23.69 37.21
N GLU A 621 -11.93 -24.38 38.28
CA GLU A 621 -12.50 -25.74 38.24
C GLU A 621 -13.77 -25.83 37.35
N ASN A 622 -14.50 -24.73 37.21
CA ASN A 622 -15.70 -24.63 36.37
C ASN A 622 -15.41 -24.20 34.91
N GLY A 623 -14.14 -24.05 34.52
CA GLY A 623 -13.72 -23.59 33.20
C GLY A 623 -13.81 -22.07 32.97
N ALA A 624 -14.08 -21.28 34.01
CA ALA A 624 -13.98 -19.82 33.93
C ALA A 624 -12.51 -19.36 33.90
N LEU A 625 -12.25 -18.22 33.23
CA LEU A 625 -10.92 -17.62 33.21
C LEU A 625 -10.69 -16.81 34.50
N LEU A 626 -9.51 -16.97 35.10
CA LEU A 626 -9.04 -16.24 36.29
C LEU A 626 -7.81 -15.38 35.94
N GLY A 627 -7.43 -14.49 36.86
CA GLY A 627 -6.27 -13.60 36.68
C GLY A 627 -6.62 -12.41 35.80
N LEU A 628 -6.05 -12.34 34.59
CA LEU A 628 -6.30 -11.25 33.63
C LEU A 628 -7.80 -11.00 33.37
N GLN A 629 -8.63 -12.05 33.34
CA GLN A 629 -10.08 -11.89 33.16
C GLN A 629 -10.73 -11.06 34.27
N GLN A 630 -10.37 -11.33 35.52
CA GLN A 630 -10.94 -10.62 36.67
C GLN A 630 -10.43 -9.17 36.68
N GLU A 631 -9.15 -8.96 36.39
CA GLU A 631 -8.57 -7.61 36.30
C GLU A 631 -9.20 -6.77 35.18
N LEU A 632 -9.48 -7.37 34.03
CA LEU A 632 -10.17 -6.72 32.92
C LEU A 632 -11.60 -6.30 33.30
N GLU A 633 -12.37 -7.17 33.96
CA GLU A 633 -13.76 -6.90 34.35
C GLU A 633 -13.87 -5.91 35.52
N GLU A 634 -13.01 -6.05 36.54
CA GLU A 634 -13.11 -5.30 37.79
C GLU A 634 -12.35 -3.96 37.77
N ARG A 635 -11.30 -3.83 36.95
CA ARG A 635 -10.45 -2.63 36.89
C ARG A 635 -10.52 -1.91 35.54
N GLU A 636 -10.10 -2.56 34.46
CA GLU A 636 -9.98 -1.90 33.14
C GLU A 636 -11.34 -1.43 32.60
N CYS A 637 -12.39 -2.27 32.67
CA CYS A 637 -13.74 -1.90 32.24
C CYS A 637 -14.33 -0.74 33.05
N VAL A 638 -13.96 -0.61 34.33
CA VAL A 638 -14.43 0.47 35.21
C VAL A 638 -13.74 1.78 34.87
N GLU A 639 -12.42 1.74 34.65
CA GLU A 639 -11.60 2.91 34.28
C GLU A 639 -11.78 3.31 32.81
N ARG A 640 -12.30 2.41 31.95
CA ARG A 640 -12.40 2.57 30.49
C ARG A 640 -11.05 2.75 29.78
N ARG A 641 -9.98 2.28 30.44
CA ARG A 641 -8.59 2.25 29.96
C ARG A 641 -8.09 0.81 30.02
N PHE A 642 -7.51 0.35 28.92
CA PHE A 642 -7.16 -1.06 28.69
C PHE A 642 -5.65 -1.30 28.58
N ASP A 643 -4.85 -0.59 29.39
CA ASP A 643 -3.39 -0.59 29.31
C ASP A 643 -2.77 -2.00 29.49
N THR A 644 -3.35 -2.81 30.39
CA THR A 644 -2.85 -4.17 30.66
C THR A 644 -3.22 -5.10 29.51
N SER A 645 -4.46 -5.01 29.02
CA SER A 645 -4.94 -5.80 27.89
C SER A 645 -4.18 -5.50 26.59
N VAL A 646 -3.89 -4.22 26.29
CA VAL A 646 -3.09 -3.84 25.12
C VAL A 646 -1.68 -4.42 25.22
N GLY A 647 -0.98 -4.19 26.34
CA GLY A 647 0.35 -4.75 26.55
C GLY A 647 0.38 -6.27 26.42
N PHE A 648 -0.58 -6.96 27.04
CA PHE A 648 -0.69 -8.42 26.99
C PHE A 648 -0.92 -8.95 25.57
N VAL A 649 -1.77 -8.30 24.78
CA VAL A 649 -2.05 -8.70 23.40
C VAL A 649 -0.81 -8.54 22.51
N HIS A 650 0.01 -7.50 22.72
CA HIS A 650 1.32 -7.37 22.08
C HIS A 650 2.25 -8.54 22.44
N LEU A 651 2.29 -8.94 23.72
CA LEU A 651 3.07 -10.11 24.14
C LEU A 651 2.58 -11.40 23.45
N MET A 652 1.27 -11.61 23.39
CA MET A 652 0.69 -12.77 22.70
C MET A 652 1.02 -12.75 21.21
N SER A 653 0.92 -11.60 20.55
CA SER A 653 1.28 -11.43 19.14
C SER A 653 2.73 -11.86 18.86
N SER A 654 3.67 -11.56 19.75
CA SER A 654 5.07 -12.02 19.63
C SER A 654 5.26 -13.50 19.96
N LEU A 655 4.66 -14.02 21.03
CA LEU A 655 4.82 -15.43 21.43
C LEU A 655 4.20 -16.40 20.41
N LEU A 656 3.06 -16.03 19.81
CA LEU A 656 2.34 -16.86 18.84
C LEU A 656 3.03 -16.92 17.47
N GLN A 657 4.12 -16.16 17.27
CA GLN A 657 4.98 -16.34 16.10
C GLN A 657 5.78 -17.65 16.18
N PHE A 658 5.90 -18.27 17.35
CA PHE A 658 6.67 -19.49 17.56
C PHE A 658 5.74 -20.66 17.93
N SER A 659 6.33 -21.83 18.18
CA SER A 659 5.59 -23.04 18.57
C SER A 659 4.71 -22.80 19.80
N ILE A 660 3.42 -23.13 19.68
CA ILE A 660 2.42 -22.91 20.72
C ILE A 660 2.42 -24.09 21.70
N PRO A 661 2.72 -23.90 22.99
CA PRO A 661 2.68 -24.97 23.98
C PRO A 661 1.26 -25.23 24.50
N ASP A 662 1.01 -26.41 25.06
CA ASP A 662 -0.31 -26.79 25.62
C ASP A 662 -0.82 -25.84 26.70
N ILE A 663 0.10 -25.22 27.45
CA ILE A 663 -0.21 -24.23 28.49
C ILE A 663 -0.81 -22.93 27.94
N ALA A 664 -0.81 -22.73 26.62
CA ALA A 664 -1.35 -21.53 25.97
C ALA A 664 -2.90 -21.48 25.96
N ALA A 665 -3.59 -22.60 26.22
CA ALA A 665 -5.05 -22.70 26.14
C ALA A 665 -5.84 -21.57 26.86
N PRO A 666 -5.61 -21.26 28.16
CA PRO A 666 -6.32 -20.17 28.84
C PRO A 666 -6.03 -18.78 28.24
N TYR A 667 -4.83 -18.57 27.70
CA TYR A 667 -4.43 -17.30 27.07
C TYR A 667 -5.09 -17.11 25.70
N LEU A 668 -5.17 -18.18 24.90
CA LEU A 668 -5.89 -18.17 23.62
C LEU A 668 -7.40 -17.99 23.81
N GLN A 669 -7.97 -18.59 24.85
CA GLN A 669 -9.37 -18.38 25.20
C GLN A 669 -9.62 -16.94 25.68
N TYR A 670 -8.72 -16.36 26.47
CA TYR A 670 -8.79 -14.94 26.85
C TYR A 670 -8.75 -14.03 25.62
N LEU A 671 -7.81 -14.27 24.69
CA LEU A 671 -7.68 -13.49 23.45
C LEU A 671 -8.98 -13.55 22.61
N THR A 672 -9.50 -14.74 22.36
CA THR A 672 -10.69 -14.95 21.51
C THR A 672 -11.99 -14.52 22.19
N LYS A 673 -12.26 -15.01 23.41
CA LYS A 673 -13.53 -14.80 24.14
C LYS A 673 -13.60 -13.43 24.80
N SER A 674 -12.50 -12.97 25.38
CA SER A 674 -12.53 -11.80 26.27
C SER A 674 -12.05 -10.54 25.57
N ILE A 675 -11.10 -10.60 24.65
CA ILE A 675 -10.66 -9.42 23.90
C ILE A 675 -11.46 -9.27 22.60
N VAL A 676 -11.24 -10.15 21.63
CA VAL A 676 -11.79 -10.01 20.27
C VAL A 676 -13.32 -10.05 20.27
N SER A 677 -13.94 -11.04 20.91
CA SER A 677 -15.39 -11.20 20.87
C SER A 677 -16.19 -10.06 21.55
N GLN A 678 -15.56 -9.30 22.46
CA GLN A 678 -16.22 -8.26 23.25
C GLN A 678 -15.76 -6.84 22.90
N MET A 679 -14.83 -6.68 21.95
CA MET A 679 -14.26 -5.37 21.61
C MET A 679 -15.33 -4.34 21.25
N ALA A 680 -16.29 -4.70 20.39
CA ALA A 680 -17.35 -3.79 19.95
C ALA A 680 -18.41 -3.50 21.04
N SER A 681 -18.42 -4.28 22.12
CA SER A 681 -19.40 -4.15 23.21
C SER A 681 -18.92 -3.30 24.38
N ARG A 682 -17.63 -2.98 24.45
CA ARG A 682 -17.01 -2.23 25.55
C ARG A 682 -16.98 -0.73 25.28
N SER A 683 -16.92 0.04 26.37
CA SER A 683 -16.70 1.48 26.32
C SER A 683 -15.22 1.81 26.48
N TYR A 684 -14.71 2.69 25.63
CA TYR A 684 -13.33 3.14 25.63
C TYR A 684 -13.27 4.64 25.87
N GLU A 685 -12.31 5.11 26.67
CA GLU A 685 -12.01 6.54 26.81
C GLU A 685 -11.27 7.06 25.57
N ASP A 686 -10.36 6.26 25.01
CA ASP A 686 -9.60 6.57 23.81
C ASP A 686 -9.92 5.58 22.68
N ALA A 687 -10.40 6.13 21.55
CA ALA A 687 -10.69 5.36 20.35
C ALA A 687 -9.43 4.78 19.69
N GLN A 688 -8.27 5.45 19.83
CA GLN A 688 -7.02 4.93 19.27
C GLN A 688 -6.58 3.65 20.00
N GLN A 689 -6.68 3.63 21.34
CA GLN A 689 -6.45 2.43 22.14
C GLN A 689 -7.38 1.27 21.74
N MET A 690 -8.65 1.55 21.44
CA MET A 690 -9.60 0.53 20.94
C MET A 690 -9.11 -0.11 19.64
N TRP A 691 -8.72 0.70 18.66
CA TRP A 691 -8.25 0.22 17.35
C TRP A 691 -6.89 -0.46 17.42
N GLU A 692 -5.99 -0.01 18.30
CA GLU A 692 -4.74 -0.73 18.57
C GLU A 692 -5.02 -2.13 19.14
N LEU A 693 -5.92 -2.23 20.13
CA LEU A 693 -6.33 -3.51 20.70
C LEU A 693 -6.92 -4.44 19.64
N ALA A 694 -7.76 -3.92 18.75
CA ALA A 694 -8.33 -4.63 17.62
C ALA A 694 -7.26 -5.15 16.66
N GLU A 695 -6.39 -4.26 16.19
CA GLU A 695 -5.34 -4.54 15.22
C GLU A 695 -4.42 -5.66 15.73
N VAL A 696 -3.88 -5.51 16.93
CA VAL A 696 -2.87 -6.42 17.45
C VAL A 696 -3.49 -7.77 17.83
N SER A 697 -4.73 -7.78 18.36
CA SER A 697 -5.41 -9.03 18.71
C SER A 697 -5.82 -9.83 17.48
N LEU A 698 -6.33 -9.18 16.43
CA LEU A 698 -6.61 -9.84 15.16
C LEU A 698 -5.32 -10.31 14.50
N ASN A 699 -4.23 -9.54 14.55
CA ASN A 699 -2.95 -9.96 13.98
C ASN A 699 -2.39 -11.22 14.66
N ALA A 700 -2.56 -11.33 15.98
CA ALA A 700 -2.21 -12.52 16.74
C ALA A 700 -3.02 -13.74 16.26
N LEU A 701 -4.33 -13.59 16.02
CA LEU A 701 -5.17 -14.65 15.46
C LEU A 701 -4.75 -15.03 14.03
N LEU A 702 -4.47 -14.04 13.18
CA LEU A 702 -3.99 -14.25 11.82
C LEU A 702 -2.67 -15.03 11.79
N THR A 703 -1.75 -14.73 12.71
CA THR A 703 -0.45 -15.41 12.83
C THR A 703 -0.62 -16.91 13.10
N ILE A 704 -1.57 -17.28 13.98
CA ILE A 704 -1.92 -18.68 14.25
C ILE A 704 -2.40 -19.37 12.97
N LEU A 705 -3.23 -18.69 12.17
CA LEU A 705 -3.78 -19.24 10.94
C LEU A 705 -2.71 -19.36 9.84
N LYS A 706 -1.86 -18.35 9.62
CA LYS A 706 -0.85 -18.38 8.54
C LYS A 706 0.13 -19.56 8.67
N LYS A 707 0.54 -19.89 9.88
CA LYS A 707 1.62 -20.88 10.15
C LYS A 707 1.19 -22.34 10.19
N SER A 708 -0.09 -22.64 10.01
CA SER A 708 -0.66 -23.96 10.28
C SER A 708 -1.45 -24.54 9.11
N TYR A 709 -1.37 -25.86 8.89
CA TYR A 709 -2.12 -26.56 7.85
C TYR A 709 -3.31 -27.31 8.43
N THR A 710 -4.35 -27.49 7.62
CA THR A 710 -5.55 -28.20 8.06
C THR A 710 -5.57 -29.61 7.49
N ASP A 711 -5.34 -30.60 8.34
CA ASP A 711 -5.41 -32.02 7.98
C ASP A 711 -6.16 -32.84 9.04
N ALA A 712 -6.35 -34.14 8.76
CA ALA A 712 -7.11 -35.03 9.64
C ALA A 712 -6.46 -35.18 11.04
N ARG A 713 -5.12 -35.12 11.13
CA ARG A 713 -4.40 -35.24 12.41
C ARG A 713 -4.61 -34.01 13.29
N ALA A 714 -4.42 -32.81 12.73
CA ALA A 714 -4.62 -31.55 13.44
C ALA A 714 -6.06 -31.44 13.97
N VAL A 715 -7.03 -31.93 13.18
CA VAL A 715 -8.44 -32.01 13.60
C VAL A 715 -8.64 -33.01 14.75
N ALA A 716 -8.04 -34.20 14.68
CA ALA A 716 -8.16 -35.23 15.71
C ALA A 716 -7.58 -34.78 17.07
N VAL A 717 -6.47 -34.03 17.05
CA VAL A 717 -5.81 -33.49 18.27
C VAL A 717 -6.39 -32.14 18.70
N ARG A 718 -7.31 -31.56 17.91
CA ARG A 718 -7.94 -30.24 18.16
C ARG A 718 -6.93 -29.11 18.34
N GLU A 719 -5.95 -29.05 17.44
CA GLU A 719 -4.92 -28.01 17.46
C GLU A 719 -5.53 -26.59 17.43
N PRO A 720 -4.87 -25.58 18.03
CA PRO A 720 -5.46 -24.24 18.23
C PRO A 720 -5.98 -23.56 16.96
N HIS A 721 -5.29 -23.70 15.83
CA HIS A 721 -5.71 -23.10 14.57
C HIS A 721 -6.97 -23.75 14.01
N VAL A 722 -7.17 -25.06 14.21
CA VAL A 722 -8.41 -25.75 13.81
C VAL A 722 -9.59 -25.21 14.61
N GLN A 723 -9.42 -25.05 15.93
CA GLN A 723 -10.46 -24.49 16.78
C GLN A 723 -10.82 -23.05 16.37
N LEU A 724 -9.81 -22.24 16.06
CA LEU A 724 -9.99 -20.87 15.58
C LEU A 724 -10.70 -20.82 14.22
N LEU A 725 -10.30 -21.67 13.26
CA LEU A 725 -10.99 -21.79 11.97
C LEU A 725 -12.46 -22.19 12.14
N VAL A 726 -12.76 -23.15 13.01
CA VAL A 726 -14.14 -23.56 13.32
C VAL A 726 -14.92 -22.40 13.97
N GLN A 727 -14.29 -21.57 14.80
CA GLN A 727 -14.94 -20.38 15.35
C GLN A 727 -15.24 -19.33 14.28
N ILE A 728 -14.33 -19.07 13.34
CA ILE A 728 -14.51 -18.08 12.27
C ILE A 728 -15.54 -18.56 11.23
N LEU A 729 -15.56 -19.87 10.93
CA LEU A 729 -16.45 -20.49 9.93
C LEU A 729 -17.83 -20.88 10.47
N ASN A 730 -18.22 -20.31 11.61
CA ASN A 730 -19.54 -20.45 12.21
C ASN A 730 -19.99 -19.08 12.75
N ASP A 731 -21.29 -18.91 12.98
CA ASP A 731 -21.85 -17.70 13.59
C ASP A 731 -21.52 -17.64 15.10
N THR A 732 -20.25 -17.36 15.39
CA THR A 732 -19.70 -17.21 16.75
C THR A 732 -19.41 -15.74 17.07
N PRO A 733 -19.19 -15.40 18.35
CA PRO A 733 -18.80 -14.05 18.73
C PRO A 733 -17.51 -13.55 18.04
N VAL A 734 -16.55 -14.45 17.74
CA VAL A 734 -15.32 -14.10 17.01
C VAL A 734 -15.64 -13.69 15.57
N TYR A 735 -16.45 -14.48 14.86
CA TYR A 735 -16.92 -14.14 13.52
C TYR A 735 -17.64 -12.79 13.48
N ARG A 736 -18.57 -12.56 14.41
CA ARG A 736 -19.33 -11.30 14.50
C ARG A 736 -18.43 -10.11 14.80
N ALA A 737 -17.41 -10.25 15.64
CA ALA A 737 -16.44 -9.19 15.93
C ALA A 737 -15.62 -8.83 14.68
N ILE A 738 -15.15 -9.82 13.92
CA ILE A 738 -14.45 -9.61 12.65
C ILE A 738 -15.35 -8.85 11.67
N CYS A 739 -16.62 -9.25 11.51
CA CYS A 739 -17.57 -8.54 10.68
C CYS A 739 -17.87 -7.12 11.17
N ALA A 740 -17.91 -6.89 12.49
CA ALA A 740 -18.13 -5.56 13.06
C ALA A 740 -17.01 -4.58 12.70
N VAL A 741 -15.75 -5.01 12.78
CA VAL A 741 -14.58 -4.21 12.37
C VAL A 741 -14.68 -3.79 10.89
N LEU A 742 -15.05 -4.72 10.01
CA LEU A 742 -15.21 -4.44 8.58
C LEU A 742 -16.37 -3.48 8.30
N MET A 743 -17.49 -3.62 9.01
CA MET A 743 -18.64 -2.72 8.87
C MET A 743 -18.30 -1.29 9.28
N GLU A 744 -17.64 -1.11 10.43
CA GLU A 744 -17.31 0.21 10.95
C GLU A 744 -16.34 0.96 10.02
N ASP A 745 -15.35 0.26 9.45
CA ASP A 745 -14.43 0.84 8.47
C ASP A 745 -15.13 1.25 7.16
N CYS A 746 -16.03 0.40 6.65
CA CYS A 746 -16.83 0.71 5.46
C CYS A 746 -17.78 1.89 5.70
N ASP A 747 -18.38 1.99 6.88
CA ASP A 747 -19.28 3.11 7.22
C ASP A 747 -18.52 4.45 7.27
N VAL A 748 -17.29 4.46 7.81
CA VAL A 748 -16.41 5.65 7.81
C VAL A 748 -16.04 6.06 6.37
N PHE A 749 -15.78 5.10 5.49
CA PHE A 749 -15.52 5.38 4.07
C PHE A 749 -16.73 5.99 3.35
N LEU A 750 -17.94 5.45 3.58
CA LEU A 750 -19.16 5.94 2.94
C LEU A 750 -19.63 7.28 3.51
N SER A 751 -19.31 7.58 4.77
CA SER A 751 -19.72 8.81 5.48
C SER A 751 -18.52 9.57 6.07
N PRO A 752 -17.64 10.15 5.23
CA PRO A 752 -16.48 10.87 5.72
C PRO A 752 -16.90 12.12 6.51
N SER A 753 -16.33 12.31 7.70
CA SER A 753 -16.62 13.48 8.54
C SER A 753 -16.15 14.78 7.86
N PRO A 754 -16.98 15.85 7.81
CA PRO A 754 -16.58 17.13 7.24
C PRO A 754 -15.44 17.75 8.06
N GLY A 755 -14.23 17.78 7.49
CA GLY A 755 -13.02 18.26 8.18
C GLY A 755 -12.08 17.16 8.68
N GLY A 756 -12.44 15.89 8.55
CA GLY A 756 -11.58 14.77 8.93
C GLY A 756 -10.43 14.53 7.94
N SER A 757 -9.25 14.22 8.47
CA SER A 757 -8.10 13.71 7.70
C SER A 757 -8.46 12.42 6.95
N SER A 758 -7.79 12.14 5.83
CA SER A 758 -7.87 10.89 5.04
C SER A 758 -7.63 9.59 5.86
N HIS A 759 -7.11 9.70 7.08
CA HIS A 759 -6.75 8.56 7.92
C HIS A 759 -7.96 7.94 8.65
N ARG A 760 -8.24 6.68 8.34
CA ARG A 760 -9.20 5.80 9.02
C ARG A 760 -8.49 4.95 10.07
N PRO A 761 -8.68 5.18 11.39
CA PRO A 761 -8.02 4.38 12.43
C PRO A 761 -8.34 2.89 12.35
N SER A 762 -9.53 2.54 11.83
CA SER A 762 -10.00 1.17 11.60
C SER A 762 -9.28 0.44 10.47
N LEU A 763 -8.57 1.15 9.57
CA LEU A 763 -8.13 0.61 8.28
C LEU A 763 -7.23 -0.63 8.42
N LYS A 764 -6.27 -0.59 9.35
CA LYS A 764 -5.29 -1.66 9.55
C LYS A 764 -5.91 -2.88 10.23
N ALA A 765 -6.78 -2.65 11.23
CA ALA A 765 -7.58 -3.71 11.83
C ALA A 765 -8.52 -4.36 10.79
N ALA A 766 -9.13 -3.55 9.92
CA ALA A 766 -9.98 -4.03 8.82
C ALA A 766 -9.21 -4.84 7.78
N GLN A 767 -7.96 -4.46 7.45
CA GLN A 767 -7.08 -5.23 6.57
C GLN A 767 -6.86 -6.65 7.10
N ILE A 768 -6.52 -6.74 8.39
CA ILE A 768 -6.28 -8.02 9.06
C ILE A 768 -7.59 -8.82 9.16
N ALA A 769 -8.70 -8.17 9.47
CA ALA A 769 -10.01 -8.80 9.56
C ALA A 769 -10.45 -9.45 8.23
N ILE A 770 -10.29 -8.74 7.09
CA ILE A 770 -10.64 -9.28 5.78
C ILE A 770 -9.69 -10.39 5.34
N GLU A 771 -8.41 -10.28 5.69
CA GLU A 771 -7.42 -11.32 5.45
C GLU A 771 -7.75 -12.61 6.23
N ILE A 772 -8.15 -12.50 7.50
CA ILE A 772 -8.61 -13.64 8.30
C ILE A 772 -9.81 -14.33 7.64
N LEU A 773 -10.80 -13.56 7.17
CA LEU A 773 -11.96 -14.12 6.47
C LEU A 773 -11.59 -14.78 5.15
N SER A 774 -10.71 -14.16 4.36
CA SER A 774 -10.22 -14.73 3.10
C SER A 774 -9.50 -16.07 3.35
N LEU A 775 -8.58 -16.10 4.31
CA LEU A 775 -7.85 -17.30 4.68
C LEU A 775 -8.77 -18.41 5.23
N ALA A 776 -9.80 -18.05 5.99
CA ALA A 776 -10.79 -19.01 6.46
C ALA A 776 -11.63 -19.58 5.30
N CYS A 777 -12.01 -18.75 4.32
CA CYS A 777 -12.76 -19.18 3.14
C CYS A 777 -11.96 -20.16 2.29
N SER A 778 -10.72 -19.82 1.96
CA SER A 778 -9.85 -20.67 1.12
C SER A 778 -9.59 -22.04 1.76
N ARG A 779 -9.51 -22.10 3.09
CA ARG A 779 -9.30 -23.36 3.84
C ARG A 779 -10.58 -24.15 4.15
N TYR A 780 -11.75 -23.63 3.83
CA TYR A 780 -13.03 -24.25 4.16
C TYR A 780 -13.16 -25.69 3.63
N ASN A 781 -12.79 -25.92 2.37
CA ASN A 781 -12.91 -27.23 1.73
C ASN A 781 -11.93 -28.26 2.34
N ALA A 782 -10.69 -27.85 2.59
CA ALA A 782 -9.69 -28.68 3.25
C ALA A 782 -10.14 -29.08 4.67
N LEU A 783 -10.61 -28.12 5.47
CA LEU A 783 -11.13 -28.37 6.83
C LEU A 783 -12.31 -29.33 6.81
N LYS A 784 -13.27 -29.12 5.90
CA LYS A 784 -14.45 -29.97 5.76
C LYS A 784 -14.08 -31.42 5.41
N SER A 785 -13.10 -31.61 4.54
CA SER A 785 -12.59 -32.95 4.20
C SER A 785 -11.84 -33.57 5.38
N ALA A 786 -11.00 -32.80 6.08
CA ALA A 786 -10.26 -33.24 7.26
C ALA A 786 -11.16 -33.67 8.43
N ILE A 787 -12.24 -32.92 8.72
CA ILE A 787 -13.23 -33.27 9.76
C ILE A 787 -13.88 -34.62 9.49
N ARG A 788 -14.22 -34.90 8.22
CA ARG A 788 -14.78 -36.18 7.81
C ARG A 788 -13.76 -37.31 7.94
N ALA A 789 -12.52 -37.09 7.48
CA ALA A 789 -11.46 -38.08 7.56
C ALA A 789 -11.09 -38.43 9.02
N ALA A 790 -11.12 -37.44 9.91
CA ALA A 790 -10.82 -37.60 11.34
C ALA A 790 -12.00 -38.18 12.16
N ASN A 791 -13.19 -38.36 11.59
CA ASN A 791 -14.43 -38.67 12.31
C ASN A 791 -14.69 -37.73 13.50
N SER A 792 -14.43 -36.43 13.31
CA SER A 792 -14.61 -35.42 14.35
C SER A 792 -16.07 -34.98 14.49
N ASP A 793 -16.42 -34.50 15.67
CA ASP A 793 -17.72 -33.92 16.05
C ASP A 793 -17.87 -32.43 15.68
N PHE A 794 -16.86 -31.81 15.06
CA PHE A 794 -16.96 -30.42 14.62
C PHE A 794 -18.08 -30.21 13.59
N LEU A 795 -18.90 -29.19 13.83
CA LEU A 795 -19.94 -28.74 12.91
C LEU A 795 -19.48 -27.45 12.22
N LEU A 796 -19.69 -27.37 10.91
CA LEU A 796 -19.40 -26.18 10.11
C LEU A 796 -20.67 -25.68 9.42
N ALA A 797 -20.90 -24.37 9.50
CA ALA A 797 -21.87 -23.69 8.66
C ALA A 797 -21.49 -23.80 7.17
N THR A 798 -22.44 -23.56 6.28
CA THR A 798 -22.13 -23.37 4.86
C THR A 798 -21.67 -21.94 4.64
N LEU A 799 -20.59 -21.75 3.86
CA LEU A 799 -20.09 -20.42 3.50
C LEU A 799 -21.18 -19.48 2.97
N GLN A 800 -22.12 -20.05 2.21
CA GLN A 800 -23.27 -19.35 1.64
C GLN A 800 -24.19 -18.75 2.70
N VAL A 801 -24.45 -19.48 3.78
CA VAL A 801 -25.31 -18.99 4.87
C VAL A 801 -24.56 -17.92 5.64
N LEU A 802 -23.28 -18.14 5.93
CA LEU A 802 -22.47 -17.20 6.70
C LEU A 802 -22.31 -15.86 5.96
N MET A 803 -21.86 -15.87 4.70
CA MET A 803 -21.52 -14.66 3.95
C MET A 803 -22.73 -13.86 3.43
N LEU A 804 -23.88 -14.52 3.22
CA LEU A 804 -25.11 -13.88 2.71
C LEU A 804 -26.09 -13.50 3.82
N SER A 805 -25.78 -13.82 5.08
CA SER A 805 -26.62 -13.42 6.21
C SER A 805 -26.50 -11.93 6.48
N PRO A 806 -27.61 -11.25 6.82
CA PRO A 806 -27.57 -9.83 7.16
C PRO A 806 -26.80 -9.62 8.47
N LEU A 807 -25.81 -8.74 8.44
CA LEU A 807 -24.99 -8.36 9.59
C LEU A 807 -25.70 -7.34 10.48
N ARG A 808 -26.63 -6.55 9.92
CA ARG A 808 -27.42 -5.52 10.62
C ARG A 808 -28.83 -5.40 10.04
N GLN A 809 -29.69 -4.64 10.72
CA GLN A 809 -31.11 -4.46 10.34
C GLN A 809 -31.30 -3.84 8.94
N THR A 810 -30.32 -3.07 8.46
CA THR A 810 -30.30 -2.51 7.09
C THR A 810 -30.13 -3.58 6.01
N GLY A 811 -29.68 -4.79 6.37
CA GLY A 811 -29.54 -5.94 5.48
C GLY A 811 -28.18 -6.08 4.79
N ASP A 812 -27.16 -5.29 5.16
CA ASP A 812 -25.79 -5.43 4.65
C ASP A 812 -25.20 -6.79 5.02
N ASN A 813 -24.51 -7.43 4.07
CA ASN A 813 -23.80 -8.69 4.28
C ASN A 813 -22.31 -8.56 3.92
N VAL A 814 -21.53 -9.63 4.11
CA VAL A 814 -20.08 -9.59 3.85
C VAL A 814 -19.75 -9.31 2.38
N ILE A 815 -20.60 -9.74 1.44
CA ILE A 815 -20.40 -9.50 0.01
C ILE A 815 -20.53 -8.01 -0.32
N ASP A 816 -21.49 -7.31 0.30
CA ASP A 816 -21.65 -5.87 0.14
C ASP A 816 -20.37 -5.13 0.57
N LEU A 817 -19.77 -5.54 1.71
CA LEU A 817 -18.50 -4.99 2.20
C LEU A 817 -17.35 -5.29 1.22
N CYS A 818 -17.28 -6.50 0.66
CA CYS A 818 -16.27 -6.85 -0.33
C CYS A 818 -16.31 -5.93 -1.56
N PHE A 819 -17.50 -5.60 -2.08
CA PHE A 819 -17.61 -4.66 -3.21
C PHE A 819 -17.23 -3.22 -2.87
N ILE A 820 -17.43 -2.78 -1.62
CA ILE A 820 -16.94 -1.48 -1.14
C ILE A 820 -15.41 -1.45 -1.13
N TYR A 821 -14.76 -2.54 -0.71
CA TYR A 821 -13.29 -2.64 -0.77
C TYR A 821 -12.76 -2.78 -2.21
N LEU A 822 -13.46 -3.49 -3.10
CA LEU A 822 -13.10 -3.55 -4.52
C LEU A 822 -13.18 -2.18 -5.21
N GLU A 823 -14.11 -1.31 -4.79
CA GLU A 823 -14.16 0.08 -5.27
C GLU A 823 -12.92 0.90 -4.86
N GLN A 824 -12.24 0.49 -3.79
CA GLN A 824 -11.05 1.15 -3.24
C GLN A 824 -9.74 0.51 -3.71
N ALA A 825 -9.74 -0.24 -4.82
CA ALA A 825 -8.58 -1.03 -5.24
C ALA A 825 -7.29 -0.21 -5.42
N ASP A 826 -7.40 1.06 -5.86
CA ASP A 826 -6.25 1.94 -6.08
C ASP A 826 -5.68 2.53 -4.77
N GLU A 827 -6.54 2.79 -3.77
CA GLU A 827 -6.15 3.37 -2.48
C GLU A 827 -5.73 2.28 -1.47
N HIS A 828 -6.40 1.12 -1.51
CA HIS A 828 -6.26 0.03 -0.55
C HIS A 828 -6.19 -1.35 -1.24
N PRO A 829 -5.08 -1.65 -1.93
CA PRO A 829 -4.94 -2.85 -2.76
C PRO A 829 -4.93 -4.16 -1.96
N TYR A 830 -4.48 -4.16 -0.70
CA TYR A 830 -4.52 -5.34 0.16
C TYR A 830 -5.96 -5.77 0.48
N HIS A 831 -6.81 -4.81 0.84
CA HIS A 831 -8.22 -5.08 1.16
C HIS A 831 -8.97 -5.57 -0.07
N SER A 832 -8.75 -4.94 -1.22
CA SER A 832 -9.41 -5.31 -2.48
C SER A 832 -9.00 -6.71 -2.94
N MET A 833 -7.73 -7.09 -2.78
CA MET A 833 -7.25 -8.44 -3.10
C MET A 833 -7.95 -9.50 -2.24
N HIS A 834 -7.99 -9.33 -0.92
CA HIS A 834 -8.67 -10.28 -0.02
C HIS A 834 -10.19 -10.30 -0.26
N ALA A 835 -10.80 -9.16 -0.57
CA ALA A 835 -12.20 -9.09 -0.99
C ALA A 835 -12.45 -9.90 -2.28
N ALA A 836 -11.58 -9.76 -3.29
CA ALA A 836 -11.67 -10.51 -4.54
C ALA A 836 -11.54 -12.02 -4.30
N GLN A 837 -10.62 -12.45 -3.42
CA GLN A 837 -10.43 -13.85 -3.03
C GLN A 837 -11.70 -14.45 -2.40
N ILE A 838 -12.34 -13.73 -1.46
CA ILE A 838 -13.59 -14.19 -0.83
C ILE A 838 -14.69 -14.36 -1.88
N VAL A 839 -14.87 -13.39 -2.79
CA VAL A 839 -15.89 -13.45 -3.83
C VAL A 839 -15.60 -14.60 -4.81
N HIS A 840 -14.34 -14.79 -5.18
CA HIS A 840 -13.88 -15.88 -6.03
C HIS A 840 -14.21 -17.25 -5.42
N ASP A 841 -13.81 -17.48 -4.18
CA ASP A 841 -14.02 -18.77 -3.49
C ASP A 841 -15.51 -19.11 -3.31
N LEU A 842 -16.36 -18.08 -3.13
CA LEU A 842 -17.81 -18.26 -3.07
C LEU A 842 -18.42 -18.67 -4.43
N CYS A 843 -17.94 -18.08 -5.53
CA CYS A 843 -18.43 -18.37 -6.88
C CYS A 843 -18.14 -19.81 -7.33
N LEU A 844 -17.08 -20.44 -6.80
CA LEU A 844 -16.67 -21.81 -7.13
C LEU A 844 -17.57 -22.92 -6.56
N VAL A 845 -18.45 -22.63 -5.59
CA VAL A 845 -19.10 -23.69 -4.81
C VAL A 845 -20.25 -24.39 -5.55
N ARG A 846 -21.23 -23.64 -6.10
CA ARG A 846 -22.42 -24.19 -6.83
C ARG A 846 -23.12 -23.16 -7.75
N PRO A 847 -23.65 -23.56 -8.93
CA PRO A 847 -24.42 -22.66 -9.81
C PRO A 847 -25.67 -22.03 -9.16
N SER A 848 -26.44 -22.80 -8.38
CA SER A 848 -27.65 -22.32 -7.69
C SER A 848 -27.40 -21.19 -6.68
N LEU A 849 -26.16 -21.05 -6.19
CA LEU A 849 -25.78 -19.95 -5.31
C LEU A 849 -25.70 -18.63 -6.08
N GLN A 850 -25.24 -18.67 -7.34
CA GLN A 850 -25.02 -17.47 -8.13
C GLN A 850 -26.33 -16.73 -8.40
N SER A 851 -27.41 -17.45 -8.71
CA SER A 851 -28.72 -16.84 -8.89
C SER A 851 -29.22 -16.15 -7.61
N LYS A 852 -28.99 -16.77 -6.44
CA LYS A 852 -29.35 -16.17 -5.13
C LYS A 852 -28.51 -14.92 -4.82
N MET A 853 -27.21 -14.94 -5.14
CA MET A 853 -26.33 -13.77 -5.01
C MET A 853 -26.81 -12.62 -5.92
N VAL A 854 -27.15 -12.93 -7.17
CA VAL A 854 -27.67 -11.94 -8.13
C VAL A 854 -28.97 -11.31 -7.64
N GLU A 855 -29.90 -12.10 -7.10
CA GLU A 855 -31.17 -11.58 -6.56
C GLU A 855 -30.94 -10.62 -5.39
N GLN A 856 -30.05 -10.98 -4.46
CA GLN A 856 -29.70 -10.13 -3.32
C GLN A 856 -29.02 -8.83 -3.76
N ILE A 857 -28.00 -8.91 -4.61
CA ILE A 857 -27.29 -7.73 -5.11
C ILE A 857 -28.25 -6.82 -5.90
N ARG A 858 -29.12 -7.38 -6.75
CA ARG A 858 -30.10 -6.61 -7.53
C ARG A 858 -31.15 -5.94 -6.65
N PHE A 859 -31.66 -6.63 -5.62
CA PHE A 859 -32.57 -6.03 -4.64
C PHE A 859 -31.93 -4.79 -4.00
N ARG A 860 -30.64 -4.88 -3.68
CA ARG A 860 -29.89 -3.82 -3.00
C ARG A 860 -29.59 -2.65 -3.94
N MET A 861 -29.12 -2.91 -5.17
CA MET A 861 -28.95 -1.90 -6.22
C MET A 861 -30.23 -1.07 -6.43
N ARG A 862 -31.41 -1.71 -6.38
CA ARG A 862 -32.71 -1.02 -6.49
C ARG A 862 -33.04 -0.14 -5.28
N SER A 863 -32.65 -0.57 -4.08
CA SER A 863 -32.91 0.19 -2.85
C SER A 863 -32.01 1.41 -2.66
N THR A 864 -30.75 1.35 -3.11
CA THR A 864 -29.77 2.43 -2.91
C THR A 864 -29.64 3.36 -4.12
N GLY A 865 -30.10 2.94 -5.30
CA GLY A 865 -30.01 3.72 -6.55
C GLY A 865 -28.59 3.87 -7.11
N ILE A 866 -27.60 3.22 -6.49
CA ILE A 866 -26.18 3.31 -6.83
C ILE A 866 -25.69 1.94 -7.33
N GLN A 867 -25.19 1.87 -8.56
CA GLN A 867 -24.54 0.68 -9.13
C GLN A 867 -23.07 0.57 -8.68
N SER A 868 -22.80 0.63 -7.36
CA SER A 868 -21.43 0.64 -6.82
C SER A 868 -20.65 -0.61 -7.22
N GLN A 869 -21.31 -1.77 -7.31
CA GLN A 869 -20.65 -3.03 -7.69
C GLN A 869 -20.18 -3.05 -9.15
N VAL A 870 -20.96 -2.46 -10.08
CA VAL A 870 -20.56 -2.31 -11.49
C VAL A 870 -19.36 -1.37 -11.61
N LYS A 871 -19.37 -0.29 -10.82
CA LYS A 871 -18.26 0.66 -10.73
C LYS A 871 -17.00 -0.02 -10.17
N ALA A 872 -17.13 -0.81 -9.10
CA ALA A 872 -16.00 -1.53 -8.49
C ALA A 872 -15.29 -2.40 -9.52
N VAL A 873 -16.03 -3.23 -10.28
CA VAL A 873 -15.44 -4.06 -11.34
C VAL A 873 -14.77 -3.23 -12.43
N ARG A 874 -15.38 -2.11 -12.84
CA ARG A 874 -14.75 -1.20 -13.80
C ARG A 874 -13.46 -0.59 -13.28
N SER A 875 -13.43 -0.13 -12.03
CA SER A 875 -12.23 0.46 -11.42
C SER A 875 -11.11 -0.57 -11.37
N VAL A 876 -11.41 -1.77 -10.89
CA VAL A 876 -10.46 -2.87 -10.79
C VAL A 876 -9.87 -3.24 -12.16
N LEU A 877 -10.66 -3.28 -13.22
CA LEU A 877 -10.19 -3.72 -14.54
C LEU A 877 -9.54 -2.60 -15.39
N ASN A 878 -9.40 -1.38 -14.87
CA ASN A 878 -8.77 -0.29 -15.62
C ASN A 878 -7.29 -0.56 -15.87
N CYS A 879 -6.92 -0.90 -17.12
CA CYS A 879 -5.56 -1.25 -17.51
C CYS A 879 -4.52 -0.14 -17.30
N GLN A 880 -4.92 1.13 -17.24
CA GLN A 880 -4.00 2.25 -16.99
C GLN A 880 -3.47 2.28 -15.56
N GLN A 881 -4.17 1.64 -14.62
CA GLN A 881 -3.82 1.60 -13.19
C GLN A 881 -3.19 0.27 -12.77
N ILE A 882 -3.01 -0.68 -13.71
CA ILE A 882 -2.50 -2.02 -13.42
C ILE A 882 -1.04 -2.12 -13.86
N GLN A 883 -0.16 -2.42 -12.90
CA GLN A 883 1.23 -2.84 -13.11
C GLN A 883 1.37 -4.25 -12.52
N PHE A 884 1.20 -5.24 -13.39
CA PHE A 884 1.22 -6.66 -13.08
C PHE A 884 1.56 -7.50 -14.32
N THR A 885 2.81 -7.91 -14.40
CA THR A 885 3.38 -8.66 -15.52
C THR A 885 3.35 -10.16 -15.25
N ILE A 886 3.69 -10.95 -16.28
CA ILE A 886 3.80 -12.41 -16.16
C ILE A 886 4.96 -12.80 -15.21
N GLU A 887 6.01 -11.98 -15.12
CA GLU A 887 7.11 -12.21 -14.16
C GLU A 887 6.61 -12.05 -12.73
N ASP A 888 5.79 -11.03 -12.46
CA ASP A 888 5.17 -10.79 -11.14
C ASP A 888 4.24 -11.93 -10.72
N LEU A 889 3.56 -12.57 -11.69
CA LEU A 889 2.70 -13.73 -11.44
C LEU A 889 3.51 -14.97 -11.01
N LEU A 890 4.75 -15.11 -11.50
CA LEU A 890 5.64 -16.24 -11.21
C LEU A 890 6.46 -16.02 -9.93
N ASN A 891 6.87 -14.79 -9.65
CA ASN A 891 7.66 -14.40 -8.48
C ASN A 891 6.77 -14.04 -7.29
N LYS A 892 6.18 -15.04 -6.62
CA LYS A 892 5.48 -14.84 -5.34
C LYS A 892 6.47 -14.80 -4.17
N ASP A 893 7.09 -13.66 -3.92
CA ASP A 893 7.74 -13.42 -2.64
C ASP A 893 6.70 -13.05 -1.57
N ILE A 894 6.24 -14.06 -0.84
CA ILE A 894 5.17 -13.97 0.18
C ILE A 894 5.55 -13.04 1.36
N GLN A 895 6.83 -12.69 1.51
CA GLN A 895 7.32 -11.98 2.69
C GLN A 895 7.01 -10.48 2.70
N ASP A 896 6.89 -9.83 1.53
CA ASP A 896 6.49 -8.42 1.40
C ASP A 896 5.63 -8.22 0.13
N LEU A 897 4.32 -8.40 0.26
CA LEU A 897 3.37 -8.20 -0.84
C LEU A 897 3.39 -6.74 -1.29
N ASP A 898 3.83 -6.47 -2.51
CA ASP A 898 3.84 -5.12 -3.08
C ASP A 898 2.39 -4.62 -3.37
N PRO A 899 2.06 -3.34 -3.10
CA PRO A 899 0.74 -2.78 -3.41
C PRO A 899 0.33 -2.91 -4.89
N GLN A 900 1.27 -2.79 -5.84
CA GLN A 900 0.98 -2.91 -7.27
C GLN A 900 0.70 -4.37 -7.64
N TRP A 901 1.47 -5.30 -7.06
CA TRP A 901 1.20 -6.73 -7.16
C TRP A 901 -0.22 -7.07 -6.69
N CYS A 902 -0.61 -6.60 -5.49
CA CYS A 902 -1.96 -6.82 -4.94
C CYS A 902 -3.05 -6.24 -5.85
N ARG A 903 -2.79 -5.06 -6.43
CA ARG A 903 -3.70 -4.38 -7.37
C ARG A 903 -3.93 -5.19 -8.65
N GLY A 904 -2.86 -5.78 -9.19
CA GLY A 904 -2.88 -6.67 -10.34
C GLY A 904 -3.58 -8.00 -10.08
N GLU A 905 -3.21 -8.64 -8.96
CA GLU A 905 -3.82 -9.89 -8.51
C GLU A 905 -5.33 -9.74 -8.29
N THR A 906 -5.77 -8.59 -7.76
CA THR A 906 -7.20 -8.25 -7.65
C THR A 906 -7.90 -8.27 -9.01
N ALA A 907 -7.29 -7.68 -10.04
CA ALA A 907 -7.86 -7.67 -11.39
C ALA A 907 -7.92 -9.08 -12.00
N ARG A 908 -6.87 -9.89 -11.80
CA ARG A 908 -6.81 -11.28 -12.24
C ARG A 908 -7.93 -12.12 -11.59
N LEU A 909 -8.05 -12.07 -10.26
CA LEU A 909 -9.09 -12.78 -9.50
C LEU A 909 -10.51 -12.36 -9.91
N VAL A 910 -10.70 -11.07 -10.22
CA VAL A 910 -11.99 -10.57 -10.72
C VAL A 910 -12.34 -11.15 -12.07
N LEU A 911 -11.39 -11.21 -13.02
CA LEU A 911 -11.63 -11.89 -14.30
C LEU A 911 -11.94 -13.38 -14.12
N GLU A 912 -11.26 -14.04 -13.18
CA GLU A 912 -11.46 -15.47 -12.91
C GLU A 912 -12.84 -15.77 -12.37
N PHE A 913 -13.29 -15.09 -11.31
CA PHE A 913 -14.61 -15.40 -10.78
C PHE A 913 -15.72 -15.03 -11.77
N LEU A 914 -15.51 -14.01 -12.62
CA LEU A 914 -16.43 -13.68 -13.70
C LEU A 914 -16.48 -14.81 -14.74
N ALA A 915 -15.33 -15.36 -15.13
CA ALA A 915 -15.22 -16.47 -16.06
C ALA A 915 -15.87 -17.75 -15.49
N ASP A 916 -15.54 -18.12 -14.26
CA ASP A 916 -16.10 -19.30 -13.60
C ASP A 916 -17.61 -19.16 -13.39
N SER A 917 -18.12 -17.94 -13.22
CA SER A 917 -19.55 -17.67 -13.15
C SER A 917 -20.28 -17.95 -14.46
N VAL A 918 -19.71 -17.52 -15.59
CA VAL A 918 -20.25 -17.83 -16.92
C VAL A 918 -20.15 -19.31 -17.22
N GLN A 919 -19.03 -19.96 -16.85
CA GLN A 919 -18.84 -21.40 -17.06
C GLN A 919 -19.84 -22.25 -16.25
N SER A 920 -20.17 -21.81 -15.03
CA SER A 920 -21.05 -22.55 -14.11
C SER A 920 -22.54 -22.44 -14.47
N ASP A 921 -23.00 -21.27 -14.94
CA ASP A 921 -24.38 -21.03 -15.36
C ASP A 921 -24.44 -20.09 -16.59
N PRO A 922 -24.18 -20.61 -17.81
CA PRO A 922 -24.11 -19.82 -19.03
C PRO A 922 -25.49 -19.37 -19.57
N LYS A 923 -26.57 -20.05 -19.15
CA LYS A 923 -27.93 -19.77 -19.62
C LYS A 923 -28.77 -18.99 -18.61
N GLY A 924 -28.46 -19.10 -17.32
CA GLY A 924 -29.19 -18.43 -16.24
C GLY A 924 -28.69 -17.01 -15.94
N GLN A 925 -29.03 -16.53 -14.74
CA GLN A 925 -28.60 -15.22 -14.24
C GLN A 925 -27.43 -15.40 -13.30
N ASN A 926 -26.22 -15.18 -13.82
CA ASN A 926 -24.99 -15.20 -13.05
C ASN A 926 -24.51 -13.79 -12.67
N ILE A 927 -23.53 -13.74 -11.77
CA ILE A 927 -23.01 -12.48 -11.23
C ILE A 927 -22.26 -11.66 -12.30
N CYS A 928 -21.66 -12.32 -13.31
CA CYS A 928 -20.94 -11.65 -14.39
C CYS A 928 -21.87 -10.73 -15.20
N TYR A 929 -23.02 -11.25 -15.65
CA TYR A 929 -23.97 -10.45 -16.43
C TYR A 929 -24.51 -9.25 -15.65
N LEU A 930 -24.71 -9.41 -14.33
CA LEU A 930 -25.13 -8.31 -13.46
C LEU A 930 -24.04 -7.23 -13.33
N LEU A 931 -22.79 -7.64 -13.05
CA LEU A 931 -21.67 -6.73 -12.82
C LEU A 931 -21.18 -6.03 -14.10
N PHE A 932 -21.40 -6.63 -15.26
CA PHE A 932 -21.18 -5.96 -16.55
C PHE A 932 -22.34 -5.05 -16.97
N GLY A 933 -23.46 -5.09 -16.23
CA GLY A 933 -24.62 -4.24 -16.52
C GLY A 933 -25.35 -4.63 -17.80
N PHE A 934 -25.32 -5.92 -18.18
CA PHE A 934 -26.01 -6.38 -19.37
C PHE A 934 -27.53 -6.28 -19.21
N ASN A 935 -28.20 -5.76 -20.23
CA ASN A 935 -29.66 -5.73 -20.31
C ASN A 935 -30.26 -7.14 -20.47
N SER A 936 -31.60 -7.27 -20.44
CA SER A 936 -32.24 -8.57 -20.72
C SER A 936 -31.82 -9.09 -22.10
N PRO A 937 -31.45 -10.38 -22.26
CA PRO A 937 -30.97 -10.92 -23.54
C PRO A 937 -32.01 -10.78 -24.67
N SER A 938 -33.30 -10.72 -24.32
CA SER A 938 -34.42 -10.54 -25.24
C SER A 938 -34.50 -9.16 -25.93
N GLY A 939 -33.78 -8.14 -25.42
CA GLY A 939 -33.86 -6.76 -25.92
C GLY A 939 -33.02 -6.45 -27.16
N GLY A 940 -32.12 -7.35 -27.57
CA GLY A 940 -31.28 -7.19 -28.78
C GLY A 940 -30.16 -6.14 -28.71
N GLN A 941 -30.13 -5.29 -27.68
CA GLN A 941 -29.05 -4.36 -27.35
C GLN A 941 -28.39 -4.75 -26.02
N LEU A 942 -27.05 -4.70 -25.97
CA LEU A 942 -26.28 -5.03 -24.76
C LEU A 942 -26.42 -3.95 -23.68
N TYR A 943 -26.52 -2.70 -24.10
CA TYR A 943 -26.60 -1.48 -23.28
C TYR A 943 -27.69 -0.55 -23.81
N SER A 944 -28.23 0.36 -22.99
CA SER A 944 -29.04 1.50 -23.43
C SER A 944 -28.16 2.68 -23.91
N ASP A 945 -28.69 3.61 -24.70
CA ASP A 945 -27.91 4.74 -25.26
C ASP A 945 -27.29 5.65 -24.17
N ASP A 946 -27.90 5.74 -22.99
CA ASP A 946 -27.39 6.51 -21.83
C ASP A 946 -26.42 5.71 -20.92
N SER A 947 -25.96 4.53 -21.35
CA SER A 947 -25.19 3.64 -20.48
C SER A 947 -23.76 4.13 -20.29
N ARG A 948 -23.34 4.28 -19.03
CA ARG A 948 -21.95 4.55 -18.67
C ARG A 948 -21.05 3.37 -19.01
N ARG A 949 -19.77 3.66 -19.23
CA ARG A 949 -18.70 2.66 -19.38
C ARG A 949 -18.68 1.68 -18.20
N THR A 950 -18.66 0.37 -18.48
CA THR A 950 -18.72 -0.75 -17.51
C THR A 950 -17.43 -1.58 -17.50
N GLY A 951 -17.32 -2.58 -16.60
CA GLY A 951 -16.18 -3.50 -16.57
C GLY A 951 -15.93 -4.26 -17.88
N PHE A 952 -16.98 -4.60 -18.64
CA PHE A 952 -16.83 -5.23 -19.96
C PHE A 952 -16.07 -4.34 -20.95
N HIS A 953 -16.29 -3.02 -20.89
CA HIS A 953 -15.55 -2.07 -21.73
C HIS A 953 -14.06 -1.99 -21.36
N GLU A 954 -13.68 -2.31 -20.13
CA GLU A 954 -12.27 -2.43 -19.75
C GLU A 954 -11.68 -3.76 -20.22
N VAL A 955 -12.44 -4.87 -20.17
CA VAL A 955 -12.04 -6.16 -20.75
C VAL A 955 -11.73 -6.02 -22.24
N ILE A 956 -12.60 -5.34 -23.00
CA ILE A 956 -12.34 -5.08 -24.43
C ILE A 956 -11.08 -4.26 -24.63
N LYS A 957 -10.85 -3.22 -23.81
CA LYS A 957 -9.60 -2.46 -23.89
C LYS A 957 -8.37 -3.30 -23.62
N ILE A 958 -8.40 -4.21 -22.65
CA ILE A 958 -7.27 -5.13 -22.38
C ILE A 958 -7.03 -6.02 -23.61
N VAL A 959 -8.09 -6.57 -24.20
CA VAL A 959 -8.01 -7.43 -25.39
C VAL A 959 -7.47 -6.67 -26.61
N GLU A 960 -7.87 -5.40 -26.81
CA GLU A 960 -7.37 -4.55 -27.89
C GLU A 960 -5.85 -4.33 -27.86
N GLN A 961 -5.23 -4.43 -26.68
CA GLN A 961 -3.77 -4.26 -26.54
C GLN A 961 -2.96 -5.44 -27.09
N PHE A 962 -3.62 -6.53 -27.50
CA PHE A 962 -2.97 -7.63 -28.21
C PHE A 962 -2.49 -7.23 -29.62
N GLU A 963 -2.95 -6.09 -30.15
CA GLU A 963 -2.51 -5.53 -31.43
C GLU A 963 -1.10 -4.91 -31.38
N ASN A 964 -0.56 -4.66 -30.18
CA ASN A 964 0.80 -4.13 -30.02
C ASN A 964 1.86 -5.15 -30.46
N ASP A 965 3.06 -4.68 -30.82
CA ASP A 965 4.15 -5.54 -31.29
C ASP A 965 4.58 -6.61 -30.27
N LEU A 966 4.54 -6.28 -28.96
CA LEU A 966 4.96 -7.18 -27.88
C LEU A 966 3.94 -7.18 -26.72
N PRO A 967 2.76 -7.80 -26.89
CA PRO A 967 1.65 -7.66 -25.94
C PRO A 967 1.96 -8.30 -24.58
N LEU A 968 2.79 -9.34 -24.53
CA LEU A 968 3.18 -9.99 -23.28
C LEU A 968 4.23 -9.20 -22.47
N LYS A 969 4.79 -8.12 -23.03
CA LYS A 969 5.69 -7.19 -22.31
C LYS A 969 4.98 -5.95 -21.78
N LEU A 970 3.66 -5.84 -21.99
CA LEU A 970 2.88 -4.75 -21.44
C LEU A 970 2.89 -4.79 -19.91
N PRO A 971 2.72 -3.63 -19.24
CA PRO A 971 2.76 -3.57 -17.78
C PRO A 971 1.64 -4.37 -17.10
N PHE A 972 0.59 -4.78 -17.81
CA PHE A 972 -0.53 -5.60 -17.29
C PHE A 972 -0.63 -6.98 -17.98
N SER A 973 0.48 -7.51 -18.50
CA SER A 973 0.46 -8.71 -19.36
C SER A 973 -0.15 -9.96 -18.73
N ALA A 974 -0.08 -10.12 -17.40
CA ALA A 974 -0.68 -11.26 -16.69
C ALA A 974 -2.22 -11.29 -16.72
N VAL A 975 -2.86 -10.17 -17.08
CA VAL A 975 -4.32 -10.02 -17.11
C VAL A 975 -4.90 -10.31 -18.51
N ILE A 976 -4.04 -10.43 -19.54
CA ILE A 976 -4.44 -10.62 -20.93
C ILE A 976 -5.11 -11.98 -21.17
N GLU A 977 -4.47 -13.10 -20.78
CA GLU A 977 -5.06 -14.44 -20.96
C GLU A 977 -6.41 -14.57 -20.23
N PRO A 978 -6.55 -14.15 -18.95
CA PRO A 978 -7.84 -14.22 -18.26
C PRO A 978 -8.94 -13.41 -18.96
N ALA A 979 -8.59 -12.27 -19.56
CA ALA A 979 -9.53 -11.45 -20.33
C ALA A 979 -10.01 -12.17 -21.61
N PHE A 980 -9.10 -12.81 -22.35
CA PHE A 980 -9.46 -13.62 -23.53
C PHE A 980 -10.31 -14.83 -23.16
N ARG A 981 -9.95 -15.53 -22.08
CA ARG A 981 -10.71 -16.68 -21.57
C ARG A 981 -12.14 -16.29 -21.19
N LEU A 982 -12.33 -15.17 -20.48
CA LEU A 982 -13.66 -14.64 -20.18
C LEU A 982 -14.44 -14.27 -21.45
N LEU A 983 -13.79 -13.58 -22.41
CA LEU A 983 -14.44 -13.18 -23.66
C LEU A 983 -14.91 -14.40 -24.47
N GLN A 984 -14.08 -15.46 -24.55
CA GLN A 984 -14.42 -16.71 -25.23
C GLN A 984 -15.67 -17.38 -24.62
N LEU A 985 -15.78 -17.39 -23.29
CA LEU A 985 -16.95 -17.92 -22.59
C LEU A 985 -18.22 -17.10 -22.88
N LEU A 986 -18.10 -15.77 -22.99
CA LEU A 986 -19.23 -14.87 -23.26
C LEU A 986 -19.80 -15.01 -24.68
N VAL A 987 -18.98 -15.43 -25.64
CA VAL A 987 -19.43 -15.67 -27.02
C VAL A 987 -19.73 -17.15 -27.33
N SER A 988 -19.54 -18.04 -26.35
CA SER A 988 -19.79 -19.47 -26.51
C SER A 988 -21.24 -19.77 -26.91
N VAL A 989 -21.44 -20.89 -27.63
CA VAL A 989 -22.76 -21.29 -28.16
C VAL A 989 -23.82 -21.47 -27.05
N ASP A 990 -23.38 -21.85 -25.85
CA ASP A 990 -24.26 -22.05 -24.70
C ASP A 990 -24.63 -20.76 -23.96
N CYS A 991 -23.97 -19.64 -24.25
CA CYS A 991 -24.19 -18.36 -23.57
C CYS A 991 -25.40 -17.61 -24.13
N SER A 992 -26.32 -17.20 -23.25
CA SER A 992 -27.52 -16.42 -23.63
C SER A 992 -27.21 -15.05 -24.26
N TYR A 993 -26.02 -14.49 -23.98
CA TYR A 993 -25.59 -13.18 -24.44
C TYR A 993 -24.70 -13.20 -25.68
N ALA A 994 -24.32 -14.38 -26.17
CA ALA A 994 -23.33 -14.54 -27.24
C ALA A 994 -23.61 -13.66 -28.47
N ASN A 995 -24.85 -13.66 -28.97
CA ASN A 995 -25.24 -12.85 -30.14
C ASN A 995 -25.11 -11.34 -29.90
N ASN A 996 -25.47 -10.88 -28.69
CA ASN A 996 -25.42 -9.47 -28.33
C ASN A 996 -23.96 -9.01 -28.17
N VAL A 997 -23.11 -9.86 -27.59
CA VAL A 997 -21.67 -9.62 -27.44
C VAL A 997 -20.98 -9.62 -28.80
N LEU A 998 -21.21 -10.61 -29.67
CA LEU A 998 -20.64 -10.65 -31.03
C LEU A 998 -21.06 -9.43 -31.86
N ARG A 999 -22.33 -8.99 -31.75
CA ARG A 999 -22.80 -7.76 -32.39
C ARG A 999 -22.06 -6.53 -31.89
N TYR A 1000 -21.71 -6.47 -30.60
CA TYR A 1000 -20.92 -5.40 -30.02
C TYR A 1000 -19.48 -5.44 -30.54
N LEU A 1001 -18.82 -6.60 -30.55
CA LEU A 1001 -17.45 -6.75 -31.07
C LEU A 1001 -17.32 -6.38 -32.55
N ARG A 1002 -18.35 -6.66 -33.34
CA ARG A 1002 -18.43 -6.25 -34.76
C ARG A 1002 -18.47 -4.74 -34.95
N SER A 1003 -18.94 -3.97 -33.97
CA SER A 1003 -19.01 -2.49 -34.11
C SER A 1003 -17.62 -1.84 -34.16
N SER A 1004 -16.58 -2.53 -33.67
CA SER A 1004 -15.18 -2.06 -33.64
C SER A 1004 -14.23 -2.94 -34.47
N ASP A 1005 -14.78 -3.82 -35.32
CA ASP A 1005 -14.04 -4.81 -36.13
C ASP A 1005 -12.96 -5.60 -35.35
N LEU A 1006 -13.17 -5.79 -34.04
CA LEU A 1006 -12.14 -6.28 -33.13
C LEU A 1006 -11.59 -7.65 -33.56
N ILE A 1007 -12.48 -8.59 -33.92
CA ILE A 1007 -12.08 -9.96 -34.30
C ILE A 1007 -11.17 -9.95 -35.54
N LYS A 1008 -11.44 -9.09 -36.52
CA LYS A 1008 -10.60 -8.95 -37.71
C LYS A 1008 -9.23 -8.41 -37.34
N ARG A 1009 -9.17 -7.35 -36.52
CA ARG A 1009 -7.89 -6.78 -36.06
C ARG A 1009 -7.05 -7.80 -35.29
N LEU A 1010 -7.66 -8.58 -34.39
CA LEU A 1010 -6.99 -9.62 -33.62
C LEU A 1010 -6.40 -10.74 -34.49
N VAL A 1011 -7.12 -11.19 -35.53
CA VAL A 1011 -6.64 -12.23 -36.45
C VAL A 1011 -5.50 -11.71 -37.34
N SER A 1012 -5.47 -10.40 -37.61
CA SER A 1012 -4.39 -9.74 -38.35
C SER A 1012 -3.21 -9.31 -37.46
N ALA A 1013 -3.26 -9.51 -36.15
CA ALA A 1013 -2.22 -9.05 -35.23
C ALA A 1013 -0.88 -9.79 -35.46
N PRO A 1014 0.27 -9.07 -35.49
CA PRO A 1014 1.60 -9.68 -35.62
C PRO A 1014 1.87 -10.74 -34.53
N ALA A 1015 1.43 -10.46 -33.31
CA ALA A 1015 1.59 -11.33 -32.14
C ALA A 1015 1.02 -12.76 -32.33
N LEU A 1016 0.04 -12.94 -33.23
CA LEU A 1016 -0.51 -14.27 -33.54
C LEU A 1016 0.46 -15.13 -34.36
N VAL A 1017 1.34 -14.51 -35.13
CA VAL A 1017 2.42 -15.17 -35.89
C VAL A 1017 3.60 -15.49 -34.97
N ASP A 1018 3.95 -14.57 -34.06
CA ASP A 1018 5.02 -14.76 -33.08
C ASP A 1018 4.78 -15.92 -32.10
N CYS A 1019 3.53 -16.38 -31.96
CA CYS A 1019 3.15 -17.59 -31.21
C CYS A 1019 3.83 -18.88 -31.71
N LEU A 1020 4.47 -18.82 -32.90
CA LEU A 1020 5.08 -19.94 -33.59
C LEU A 1020 6.59 -20.03 -33.40
N ASP A 1021 7.23 -18.95 -32.96
CA ASP A 1021 8.68 -18.89 -32.82
C ASP A 1021 9.12 -19.36 -31.43
N ARG A 1022 9.90 -20.44 -31.38
CA ARG A 1022 10.53 -20.89 -30.12
C ARG A 1022 11.64 -19.91 -29.76
N TYR A 1023 11.38 -19.03 -28.80
CA TYR A 1023 12.43 -18.24 -28.17
C TYR A 1023 13.47 -19.20 -27.54
N LYS A 1024 14.73 -19.06 -27.94
CA LYS A 1024 15.83 -19.88 -27.42
C LYS A 1024 16.21 -19.41 -26.01
N SER A 1025 16.09 -20.34 -25.05
CA SER A 1025 16.88 -20.50 -23.81
C SER A 1025 16.76 -19.49 -22.65
N THR A 1026 15.64 -19.54 -21.90
CA THR A 1026 15.54 -19.41 -20.42
C THR A 1026 14.23 -20.05 -19.92
N ASP A 1027 14.12 -20.53 -18.68
CA ASP A 1027 12.87 -21.16 -18.16
C ASP A 1027 11.66 -20.21 -18.23
N ASP A 1028 11.86 -18.91 -18.03
CA ASP A 1028 10.82 -17.87 -18.12
C ASP A 1028 10.20 -17.76 -19.54
N THR A 1029 10.95 -18.14 -20.58
CA THR A 1029 10.45 -18.11 -21.97
C THR A 1029 9.43 -19.22 -22.26
N SER A 1030 9.41 -20.31 -21.47
CA SER A 1030 8.48 -21.44 -21.64
C SER A 1030 7.04 -21.07 -21.27
N THR A 1031 6.86 -20.33 -20.17
CA THR A 1031 5.54 -19.86 -19.72
C THR A 1031 4.97 -18.83 -20.70
N MET A 1032 5.78 -17.85 -21.10
CA MET A 1032 5.39 -16.83 -22.09
C MET A 1032 4.94 -17.46 -23.41
N PHE A 1033 5.71 -18.43 -23.90
CA PHE A 1033 5.37 -19.18 -25.10
C PHE A 1033 4.07 -19.98 -24.96
N SER A 1034 3.84 -20.61 -23.81
CA SER A 1034 2.60 -21.33 -23.51
C SER A 1034 1.39 -20.39 -23.48
N LEU A 1035 1.54 -19.18 -22.92
CA LEU A 1035 0.47 -18.17 -22.89
C LEU A 1035 0.13 -17.63 -24.27
N SER A 1036 1.14 -17.33 -25.09
CA SER A 1036 0.94 -16.95 -26.50
C SER A 1036 0.08 -17.98 -27.23
N ARG A 1037 0.37 -19.28 -27.07
CA ARG A 1037 -0.42 -20.37 -27.67
C ARG A 1037 -1.87 -20.40 -27.18
N MET A 1038 -2.11 -20.19 -25.88
CA MET A 1038 -3.46 -20.14 -25.31
C MET A 1038 -4.27 -18.95 -25.84
N ILE A 1039 -3.65 -17.77 -25.93
CA ILE A 1039 -4.30 -16.56 -26.45
C ILE A 1039 -4.61 -16.73 -27.95
N ALA A 1040 -3.66 -17.22 -28.75
CA ALA A 1040 -3.89 -17.51 -30.16
C ALA A 1040 -5.02 -18.53 -30.38
N GLY A 1041 -5.07 -19.59 -29.57
CA GLY A 1041 -6.19 -20.55 -29.57
C GLY A 1041 -7.53 -19.86 -29.30
N SER A 1042 -7.57 -18.92 -28.35
CA SER A 1042 -8.76 -18.13 -28.03
C SER A 1042 -9.18 -17.24 -29.20
N VAL A 1043 -8.24 -16.52 -29.83
CA VAL A 1043 -8.51 -15.66 -31.01
C VAL A 1043 -9.09 -16.47 -32.17
N LEU A 1044 -8.52 -17.64 -32.48
CA LEU A 1044 -9.04 -18.52 -33.52
C LEU A 1044 -10.46 -19.02 -33.19
N HIS A 1045 -10.75 -19.31 -31.91
CA HIS A 1045 -12.08 -19.69 -31.47
C HIS A 1045 -13.11 -18.54 -31.60
N LEU A 1046 -12.73 -17.31 -31.26
CA LEU A 1046 -13.57 -16.13 -31.46
C LEU A 1046 -13.89 -15.93 -32.96
N CYS A 1047 -12.88 -16.06 -33.81
CA CYS A 1047 -13.03 -15.96 -35.27
C CYS A 1047 -13.97 -17.04 -35.82
N ALA A 1048 -13.78 -18.29 -35.39
CA ALA A 1048 -14.67 -19.39 -35.69
C ALA A 1048 -16.13 -19.06 -35.34
N LEU A 1049 -16.41 -18.66 -34.09
CA LEU A 1049 -17.78 -18.35 -33.66
C LEU A 1049 -18.43 -17.22 -34.48
N GLU A 1050 -17.68 -16.17 -34.80
CA GLU A 1050 -18.17 -15.06 -35.63
C GLU A 1050 -18.49 -15.49 -37.07
N ILE A 1051 -17.61 -16.24 -37.72
CA ILE A 1051 -17.85 -16.78 -39.07
C ILE A 1051 -19.09 -17.69 -39.06
N SER A 1052 -19.21 -18.57 -38.06
CA SER A 1052 -20.38 -19.45 -37.93
C SER A 1052 -21.68 -18.64 -37.80
N TYR A 1053 -21.67 -17.57 -37.01
CA TYR A 1053 -22.83 -16.69 -36.83
C TYR A 1053 -23.20 -15.97 -38.13
N LEU A 1054 -22.23 -15.38 -38.82
CA LEU A 1054 -22.47 -14.62 -40.05
C LEU A 1054 -22.99 -15.50 -41.19
N LEU A 1055 -22.38 -16.67 -41.39
CA LEU A 1055 -22.79 -17.61 -42.44
C LEU A 1055 -24.18 -18.21 -42.18
N LYS A 1056 -24.53 -18.54 -40.92
CA LYS A 1056 -25.90 -18.97 -40.57
C LYS A 1056 -26.97 -17.94 -40.91
N ASN A 1057 -26.60 -16.66 -40.85
CA ASN A 1057 -27.50 -15.53 -41.13
C ASN A 1057 -27.40 -15.02 -42.58
N GLY A 1058 -26.60 -15.66 -43.44
CA GLY A 1058 -26.48 -15.32 -44.86
C GLY A 1058 -25.65 -14.06 -45.16
N HIS A 1059 -24.78 -13.64 -44.23
CA HIS A 1059 -23.82 -12.55 -44.46
C HIS A 1059 -22.48 -13.13 -44.97
N TYR A 1060 -21.97 -12.61 -46.09
CA TYR A 1060 -20.81 -13.19 -46.79
C TYR A 1060 -19.57 -12.30 -46.85
N ASP A 1061 -19.71 -10.97 -46.74
CA ASP A 1061 -18.61 -10.03 -46.95
C ASP A 1061 -17.48 -10.19 -45.91
N MET A 1062 -17.84 -10.17 -44.62
CA MET A 1062 -16.87 -10.31 -43.53
C MET A 1062 -16.26 -11.72 -43.42
N PRO A 1063 -17.02 -12.84 -43.58
CA PRO A 1063 -16.42 -14.17 -43.68
C PRO A 1063 -15.44 -14.31 -44.84
N ALA A 1064 -15.69 -13.67 -45.98
CA ALA A 1064 -14.76 -13.68 -47.11
C ALA A 1064 -13.43 -13.02 -46.76
N GLU A 1065 -13.46 -11.87 -46.07
CA GLU A 1065 -12.24 -11.19 -45.60
C GLU A 1065 -11.47 -12.01 -44.55
N LEU A 1066 -12.17 -12.62 -43.58
CA LEU A 1066 -11.54 -13.44 -42.55
C LEU A 1066 -10.92 -14.72 -43.14
N TYR A 1067 -11.61 -15.37 -44.10
CA TYR A 1067 -11.04 -16.50 -44.83
C TYR A 1067 -9.81 -16.09 -45.61
N LYS A 1068 -9.83 -14.92 -46.26
CA LYS A 1068 -8.66 -14.36 -46.94
C LYS A 1068 -7.45 -14.24 -46.02
N ILE A 1069 -7.62 -13.66 -44.83
CA ILE A 1069 -6.52 -13.47 -43.87
C ILE A 1069 -5.94 -14.81 -43.37
N LEU A 1070 -6.79 -15.83 -43.19
CA LEU A 1070 -6.41 -17.12 -42.60
C LEU A 1070 -5.93 -18.16 -43.61
N LEU A 1071 -6.43 -18.10 -44.84
CA LEU A 1071 -6.33 -19.16 -45.86
C LEU A 1071 -5.69 -18.69 -47.18
N ASP A 1072 -5.35 -17.42 -47.37
CA ASP A 1072 -4.50 -17.01 -48.50
C ASP A 1072 -3.01 -17.18 -48.14
N SER A 1073 -2.22 -17.60 -49.13
CA SER A 1073 -0.75 -17.66 -49.04
C SER A 1073 -0.19 -16.24 -49.09
N ARG A 1074 0.61 -15.84 -48.08
CA ARG A 1074 1.30 -14.54 -48.10
C ARG A 1074 2.40 -14.60 -49.17
N GLU A 1075 2.33 -13.72 -50.17
CA GLU A 1075 3.26 -13.70 -51.33
C GLU A 1075 4.61 -13.02 -51.04
N ASP A 1076 4.84 -12.49 -49.83
CA ASP A 1076 6.06 -11.75 -49.49
C ASP A 1076 6.97 -12.57 -48.56
N ASP A 1077 8.00 -13.22 -49.14
CA ASP A 1077 9.40 -13.09 -48.71
C ASP A 1077 10.35 -13.90 -49.63
N ASP A 1078 11.30 -13.19 -50.22
CA ASP A 1078 12.32 -13.65 -51.18
C ASP A 1078 13.44 -14.53 -50.55
N MET A 1079 13.13 -15.32 -49.52
CA MET A 1079 14.11 -16.12 -48.77
C MET A 1079 13.79 -17.61 -48.79
N MET A 1080 14.74 -18.37 -49.33
CA MET A 1080 14.73 -19.82 -49.52
C MET A 1080 14.62 -20.61 -48.20
N GLU A 1081 13.41 -20.89 -47.71
CA GLU A 1081 13.11 -22.06 -46.84
C GLU A 1081 11.71 -22.62 -47.21
N GLU A 1082 11.57 -23.95 -47.28
CA GLU A 1082 10.46 -24.71 -47.89
C GLU A 1082 9.08 -24.64 -47.17
N ASP A 1083 8.79 -23.65 -46.33
CA ASP A 1083 7.54 -23.58 -45.54
C ASP A 1083 6.45 -22.71 -46.23
N CYS A 1084 5.94 -23.17 -47.38
CA CYS A 1084 4.76 -22.55 -48.02
C CYS A 1084 3.45 -23.07 -47.42
N GLY A 1085 2.91 -22.37 -46.43
CA GLY A 1085 1.57 -22.63 -45.88
C GLY A 1085 0.80 -21.37 -45.49
N ASN A 1086 -0.53 -21.43 -45.58
CA ASN A 1086 -1.43 -20.37 -45.09
C ASN A 1086 -1.34 -20.25 -43.56
N LEU A 1087 -1.69 -19.08 -42.98
CA LEU A 1087 -1.54 -18.80 -41.55
C LEU A 1087 -2.12 -19.89 -40.65
N LEU A 1088 -3.35 -20.36 -40.93
CA LEU A 1088 -4.00 -21.42 -40.15
C LEU A 1088 -3.23 -22.75 -40.16
N PHE A 1089 -2.64 -23.10 -41.31
CA PHE A 1089 -1.89 -24.34 -41.50
C PHE A 1089 -0.51 -24.27 -40.85
N ASN A 1090 0.18 -23.12 -40.95
CA ASN A 1090 1.44 -22.89 -40.26
C ASN A 1090 1.28 -22.97 -38.75
N VAL A 1091 0.19 -22.40 -38.20
CA VAL A 1091 -0.13 -22.48 -36.77
C VAL A 1091 -0.35 -23.93 -36.33
N LEU A 1092 -1.10 -24.71 -37.11
CA LEU A 1092 -1.38 -26.11 -36.79
C LEU A 1092 -0.11 -26.98 -36.87
N GLN A 1093 0.71 -26.84 -37.92
CA GLN A 1093 1.94 -27.62 -38.08
C GLN A 1093 2.98 -27.31 -37.00
N LYS A 1094 3.18 -26.03 -36.66
CA LYS A 1094 4.15 -25.60 -35.62
C LYS A 1094 3.63 -25.80 -34.19
N SER A 1095 2.36 -26.17 -34.00
CA SER A 1095 1.82 -26.50 -32.68
C SER A 1095 2.37 -27.82 -32.09
N HIS A 1096 3.01 -28.67 -32.91
CA HIS A 1096 3.62 -29.92 -32.49
C HIS A 1096 4.68 -29.76 -31.38
N ILE A 1097 4.44 -30.45 -30.25
CA ILE A 1097 5.46 -30.69 -29.23
C ILE A 1097 6.20 -31.99 -29.61
N ARG A 1098 7.52 -31.90 -29.85
CA ARG A 1098 8.37 -33.09 -29.80
C ARG A 1098 8.43 -33.50 -28.33
N VAL A 1099 7.77 -34.60 -27.95
CA VAL A 1099 7.90 -35.18 -26.61
C VAL A 1099 9.37 -35.59 -26.45
N ASN A 1100 10.18 -34.70 -25.87
CA ASN A 1100 11.52 -35.04 -25.44
C ASN A 1100 11.39 -35.91 -24.18
N ALA A 1101 12.10 -37.04 -24.17
CA ALA A 1101 12.38 -37.98 -23.06
C ALA A 1101 11.40 -38.02 -21.86
N GLU A 1102 10.83 -39.20 -21.57
CA GLU A 1102 10.09 -39.44 -20.32
C GLU A 1102 10.83 -38.81 -19.11
N ILE A 1103 10.17 -37.90 -18.38
CA ILE A 1103 10.76 -37.27 -17.19
C ILE A 1103 11.10 -38.38 -16.20
N GLU A 1104 12.39 -38.59 -15.92
CA GLU A 1104 12.83 -39.68 -15.05
C GLU A 1104 12.34 -39.47 -13.62
N PHE A 1105 11.63 -40.46 -13.08
CA PHE A 1105 11.18 -40.43 -11.68
C PHE A 1105 12.41 -40.50 -10.74
N PRO A 1106 12.48 -39.64 -9.71
CA PRO A 1106 13.65 -39.59 -8.83
C PRO A 1106 13.88 -40.92 -8.11
N LYS A 1107 15.14 -41.29 -7.91
CA LYS A 1107 15.50 -42.50 -7.15
C LYS A 1107 15.35 -42.23 -5.66
N LEU A 1108 14.28 -42.75 -5.06
CA LEU A 1108 13.96 -42.57 -3.65
C LEU A 1108 14.54 -43.72 -2.80
N MET A 1109 15.26 -43.38 -1.73
CA MET A 1109 15.73 -44.32 -0.70
C MET A 1109 14.96 -44.13 0.61
N HIS A 1110 14.53 -42.90 0.93
CA HIS A 1110 13.88 -42.55 2.20
C HIS A 1110 12.36 -42.39 2.05
N PHE A 1111 11.88 -41.87 0.92
CA PHE A 1111 10.43 -41.76 0.65
C PHE A 1111 9.82 -43.01 0.01
N ASN A 1112 8.59 -43.34 0.38
CA ASN A 1112 7.82 -44.42 -0.26
C ASN A 1112 7.19 -43.93 -1.58
N ALA A 1113 7.67 -44.46 -2.71
CA ALA A 1113 7.22 -44.04 -4.05
C ALA A 1113 5.70 -44.16 -4.28
N GLN A 1114 5.03 -45.20 -3.75
CA GLN A 1114 3.58 -45.37 -3.94
C GLN A 1114 2.76 -44.33 -3.17
N LYS A 1115 3.16 -44.00 -1.95
CA LYS A 1115 2.50 -42.96 -1.16
C LYS A 1115 2.74 -41.57 -1.76
N LEU A 1116 3.92 -41.37 -2.35
CA LEU A 1116 4.29 -40.10 -2.97
C LEU A 1116 3.47 -39.84 -4.25
N LEU A 1117 3.13 -40.88 -5.01
CA LEU A 1117 2.16 -40.78 -6.12
C LEU A 1117 0.74 -40.41 -5.65
N GLN A 1118 0.27 -40.97 -4.54
CA GLN A 1118 -1.00 -40.57 -3.93
C GLN A 1118 -0.97 -39.11 -3.46
N LEU A 1119 0.16 -38.69 -2.89
CA LEU A 1119 0.37 -37.31 -2.45
C LEU A 1119 0.31 -36.32 -3.63
N PHE A 1120 0.88 -36.67 -4.79
CA PHE A 1120 0.73 -35.87 -6.00
C PHE A 1120 -0.73 -35.74 -6.42
N ASP A 1121 -1.50 -36.82 -6.42
CA ASP A 1121 -2.94 -36.77 -6.73
C ASP A 1121 -3.71 -35.86 -5.76
N ASP A 1122 -3.37 -35.88 -4.47
CA ASP A 1122 -3.97 -35.04 -3.43
C ASP A 1122 -3.58 -33.55 -3.58
N CYS A 1123 -2.42 -33.25 -4.15
CA CYS A 1123 -1.93 -31.88 -4.39
C CYS A 1123 -2.43 -31.26 -5.70
N LYS A 1124 -3.28 -31.93 -6.49
CA LYS A 1124 -3.77 -31.38 -7.76
C LYS A 1124 -4.67 -30.15 -7.56
N THR A 1125 -4.32 -29.05 -8.20
CA THR A 1125 -5.09 -27.80 -8.20
C THR A 1125 -5.21 -27.24 -9.62
N LYS A 1126 -6.27 -26.47 -9.90
CA LYS A 1126 -6.43 -25.75 -11.17
C LYS A 1126 -5.66 -24.44 -11.06
N THR A 1127 -4.74 -24.20 -11.98
CA THR A 1127 -3.88 -23.02 -11.97
C THR A 1127 -4.60 -21.79 -12.52
N VAL A 1128 -3.92 -20.64 -12.41
CA VAL A 1128 -4.37 -19.35 -12.95
C VAL A 1128 -4.63 -19.37 -14.47
N PHE A 1129 -4.02 -20.31 -15.18
CA PHE A 1129 -4.21 -20.54 -16.62
C PHE A 1129 -5.31 -21.59 -16.91
N GLY A 1130 -6.01 -22.04 -15.88
CA GLY A 1130 -7.08 -23.05 -16.00
C GLY A 1130 -6.60 -24.48 -16.26
N ILE A 1131 -5.30 -24.77 -16.05
CA ILE A 1131 -4.69 -26.09 -16.27
C ILE A 1131 -4.53 -26.80 -14.91
N ILE A 1132 -4.77 -28.11 -14.86
CA ILE A 1132 -4.58 -28.90 -13.63
C ILE A 1132 -3.09 -29.21 -13.46
N GLN A 1133 -2.50 -28.75 -12.36
CA GLN A 1133 -1.09 -28.98 -11.97
C GLN A 1133 -1.01 -29.38 -10.50
N ASN A 1134 0.17 -29.81 -10.05
CA ASN A 1134 0.40 -30.11 -8.64
C ASN A 1134 0.83 -28.85 -7.87
N ASP A 1135 0.22 -28.59 -6.72
CA ASP A 1135 0.62 -27.52 -5.80
C ASP A 1135 1.95 -27.85 -5.12
N VAL A 1136 3.02 -27.22 -5.61
CA VAL A 1136 4.40 -27.44 -5.17
C VAL A 1136 4.61 -26.96 -3.73
N GLU A 1137 3.95 -25.89 -3.31
CA GLU A 1137 4.08 -25.36 -1.94
C GLU A 1137 3.40 -26.29 -0.92
N CYS A 1138 2.21 -26.78 -1.26
CA CYS A 1138 1.51 -27.78 -0.46
C CYS A 1138 2.36 -29.05 -0.34
N LEU A 1139 2.93 -29.52 -1.45
CA LEU A 1139 3.82 -30.69 -1.48
C LEU A 1139 5.06 -30.49 -0.61
N HIS A 1140 5.78 -29.37 -0.77
CA HIS A 1140 6.98 -29.05 0.02
C HIS A 1140 6.68 -29.06 1.52
N SER A 1141 5.56 -28.46 1.92
CA SER A 1141 5.18 -28.33 3.32
C SER A 1141 4.80 -29.66 3.95
N LEU A 1142 4.07 -30.52 3.21
CA LEU A 1142 3.74 -31.87 3.65
C LEU A 1142 5.00 -32.72 3.81
N LEU A 1143 5.94 -32.65 2.86
CA LEU A 1143 7.22 -33.37 2.94
C LEU A 1143 8.06 -32.89 4.12
N LYS A 1144 8.23 -31.57 4.28
CA LYS A 1144 9.01 -30.96 5.38
C LYS A 1144 8.46 -31.34 6.75
N ARG A 1145 7.14 -31.40 6.89
CA ARG A 1145 6.49 -31.85 8.12
C ARG A 1145 6.79 -33.31 8.46
N GLU A 1146 6.73 -34.20 7.48
CA GLU A 1146 7.08 -35.61 7.69
C GLU A 1146 8.55 -35.75 8.10
N ILE A 1147 9.46 -34.99 7.49
CA ILE A 1147 10.88 -34.96 7.86
C ILE A 1147 11.05 -34.57 9.33
N LEU A 1148 10.42 -33.48 9.76
CA LEU A 1148 10.48 -33.00 11.16
C LEU A 1148 9.89 -34.02 12.15
N ALA A 1149 8.86 -34.79 11.74
CA ALA A 1149 8.24 -35.81 12.57
C ALA A 1149 9.12 -37.06 12.76
N THR A 1150 10.07 -37.32 11.87
CA THR A 1150 10.82 -38.59 11.83
C THR A 1150 12.03 -38.62 12.79
N GLN A 1151 12.49 -37.46 13.30
CA GLN A 1151 13.68 -37.34 14.19
C GLN A 1151 14.91 -38.17 13.71
N ASN A 1152 15.13 -38.24 12.40
CA ASN A 1152 16.13 -39.13 11.80
C ASN A 1152 17.53 -38.51 11.88
N GLU A 1153 18.59 -39.31 12.04
CA GLU A 1153 19.98 -38.79 12.10
C GLU A 1153 20.50 -38.29 10.72
N ASP A 1154 19.84 -38.69 9.62
CA ASP A 1154 20.21 -38.40 8.22
C ASP A 1154 19.39 -37.26 7.56
N ILE A 1155 19.02 -36.20 8.31
CA ILE A 1155 18.15 -35.10 7.81
C ILE A 1155 18.64 -34.53 6.47
N ALA A 1156 19.94 -34.34 6.30
CA ALA A 1156 20.53 -33.77 5.08
C ALA A 1156 20.32 -34.63 3.83
N TYR A 1157 20.21 -35.96 3.94
CA TYR A 1157 19.93 -36.83 2.80
C TYR A 1157 18.44 -36.86 2.45
N VAL A 1158 17.56 -36.80 3.45
CA VAL A 1158 16.12 -36.72 3.24
C VAL A 1158 15.72 -35.36 2.64
N GLU A 1159 16.38 -34.27 3.05
CA GLU A 1159 16.20 -32.94 2.43
C GLU A 1159 16.61 -32.94 0.96
N ARG A 1160 17.71 -33.62 0.58
CA ARG A 1160 18.09 -33.76 -0.84
C ARG A 1160 17.07 -34.56 -1.65
N GLU A 1161 16.52 -35.64 -1.10
CA GLU A 1161 15.44 -36.38 -1.77
C GLU A 1161 14.18 -35.55 -1.92
N MET A 1162 13.84 -34.74 -0.91
CA MET A 1162 12.73 -33.79 -1.00
C MET A 1162 12.96 -32.79 -2.13
N THR A 1163 14.16 -32.21 -2.25
CA THR A 1163 14.50 -31.31 -3.38
C THR A 1163 14.32 -32.01 -4.72
N ALA A 1164 14.82 -33.25 -4.88
CA ALA A 1164 14.66 -34.02 -6.12
C ALA A 1164 13.19 -34.33 -6.46
N VAL A 1165 12.34 -34.57 -5.44
CA VAL A 1165 10.89 -34.74 -5.62
C VAL A 1165 10.22 -33.44 -6.08
N LEU A 1166 10.65 -32.30 -5.53
CA LEU A 1166 10.11 -30.99 -5.91
C LEU A 1166 10.54 -30.58 -7.31
N GLU A 1167 11.80 -30.83 -7.69
CA GLU A 1167 12.30 -30.65 -9.06
C GLU A 1167 11.51 -31.50 -10.07
N TYR A 1168 11.28 -32.78 -9.75
CA TYR A 1168 10.42 -33.63 -10.56
C TYR A 1168 8.99 -33.07 -10.70
N CYS A 1169 8.44 -32.51 -9.63
CA CYS A 1169 7.12 -31.89 -9.63
C CYS A 1169 7.07 -30.63 -10.52
N THR A 1170 8.11 -29.79 -10.48
CA THR A 1170 8.19 -28.57 -11.29
C THR A 1170 8.34 -28.91 -12.77
N ASP A 1171 9.14 -29.91 -13.12
CA ASP A 1171 9.31 -30.39 -14.50
C ASP A 1171 8.00 -30.96 -15.05
N LEU A 1172 7.32 -31.79 -14.25
CA LEU A 1172 6.00 -32.34 -14.60
C LEU A 1172 4.95 -31.24 -14.81
N ASN A 1173 4.93 -30.22 -13.95
CA ASN A 1173 4.04 -29.07 -14.12
C ASN A 1173 4.36 -28.28 -15.40
N GLY A 1174 5.65 -28.08 -15.72
CA GLY A 1174 6.09 -27.46 -16.96
C GLY A 1174 5.60 -28.22 -18.20
N GLU A 1175 5.68 -29.55 -18.19
CA GLU A 1175 5.14 -30.39 -19.26
C GLU A 1175 3.60 -30.28 -19.37
N LEU A 1176 2.88 -30.30 -18.24
CA LEU A 1176 1.42 -30.13 -18.21
C LEU A 1176 0.98 -28.77 -18.80
N LEU A 1177 1.73 -27.69 -18.52
CA LEU A 1177 1.47 -26.36 -19.07
C LEU A 1177 1.64 -26.32 -20.59
N GLN A 1178 2.73 -26.91 -21.10
CA GLN A 1178 2.99 -26.98 -22.54
C GLN A 1178 1.93 -27.84 -23.26
N ARG A 1179 1.55 -28.98 -22.68
CA ARG A 1179 0.48 -29.84 -23.21
C ARG A 1179 -0.86 -29.10 -23.23
N GLY A 1180 -1.24 -28.45 -22.13
CA GLY A 1180 -2.49 -27.71 -22.01
C GLY A 1180 -2.59 -26.54 -23.00
N SER A 1181 -1.53 -25.74 -23.12
CA SER A 1181 -1.49 -24.62 -24.08
C SER A 1181 -1.58 -25.09 -25.54
N THR A 1182 -0.95 -26.21 -25.87
CA THR A 1182 -1.05 -26.81 -27.21
C THR A 1182 -2.44 -27.34 -27.51
N CYS A 1183 -3.09 -27.99 -26.54
CA CYS A 1183 -4.48 -28.43 -26.69
C CYS A 1183 -5.43 -27.25 -26.95
N SER A 1184 -5.22 -26.12 -26.27
CA SER A 1184 -6.00 -24.89 -26.49
C SER A 1184 -5.83 -24.35 -27.92
N LEU A 1185 -4.59 -24.25 -28.41
CA LEU A 1185 -4.29 -23.79 -29.77
C LEU A 1185 -4.92 -24.69 -30.85
N VAL A 1186 -4.72 -26.01 -30.73
CA VAL A 1186 -5.27 -27.02 -31.66
C VAL A 1186 -6.80 -27.00 -31.63
N SER A 1187 -7.41 -26.82 -30.46
CA SER A 1187 -8.86 -26.65 -30.33
C SER A 1187 -9.37 -25.43 -31.12
N GLY A 1188 -8.65 -24.31 -31.09
CA GLY A 1188 -8.93 -23.13 -31.91
C GLY A 1188 -8.85 -23.42 -33.42
N CYS A 1189 -7.77 -24.06 -33.87
CA CYS A 1189 -7.60 -24.45 -35.29
C CYS A 1189 -8.70 -25.40 -35.78
N THR A 1190 -8.99 -26.44 -35.00
CA THR A 1190 -10.02 -27.44 -35.34
C THR A 1190 -11.43 -26.84 -35.34
N ALA A 1191 -11.74 -25.89 -34.45
CA ALA A 1191 -13.01 -25.16 -34.47
C ALA A 1191 -13.22 -24.40 -35.80
N LEU A 1192 -12.16 -23.76 -36.31
CA LEU A 1192 -12.19 -23.01 -37.56
C LEU A 1192 -12.34 -23.95 -38.77
N LEU A 1193 -11.55 -25.04 -38.82
CA LEU A 1193 -11.65 -26.05 -39.88
C LEU A 1193 -13.02 -26.75 -39.89
N ASN A 1194 -13.60 -27.01 -38.72
CA ASN A 1194 -14.95 -27.55 -38.60
C ASN A 1194 -15.98 -26.62 -39.26
N ILE A 1195 -15.84 -25.31 -39.13
CA ILE A 1195 -16.76 -24.34 -39.73
C ILE A 1195 -16.57 -24.26 -41.23
N VAL A 1196 -15.32 -24.23 -41.70
CA VAL A 1196 -15.02 -24.32 -43.14
C VAL A 1196 -15.70 -25.57 -43.73
N ALA A 1197 -15.52 -26.74 -43.12
CA ALA A 1197 -16.14 -27.98 -43.56
C ALA A 1197 -17.68 -27.96 -43.52
N VAL A 1198 -18.29 -27.35 -42.50
CA VAL A 1198 -19.76 -27.32 -42.32
C VAL A 1198 -20.46 -26.41 -43.34
N PHE A 1199 -19.85 -25.28 -43.70
CA PHE A 1199 -20.47 -24.29 -44.59
C PHE A 1199 -20.01 -24.37 -46.05
N SER A 1200 -19.04 -25.23 -46.37
CA SER A 1200 -18.65 -25.48 -47.76
C SER A 1200 -19.74 -26.26 -48.54
N PRO A 1201 -20.09 -25.84 -49.78
CA PRO A 1201 -19.51 -24.74 -50.52
C PRO A 1201 -20.04 -23.35 -50.13
N VAL A 1202 -19.14 -22.39 -49.91
CA VAL A 1202 -19.48 -20.96 -49.75
C VAL A 1202 -19.46 -20.21 -51.10
N PRO A 1203 -20.26 -19.15 -51.29
CA PRO A 1203 -20.45 -18.50 -52.59
C PRO A 1203 -19.29 -17.58 -53.03
N PHE A 1204 -18.40 -17.20 -52.11
CA PHE A 1204 -17.32 -16.23 -52.36
C PHE A 1204 -15.95 -16.88 -52.62
N LEU A 1205 -15.84 -18.20 -52.55
CA LEU A 1205 -14.65 -18.98 -52.93
C LEU A 1205 -15.01 -19.96 -54.04
N SER A 1206 -14.08 -20.25 -54.96
CA SER A 1206 -14.32 -21.26 -55.99
C SER A 1206 -14.43 -22.67 -55.36
N THR A 1207 -15.28 -23.53 -55.92
CA THR A 1207 -15.45 -24.91 -55.44
C THR A 1207 -14.14 -25.71 -55.49
N VAL A 1208 -13.26 -25.40 -56.46
CA VAL A 1208 -11.94 -26.03 -56.60
C VAL A 1208 -11.01 -25.59 -55.47
N SER A 1209 -10.89 -24.28 -55.21
CA SER A 1209 -10.06 -23.74 -54.12
C SER A 1209 -10.50 -24.26 -52.75
N GLN A 1210 -11.81 -24.38 -52.51
CA GLN A 1210 -12.34 -24.94 -51.27
C GLN A 1210 -12.02 -26.43 -51.13
N LEU A 1211 -12.05 -27.20 -52.22
CA LEU A 1211 -11.69 -28.61 -52.23
C LEU A 1211 -10.20 -28.81 -51.93
N ASP A 1212 -9.33 -27.96 -52.49
CA ASP A 1212 -7.89 -27.98 -52.23
C ASP A 1212 -7.60 -27.66 -50.74
N ILE A 1213 -8.19 -26.59 -50.20
CA ILE A 1213 -8.04 -26.22 -48.77
C ILE A 1213 -8.49 -27.36 -47.85
N LEU A 1214 -9.65 -27.99 -48.10
CA LEU A 1214 -10.14 -29.10 -47.29
C LEU A 1214 -9.25 -30.35 -47.41
N THR A 1215 -8.71 -30.61 -48.60
CA THR A 1215 -7.80 -31.74 -48.84
C THR A 1215 -6.47 -31.53 -48.12
N ASP A 1216 -5.88 -30.32 -48.20
CA ASP A 1216 -4.65 -29.97 -47.50
C ASP A 1216 -4.87 -30.00 -45.97
N ALA A 1217 -5.99 -29.48 -45.48
CA ALA A 1217 -6.37 -29.58 -44.07
C ALA A 1217 -6.46 -31.04 -43.60
N SER A 1218 -7.03 -31.93 -44.42
CA SER A 1218 -7.11 -33.37 -44.07
C SER A 1218 -5.73 -34.03 -43.98
N PHE A 1219 -4.80 -33.68 -44.87
CA PHE A 1219 -3.43 -34.21 -44.85
C PHE A 1219 -2.68 -33.76 -43.59
N ILE A 1220 -2.74 -32.46 -43.29
CA ILE A 1220 -2.08 -31.87 -42.10
C ILE A 1220 -2.66 -32.46 -40.81
N LEU A 1221 -4.00 -32.62 -40.73
CA LEU A 1221 -4.63 -33.23 -39.56
C LEU A 1221 -4.27 -34.71 -39.39
N MET A 1222 -4.14 -35.47 -40.48
CA MET A 1222 -3.69 -36.88 -40.42
C MET A 1222 -2.23 -37.00 -40.00
N GLU A 1223 -1.35 -36.16 -40.55
CA GLU A 1223 0.05 -36.06 -40.13
C GLU A 1223 0.14 -35.71 -38.64
N PHE A 1224 -0.66 -34.74 -38.20
CA PHE A 1224 -0.72 -34.34 -36.79
C PHE A 1224 -1.23 -35.48 -35.90
N ALA A 1225 -2.32 -36.15 -36.28
CA ALA A 1225 -2.88 -37.27 -35.53
C ALA A 1225 -1.92 -38.46 -35.40
N SER A 1226 -1.07 -38.70 -36.41
CA SER A 1226 -0.10 -39.80 -36.43
C SER A 1226 1.04 -39.66 -35.41
N SER A 1227 1.27 -38.44 -34.92
CA SER A 1227 2.42 -38.09 -34.07
C SER A 1227 2.02 -37.52 -32.70
N CYS A 1228 0.74 -37.56 -32.32
CA CYS A 1228 0.20 -36.91 -31.13
C CYS A 1228 -0.11 -37.89 -29.96
N PRO A 1229 0.03 -37.46 -28.68
CA PRO A 1229 -0.51 -38.18 -27.53
C PRO A 1229 -2.06 -38.15 -27.47
N SER A 1230 -2.65 -38.97 -26.58
CA SER A 1230 -4.06 -39.40 -26.63
C SER A 1230 -5.15 -38.34 -26.43
N GLU A 1231 -4.89 -37.19 -25.81
CA GLU A 1231 -5.93 -36.22 -25.40
C GLU A 1231 -6.54 -35.38 -26.55
N PRO A 1232 -5.77 -34.67 -27.40
CA PRO A 1232 -6.34 -33.88 -28.51
C PRO A 1232 -6.84 -34.75 -29.68
N LEU A 1233 -6.44 -36.03 -29.69
CA LEU A 1233 -6.70 -36.97 -30.78
C LEU A 1233 -8.19 -37.11 -31.09
N VAL A 1234 -9.06 -37.10 -30.07
CA VAL A 1234 -10.51 -37.25 -30.27
C VAL A 1234 -11.10 -36.08 -31.06
N ASN A 1235 -10.73 -34.84 -30.71
CA ASN A 1235 -11.24 -33.64 -31.39
C ASN A 1235 -10.72 -33.56 -32.83
N ILE A 1236 -9.44 -33.90 -33.04
CA ILE A 1236 -8.82 -33.94 -34.36
C ILE A 1236 -9.52 -34.99 -35.24
N CYS A 1237 -9.76 -36.20 -34.73
CA CYS A 1237 -10.45 -37.25 -35.46
C CYS A 1237 -11.89 -36.85 -35.84
N ASP A 1238 -12.64 -36.18 -34.94
CA ASP A 1238 -13.98 -35.67 -35.29
C ASP A 1238 -13.90 -34.59 -36.38
N THR A 1239 -12.89 -33.71 -36.34
CA THR A 1239 -12.66 -32.72 -37.39
C THR A 1239 -12.28 -33.37 -38.71
N ILE A 1240 -11.38 -34.37 -38.73
CA ILE A 1240 -11.05 -35.14 -39.94
C ILE A 1240 -12.33 -35.75 -40.53
N LEU A 1241 -13.17 -36.37 -39.71
CA LEU A 1241 -14.43 -36.96 -40.16
C LEU A 1241 -15.35 -35.92 -40.81
N ARG A 1242 -15.44 -34.71 -40.25
CA ARG A 1242 -16.26 -33.62 -40.81
C ARG A 1242 -15.67 -33.08 -42.11
N VAL A 1243 -14.36 -32.89 -42.18
CA VAL A 1243 -13.65 -32.46 -43.39
C VAL A 1243 -13.83 -33.49 -44.51
N CYS A 1244 -13.62 -34.79 -44.23
CA CYS A 1244 -13.83 -35.85 -45.22
C CYS A 1244 -15.28 -35.92 -45.72
N LYS A 1245 -16.27 -35.70 -44.84
CA LYS A 1245 -17.69 -35.59 -45.25
C LYS A 1245 -17.91 -34.40 -46.19
N ALA A 1246 -17.33 -33.24 -45.90
CA ALA A 1246 -17.44 -32.05 -46.76
C ALA A 1246 -16.81 -32.31 -48.14
N ILE A 1247 -15.62 -32.90 -48.18
CA ILE A 1247 -14.95 -33.33 -49.43
C ILE A 1247 -15.84 -34.29 -50.23
N CYS A 1248 -16.47 -35.28 -49.58
CA CYS A 1248 -17.40 -36.21 -50.23
C CYS A 1248 -18.65 -35.53 -50.81
N VAL A 1249 -19.14 -34.47 -50.16
CA VAL A 1249 -20.32 -33.72 -50.63
C VAL A 1249 -19.94 -32.86 -51.83
N MET A 1250 -18.85 -32.10 -51.73
CA MET A 1250 -18.38 -31.21 -52.80
C MET A 1250 -17.90 -31.96 -54.05
N SER A 1251 -17.23 -33.10 -53.88
CA SER A 1251 -16.78 -33.94 -55.01
C SER A 1251 -17.94 -34.56 -55.79
N LYS A 1252 -19.15 -34.66 -55.23
CA LYS A 1252 -20.36 -35.08 -55.96
C LYS A 1252 -20.91 -33.99 -56.88
N GLU A 1253 -20.65 -32.71 -56.59
CA GLU A 1253 -21.10 -31.57 -57.38
C GLU A 1253 -20.18 -31.28 -58.58
N ILE A 1254 -18.89 -31.68 -58.50
CA ILE A 1254 -17.91 -31.53 -59.58
C ILE A 1254 -17.90 -32.81 -60.44
N HIS A 1255 -18.61 -32.81 -61.56
CA HIS A 1255 -18.57 -33.92 -62.54
C HIS A 1255 -17.31 -33.88 -63.44
N THR A 1256 -16.10 -33.99 -62.89
CA THR A 1256 -14.86 -34.26 -63.66
C THR A 1256 -13.71 -34.70 -62.74
N GLU A 1257 -12.96 -35.72 -63.19
CA GLU A 1257 -11.73 -36.31 -62.61
C GLU A 1257 -11.48 -36.13 -61.11
N VAL A 1258 -11.78 -37.18 -60.33
CA VAL A 1258 -11.38 -37.29 -58.93
C VAL A 1258 -9.85 -37.29 -58.87
N SER A 1259 -9.26 -36.20 -58.36
CA SER A 1259 -7.84 -36.09 -58.06
C SER A 1259 -7.35 -37.29 -57.22
N LEU A 1260 -6.18 -37.85 -57.57
CA LEU A 1260 -5.48 -38.91 -56.81
C LEU A 1260 -5.36 -38.58 -55.31
N ARG A 1261 -5.29 -37.29 -54.94
CA ARG A 1261 -5.24 -36.82 -53.55
C ARG A 1261 -6.56 -37.05 -52.81
N VAL A 1262 -7.71 -36.81 -53.46
CA VAL A 1262 -9.04 -37.06 -52.87
C VAL A 1262 -9.27 -38.55 -52.65
N LEU A 1263 -8.79 -39.38 -53.58
CA LEU A 1263 -8.84 -40.84 -53.48
C LEU A 1263 -7.94 -41.38 -52.35
N PHE A 1264 -6.77 -40.77 -52.12
CA PHE A 1264 -5.90 -41.09 -50.99
C PHE A 1264 -6.58 -40.79 -49.65
N VAL A 1265 -7.18 -39.60 -49.49
CA VAL A 1265 -7.89 -39.18 -48.27
C VAL A 1265 -9.12 -40.04 -47.96
N LEU A 1266 -9.81 -40.59 -48.97
CA LEU A 1266 -10.94 -41.49 -48.75
C LEU A 1266 -10.54 -42.92 -48.34
N VAL A 1267 -9.27 -43.30 -48.57
CA VAL A 1267 -8.73 -44.65 -48.31
C VAL A 1267 -7.88 -44.70 -47.03
N SER A 1268 -7.25 -43.58 -46.66
CA SER A 1268 -6.53 -43.39 -45.39
C SER A 1268 -7.48 -43.02 -44.25
#